data_AF-A0A1I8CVW7-F1
#
_entry.id   AF-A0A1I8CVW7-F1
#
_cell.length_a   1.000
_cell.length_b   1.000
_cell.length_c   1.000
_cell.angle_alpha   90.00
_cell.angle_beta   90.00
_cell.angle_gamma   90.00
#
_symmetry.space_group_name_H-M   'P 1'
#
loop_
_entity.id
_entity.type
_entity.pdbx_description
1 polymer ?
#
loop_
_entity_poly.entity_id
_entity_poly.type
_entity_poly.pdbx_seq_one_letter_code
_entity_poly.pdbx_strand_id
1 'polypeptide(L)'
;MTHPTHYIEKLFFKLGFVIGKHPYSFIYTISFITIFLSLGNIWFEELNNVRSEYSPQTAPSKNEYDVAKAFLKQNGTMDPCYIMVNAIDEGSLMRPDYRMTLYNLSKDLQDKVTYTKKGITYKFKDLCEPYCELNTAFMAFLKLFDEKDPSTYTYPAIEMFGSRLFIGNNVYGIKLKNETNQLESFDTAIMSIYLVAPNNDVDIIIQWQNEAIKMFKSTKYSDILKIGMTGDNLVSQEVRRMGIETAPLLIGSVIAMIIFVVVFSFRRNPIQNKPWEGLLGCLIPLAALAASIGLLSALGLKFQSIVVASLFLVLSVGVDDIFIINSAWDRNSNANTVSTRMALSLEDAGPSITISALTNIISFAIGAFSDTPAIRTFCIYSAVAILICYLYQLMLYSAILVISGHRERKGYKAFLCCFKADPNKTSQIVGYFSKIHDKVVYKWGSLVTKWWVRLFIFVTTILYFYISTIGIMQLETNNSIDKMALPDSYLQNFQHAFEKALINMQPVSVFVLKPGDLRDTENMEKIKRMVKDFENAKFSYGAESSFFWLQAYQDFLQFYAEDEQFTYTELPVFFKSASYFYLSSFVHYNESACIQNHPDCISAFFFITNFHDVIKYHEMVPAVKDWRRIAEEYKEFEVYPYSDHAPFVDQTLAIDNTIIGSVVAALICTAIICLIFIPHIPSVAAAVFSVFSISYGIFGILSLWNVDLDPLSMAALLMAIGFSVDFTAHISYHYYKINNDNPKKKIQEALAVIGWPMTQVGISTIVALAPLLFKQSYLALVFLKTIIVVVGLGMLHGLVILPAILTAFTSEKESETQSNCSSQISESDRSSQRSHGESFYKVNFGSSNSTHMSSSMASMPSPSSTCSSPCPTKELPKFLLGHHLTSEPLSAPPTKPLGGFFYDKTPEFGDNSYEMSHGNKKSSSASTSESIISHSTDSKNELCRYAWEIQRSLVEFGPKIGSGSFGTVYRGHYCGDVAIKRINTNGEPSEKQLIDFQSEVSILKDMRHGNVLLFMGIVKTPELCIITQWCEGSSLYKHLHVTEPKWELEITKVIDISKQVSNGMGYLHSRKIIHRDLKSNNIFLTADETVKIGDFGLATVKQKFTSESTAKLRPTGSILWMAPEIIRMKVEEPYSFWSDIYAFGIVLYELLTNNLPYAGIDNRDAIFFRVGMGLLKPDLSQLRKNCPKSLRSLLENCIKFKREERPLFPAILGTMENIRQELPKMQKSHSAPLLNRPDDEMIQERNSGKQQHPSTPMYGTRHPYFVASSSRGVDD
;
A
#
# COMPACT_ATOMS: atom_id res chain seq x y z
N MET A 1 -35.89 42.46 31.47
CA MET A 1 -35.09 42.82 30.28
C MET A 1 -35.83 42.32 29.04
N THR A 2 -35.81 43.04 27.92
CA THR A 2 -36.35 42.55 26.64
C THR A 2 -35.47 41.43 26.10
N HIS A 3 -36.06 40.30 25.69
CA HIS A 3 -35.30 39.17 25.17
C HIS A 3 -34.63 39.50 23.81
N PRO A 4 -33.39 39.01 23.53
CA PRO A 4 -32.70 39.16 22.24
C PRO A 4 -33.55 38.99 20.98
N THR A 5 -34.55 38.09 20.98
CA THR A 5 -35.46 37.87 19.85
C THR A 5 -36.13 39.13 19.32
N HIS A 6 -36.54 40.07 20.18
CA HIS A 6 -37.15 41.33 19.75
C HIS A 6 -36.17 42.23 18.96
N TYR A 7 -34.86 42.15 19.24
CA TYR A 7 -33.84 42.83 18.46
C TYR A 7 -33.59 42.14 17.11
N ILE A 8 -33.70 40.81 17.06
CA ILE A 8 -33.57 40.00 15.84
C ILE A 8 -34.74 40.30 14.88
N GLU A 9 -35.99 40.23 15.36
CA GLU A 9 -37.18 40.54 14.55
C GLU A 9 -37.12 41.97 13.98
N LYS A 10 -36.74 42.94 14.82
CA LYS A 10 -36.54 44.35 14.42
C LYS A 10 -35.39 44.54 13.42
N LEU A 11 -34.37 43.69 13.43
CA LEU A 11 -33.31 43.68 12.41
C LEU A 11 -33.85 43.22 11.06
N PHE A 12 -34.63 42.13 11.02
CA PHE A 12 -35.27 41.65 9.79
C PHE A 12 -36.32 42.62 9.25
N PHE A 13 -37.11 43.26 10.11
CA PHE A 13 -38.01 44.35 9.70
C PHE A 13 -37.23 45.49 9.02
N LYS A 14 -36.13 45.94 9.63
CA LYS A 14 -35.27 47.01 9.06
C LYS A 14 -34.66 46.58 7.73
N LEU A 15 -34.19 45.34 7.60
CA LEU A 15 -33.65 44.78 6.37
C LEU A 15 -34.70 44.76 5.25
N GLY A 16 -35.88 44.19 5.52
CA GLY A 16 -36.99 44.12 4.57
C GLY A 16 -37.53 45.49 4.16
N PHE A 17 -37.49 46.49 5.05
CA PHE A 17 -37.83 47.87 4.73
C PHE A 17 -36.81 48.52 3.78
N VAL A 18 -35.50 48.28 3.99
CA VAL A 18 -34.43 48.82 3.15
C VAL A 18 -34.43 48.17 1.75
N ILE A 19 -34.53 46.83 1.67
CA ILE A 19 -34.72 46.10 0.40
C ILE A 19 -36.00 46.59 -0.28
N GLY A 20 -37.08 46.75 0.50
CA GLY A 20 -38.36 47.28 0.07
C GLY A 20 -38.34 48.70 -0.51
N LYS A 21 -37.29 49.49 -0.24
CA LYS A 21 -37.12 50.86 -0.75
C LYS A 21 -36.14 50.93 -1.94
N HIS A 22 -35.15 50.02 -2.00
CA HIS A 22 -34.07 50.07 -2.99
C HIS A 22 -33.84 48.73 -3.74
N PRO A 23 -34.89 48.03 -4.24
CA PRO A 23 -34.78 46.65 -4.72
C PRO A 23 -33.80 46.47 -5.89
N TYR A 24 -33.81 47.38 -6.86
CA TYR A 24 -32.89 47.35 -8.01
C TYR A 24 -31.42 47.44 -7.58
N SER A 25 -31.11 48.17 -6.50
CA SER A 25 -29.73 48.27 -5.99
C SER A 25 -29.24 46.92 -5.49
N PHE A 26 -30.07 46.20 -4.73
CA PHE A 26 -29.71 44.85 -4.26
C PHE A 26 -29.55 43.87 -5.42
N ILE A 27 -30.42 43.92 -6.44
CA ILE A 27 -30.30 43.08 -7.63
C ILE A 27 -28.97 43.33 -8.35
N TYR A 28 -28.66 44.57 -8.72
CA TYR A 28 -27.41 44.88 -9.43
C TYR A 28 -26.16 44.57 -8.60
N THR A 29 -26.16 44.89 -7.29
CA THR A 29 -25.01 44.60 -6.41
C THR A 29 -24.79 43.10 -6.26
N ILE A 30 -25.84 42.31 -6.02
CA ILE A 30 -25.70 40.85 -5.85
C ILE A 30 -25.32 40.18 -7.17
N SER A 31 -25.94 40.55 -8.31
CA SER A 31 -25.55 40.02 -9.61
C SER A 31 -24.10 40.34 -9.98
N PHE A 32 -23.59 41.53 -9.64
CA PHE A 32 -22.18 41.88 -9.82
C PHE A 32 -21.27 41.02 -8.94
N ILE A 33 -21.62 40.80 -7.68
CA ILE A 33 -20.87 39.91 -6.76
C ILE A 33 -20.87 38.47 -7.29
N THR A 34 -22.00 37.94 -7.74
CA THR A 34 -22.08 36.60 -8.36
C THR A 34 -21.12 36.47 -9.54
N ILE A 35 -21.12 37.45 -10.46
CA ILE A 35 -20.23 37.43 -11.63
C ILE A 35 -18.76 37.50 -11.19
N PHE A 36 -18.42 38.41 -10.28
CA PHE A 36 -17.05 38.57 -9.77
C PHE A 36 -16.52 37.30 -9.10
N LEU A 37 -17.30 36.68 -8.21
CA LEU A 37 -16.92 35.41 -7.58
C LEU A 37 -16.83 34.26 -8.60
N SER A 38 -17.73 34.24 -9.59
CA SER A 38 -17.75 33.23 -10.65
C SER A 38 -16.55 33.31 -11.62
N LEU A 39 -15.84 34.45 -11.70
CA LEU A 39 -14.56 34.52 -12.44
C LEU A 39 -13.50 33.58 -11.84
N GLY A 40 -13.61 33.23 -10.56
CA GLY A 40 -12.70 32.30 -9.90
C GLY A 40 -12.69 30.88 -10.48
N ASN A 41 -13.73 30.50 -11.24
CA ASN A 41 -13.79 29.22 -11.96
C ASN A 41 -12.73 29.10 -13.08
N ILE A 42 -12.03 30.19 -13.43
CA ILE A 42 -10.87 30.15 -14.35
C ILE A 42 -9.70 29.35 -13.74
N TRP A 43 -9.59 29.28 -12.41
CA TRP A 43 -8.59 28.49 -11.68
C TRP A 43 -9.15 27.16 -11.14
N PHE A 44 -10.17 26.61 -11.81
CA PHE A 44 -10.72 25.30 -11.46
C PHE A 44 -9.67 24.18 -11.68
N GLU A 45 -9.28 23.50 -10.61
CA GLU A 45 -8.42 22.31 -10.64
C GLU A 45 -9.15 21.13 -9.97
N GLU A 46 -8.99 19.94 -10.52
CA GLU A 46 -9.66 18.71 -10.08
C GLU A 46 -8.66 17.73 -9.44
N LEU A 47 -9.02 17.11 -8.31
CA LEU A 47 -8.20 16.08 -7.63
C LEU A 47 -9.10 14.92 -7.14
N ASN A 48 -8.73 13.68 -7.45
CA ASN A 48 -9.50 12.48 -7.08
C ASN A 48 -8.60 11.29 -6.69
N ASN A 49 -7.43 11.50 -6.07
CA ASN A 49 -6.57 10.37 -5.69
C ASN A 49 -7.19 9.59 -4.51
N VAL A 50 -7.60 8.34 -4.75
CA VAL A 50 -8.34 7.55 -3.77
C VAL A 50 -7.48 7.24 -2.52
N ARG A 51 -6.19 6.92 -2.67
CA ARG A 51 -5.29 6.64 -1.53
C ARG A 51 -5.11 7.84 -0.60
N SER A 52 -4.95 9.06 -1.13
CA SER A 52 -4.68 10.25 -0.30
C SER A 52 -5.93 10.95 0.24
N GLU A 53 -6.98 11.08 -0.59
CA GLU A 53 -8.16 11.91 -0.28
C GLU A 53 -9.24 11.18 0.53
N TYR A 54 -9.29 9.84 0.44
CA TYR A 54 -10.23 8.99 1.17
C TYR A 54 -9.60 8.30 2.39
N SER A 55 -8.44 8.78 2.86
CA SER A 55 -7.79 8.34 4.10
C SER A 55 -7.51 9.53 5.03
N PRO A 56 -7.51 9.36 6.37
CA PRO A 56 -7.29 10.47 7.31
C PRO A 56 -5.92 11.13 7.11
N GLN A 57 -5.78 12.45 7.29
CA GLN A 57 -4.48 13.12 7.20
C GLN A 57 -3.53 12.72 8.34
N THR A 58 -4.08 12.31 9.47
CA THR A 58 -3.43 11.84 10.70
C THR A 58 -3.14 10.33 10.69
N ALA A 59 -3.49 9.61 9.61
CA ALA A 59 -3.40 8.15 9.54
C ALA A 59 -1.95 7.64 9.66
N PRO A 60 -1.65 6.68 10.57
CA PRO A 60 -0.32 6.09 10.67
C PRO A 60 0.17 5.47 9.35
N SER A 61 -0.76 4.96 8.51
CA SER A 61 -0.46 4.44 7.18
C SER A 61 0.23 5.42 6.23
N LYS A 62 0.10 6.73 6.46
CA LYS A 62 0.83 7.76 5.68
C LYS A 62 2.31 7.81 6.07
N ASN A 63 2.61 7.69 7.36
CA ASN A 63 3.99 7.54 7.83
C ASN A 63 4.58 6.18 7.42
N GLU A 64 3.80 5.10 7.50
CA GLU A 64 4.22 3.76 7.02
C GLU A 64 4.55 3.78 5.52
N TYR A 65 3.75 4.50 4.70
CA TYR A 65 4.03 4.73 3.27
C TYR A 65 5.26 5.58 3.02
N ASP A 66 5.42 6.70 3.73
CA ASP A 66 6.59 7.58 3.56
C ASP A 66 7.90 6.90 3.99
N VAL A 67 7.86 6.04 5.02
CA VAL A 67 8.98 5.15 5.40
C VAL A 67 9.30 4.16 4.29
N ALA A 68 8.30 3.43 3.77
CA ALA A 68 8.50 2.47 2.69
C ALA A 68 9.08 3.15 1.43
N LYS A 69 8.54 4.32 1.06
CA LYS A 69 8.98 5.15 -0.07
C LYS A 69 10.41 5.65 0.10
N ALA A 70 10.78 6.11 1.30
CA ALA A 70 12.12 6.60 1.61
C ALA A 70 13.16 5.46 1.62
N PHE A 71 12.81 4.31 2.21
CA PHE A 71 13.64 3.10 2.18
C PHE A 71 13.89 2.68 0.72
N LEU A 72 12.84 2.58 -0.08
CA LEU A 72 12.91 2.10 -1.47
C LEU A 72 13.39 3.18 -2.47
N LYS A 73 13.88 4.33 -1.97
CA LYS A 73 14.46 5.45 -2.74
C LYS A 73 13.58 5.93 -3.90
N GLN A 74 12.27 5.80 -3.75
CA GLN A 74 11.31 5.86 -4.84
C GLN A 74 11.03 7.32 -5.28
N ASN A 75 11.54 7.68 -6.47
CA ASN A 75 11.37 9.02 -7.05
C ASN A 75 10.03 9.19 -7.79
N GLY A 76 8.95 9.29 -7.03
CA GLY A 76 7.63 9.64 -7.57
C GLY A 76 6.46 9.17 -6.71
N THR A 77 5.25 9.28 -7.26
CA THR A 77 4.06 8.59 -6.75
C THR A 77 4.06 7.14 -7.25
N MET A 78 3.87 6.20 -6.33
CA MET A 78 3.64 4.77 -6.61
C MET A 78 2.17 4.53 -6.96
N ASP A 79 1.92 3.60 -7.87
CA ASP A 79 0.63 2.94 -8.07
C ASP A 79 0.83 1.40 -8.09
N PRO A 80 0.41 0.68 -7.03
CA PRO A 80 0.43 -0.78 -7.03
C PRO A 80 -0.71 -1.30 -7.89
N CYS A 81 -0.35 -2.10 -8.90
CA CYS A 81 -1.29 -2.66 -9.85
C CYS A 81 -1.31 -4.18 -9.69
N TYR A 82 -2.51 -4.78 -9.64
CA TYR A 82 -2.66 -6.22 -9.55
C TYR A 82 -3.36 -6.73 -10.81
N ILE A 83 -2.67 -7.60 -11.56
CA ILE A 83 -3.21 -8.26 -12.75
C ILE A 83 -3.62 -9.67 -12.34
N MET A 84 -4.92 -9.92 -12.28
CA MET A 84 -5.48 -11.25 -12.02
C MET A 84 -5.73 -11.97 -13.34
N VAL A 85 -5.38 -13.25 -13.39
CA VAL A 85 -5.50 -14.11 -14.57
C VAL A 85 -6.12 -15.44 -14.17
N ASN A 86 -7.14 -15.86 -14.92
CA ASN A 86 -7.76 -17.19 -14.84
C ASN A 86 -7.77 -17.85 -16.23
N ALA A 87 -7.96 -19.17 -16.27
CA ALA A 87 -8.32 -19.86 -17.50
C ALA A 87 -9.76 -19.52 -17.92
N ILE A 88 -10.02 -19.41 -19.22
CA ILE A 88 -11.37 -19.14 -19.75
C ILE A 88 -12.35 -20.32 -19.52
N ASP A 89 -11.83 -21.53 -19.34
CA ASP A 89 -12.57 -22.76 -19.03
C ASP A 89 -12.58 -23.10 -17.52
N GLU A 90 -12.18 -22.16 -16.66
CA GLU A 90 -12.09 -22.28 -15.20
C GLU A 90 -11.17 -23.43 -14.69
N GLY A 91 -10.35 -24.01 -15.57
CA GLY A 91 -9.39 -25.07 -15.24
C GLY A 91 -7.98 -24.59 -14.83
N SER A 92 -7.16 -25.52 -14.35
CA SER A 92 -5.80 -25.27 -13.86
C SER A 92 -4.89 -24.50 -14.83
N LEU A 93 -4.21 -23.46 -14.35
CA LEU A 93 -3.22 -22.70 -15.13
C LEU A 93 -1.87 -23.44 -15.31
N MET A 94 -1.67 -24.58 -14.64
CA MET A 94 -0.46 -25.42 -14.79
C MET A 94 -0.36 -26.10 -16.16
N ARG A 95 -1.49 -26.25 -16.88
CA ARG A 95 -1.57 -26.92 -18.19
C ARG A 95 -0.61 -26.27 -19.20
N PRO A 96 0.10 -27.03 -20.05
CA PRO A 96 1.20 -26.50 -20.85
C PRO A 96 0.90 -25.22 -21.63
N ASP A 97 -0.21 -25.17 -22.37
CA ASP A 97 -0.58 -24.02 -23.20
C ASP A 97 -0.93 -22.81 -22.35
N TYR A 98 -1.71 -23.01 -21.28
CA TYR A 98 -2.08 -21.97 -20.32
C TYR A 98 -0.85 -21.40 -19.60
N ARG A 99 0.03 -22.27 -19.09
CA ARG A 99 1.26 -21.92 -18.37
C ARG A 99 2.23 -21.14 -19.24
N MET A 100 2.42 -21.58 -20.49
CA MET A 100 3.28 -20.88 -21.45
C MET A 100 2.64 -19.59 -21.97
N THR A 101 1.32 -19.52 -22.12
CA THR A 101 0.62 -18.27 -22.48
C THR A 101 0.71 -17.24 -21.36
N LEU A 102 0.60 -17.68 -20.10
CA LEU A 102 0.81 -16.84 -18.92
C LEU A 102 2.26 -16.34 -18.82
N TYR A 103 3.27 -17.20 -18.99
CA TYR A 103 4.67 -16.77 -19.08
C TYR A 103 4.90 -15.73 -20.20
N ASN A 104 4.29 -15.97 -21.37
CA ASN A 104 4.34 -15.04 -22.51
C ASN A 104 3.53 -13.75 -22.28
N LEU A 105 2.57 -13.73 -21.35
CA LEU A 105 1.85 -12.53 -20.90
C LEU A 105 2.75 -11.70 -19.97
N SER A 106 3.31 -12.32 -18.93
CA SER A 106 4.26 -11.69 -18.00
C SER A 106 5.44 -11.06 -18.73
N LYS A 107 5.99 -11.76 -19.74
CA LYS A 107 7.11 -11.24 -20.54
C LYS A 107 6.69 -10.09 -21.45
N ASP A 108 5.62 -10.23 -22.24
CA ASP A 108 5.21 -9.17 -23.18
C ASP A 108 4.74 -7.90 -22.46
N LEU A 109 4.21 -8.01 -21.22
CA LEU A 109 3.97 -6.87 -20.32
C LEU A 109 5.24 -6.04 -20.09
N GLN A 110 6.37 -6.70 -19.81
CA GLN A 110 7.64 -6.02 -19.54
C GLN A 110 8.33 -5.50 -20.80
N ASP A 111 8.31 -6.29 -21.88
CA ASP A 111 9.10 -6.03 -23.10
C ASP A 111 8.39 -5.15 -24.14
N LYS A 112 7.04 -5.14 -24.19
CA LYS A 112 6.28 -4.59 -25.34
C LYS A 112 5.29 -3.48 -25.00
N VAL A 113 4.75 -3.42 -23.78
CA VAL A 113 3.83 -2.34 -23.41
C VAL A 113 4.62 -1.05 -23.23
N THR A 114 4.33 -0.07 -24.08
CA THR A 114 5.02 1.22 -24.13
C THR A 114 4.04 2.35 -24.39
N TYR A 115 4.33 3.54 -23.86
CA TYR A 115 3.52 4.74 -24.05
C TYR A 115 4.42 5.95 -24.34
N THR A 116 4.02 6.82 -25.28
CA THR A 116 4.85 7.96 -25.71
C THR A 116 4.20 9.30 -25.37
N LYS A 117 4.80 10.07 -24.46
CA LYS A 117 4.36 11.42 -24.06
C LYS A 117 5.45 12.44 -24.42
N LYS A 118 5.08 13.52 -25.13
CA LYS A 118 6.00 14.63 -25.53
C LYS A 118 7.29 14.18 -26.27
N GLY A 119 7.25 13.04 -26.96
CA GLY A 119 8.39 12.47 -27.68
C GLY A 119 9.32 11.55 -26.85
N ILE A 120 9.02 11.34 -25.57
CA ILE A 120 9.67 10.33 -24.72
C ILE A 120 8.79 9.08 -24.69
N THR A 121 9.37 7.91 -25.01
CA THR A 121 8.69 6.61 -24.92
C THR A 121 9.06 5.93 -23.61
N TYR A 122 8.06 5.70 -22.77
CA TYR A 122 8.16 5.01 -21.49
C TYR A 122 7.80 3.53 -21.68
N LYS A 123 8.71 2.65 -21.26
CA LYS A 123 8.53 1.20 -21.16
C LYS A 123 8.28 0.82 -19.70
N PHE A 124 7.98 -0.46 -19.44
CA PHE A 124 7.87 -0.96 -18.07
C PHE A 124 9.12 -0.62 -17.22
N LYS A 125 10.33 -0.85 -17.77
CA LYS A 125 11.59 -0.60 -17.07
C LYS A 125 11.83 0.86 -16.66
N ASP A 126 11.28 1.81 -17.42
CA ASP A 126 11.39 3.24 -17.12
C ASP A 126 10.38 3.70 -16.04
N LEU A 127 9.50 2.80 -15.59
CA LEU A 127 8.40 3.06 -14.66
C LEU A 127 8.38 2.12 -13.44
N CYS A 128 9.23 1.09 -13.36
CA CYS A 128 9.12 0.06 -12.32
C CYS A 128 10.19 0.07 -11.23
N GLU A 129 11.25 0.89 -11.31
CA GLU A 129 12.33 0.85 -10.32
C GLU A 129 11.85 1.30 -8.92
N PRO A 130 12.26 0.61 -7.83
CA PRO A 130 13.15 -0.57 -7.76
C PRO A 130 12.44 -1.95 -7.93
N TYR A 131 11.12 -1.97 -8.10
CA TYR A 131 10.24 -3.14 -8.02
C TYR A 131 10.24 -4.10 -9.23
N CYS A 132 11.02 -3.82 -10.28
CA CYS A 132 10.94 -4.49 -11.59
C CYS A 132 11.02 -6.04 -11.55
N GLU A 133 11.75 -6.61 -10.60
CA GLU A 133 12.06 -8.05 -10.51
C GLU A 133 11.10 -8.86 -9.62
N LEU A 134 10.06 -8.24 -9.03
CA LEU A 134 9.17 -8.91 -8.06
C LEU A 134 8.50 -10.20 -8.58
N ASN A 135 8.18 -10.27 -9.88
CA ASN A 135 7.54 -11.44 -10.48
C ASN A 135 8.54 -12.45 -11.08
N THR A 136 9.86 -12.23 -10.92
CA THR A 136 10.89 -13.04 -11.59
C THR A 136 10.95 -14.48 -11.04
N ALA A 137 10.68 -14.71 -9.75
CA ALA A 137 10.51 -16.05 -9.18
C ALA A 137 9.34 -16.81 -9.82
N PHE A 138 8.19 -16.15 -9.99
CA PHE A 138 7.01 -16.73 -10.64
C PHE A 138 7.23 -16.99 -12.15
N MET A 139 7.91 -16.10 -12.86
CA MET A 139 8.32 -16.36 -14.25
C MET A 139 9.32 -17.52 -14.39
N ALA A 140 10.18 -17.75 -13.39
CA ALA A 140 11.07 -18.91 -13.34
C ALA A 140 10.26 -20.20 -13.12
N PHE A 141 9.32 -20.21 -12.17
CA PHE A 141 8.37 -21.32 -11.93
C PHE A 141 7.65 -21.75 -13.21
N LEU A 142 6.91 -20.84 -13.86
CA LEU A 142 6.11 -21.14 -15.06
C LEU A 142 6.93 -21.76 -16.20
N LYS A 143 8.21 -21.36 -16.32
CA LYS A 143 9.13 -21.74 -17.39
C LYS A 143 9.91 -23.03 -17.09
N LEU A 144 10.27 -23.27 -15.84
CA LEU A 144 11.16 -24.38 -15.42
C LEU A 144 10.41 -25.54 -14.75
N PHE A 145 9.09 -25.43 -14.58
CA PHE A 145 8.20 -26.52 -14.15
C PHE A 145 8.47 -27.83 -14.93
N ASP A 146 8.81 -28.89 -14.20
CA ASP A 146 8.88 -30.27 -14.70
C ASP A 146 8.08 -31.17 -13.75
N GLU A 147 7.00 -31.77 -14.27
CA GLU A 147 6.13 -32.68 -13.51
C GLU A 147 6.87 -33.90 -12.93
N LYS A 148 8.04 -34.24 -13.49
CA LYS A 148 8.91 -35.33 -13.04
C LYS A 148 9.85 -34.93 -11.90
N ASP A 149 9.95 -33.64 -11.57
CA ASP A 149 10.85 -33.11 -10.55
C ASP A 149 10.06 -32.36 -9.46
N PRO A 150 9.73 -33.03 -8.34
CA PRO A 150 8.96 -32.47 -7.23
C PRO A 150 9.48 -31.13 -6.69
N SER A 151 10.78 -30.84 -6.79
CA SER A 151 11.35 -29.56 -6.33
C SER A 151 10.77 -28.35 -7.07
N THR A 152 10.37 -28.54 -8.33
CA THR A 152 9.94 -27.46 -9.23
C THR A 152 8.49 -27.03 -9.05
N TYR A 153 7.71 -27.72 -8.21
CA TYR A 153 6.27 -27.47 -8.03
C TYR A 153 5.75 -27.59 -6.59
N THR A 154 6.55 -27.24 -5.58
CA THR A 154 6.05 -27.09 -4.20
C THR A 154 5.40 -25.71 -3.93
N TYR A 155 4.54 -25.66 -2.92
CA TYR A 155 3.85 -24.46 -2.43
C TYR A 155 4.08 -24.30 -0.90
N PRO A 156 4.19 -23.07 -0.35
CA PRO A 156 4.09 -21.76 -0.99
C PRO A 156 5.39 -21.30 -1.68
N ALA A 157 6.45 -22.10 -1.58
CA ALA A 157 7.72 -21.88 -2.24
C ALA A 157 8.19 -23.13 -3.00
N ILE A 158 8.84 -22.89 -4.14
CA ILE A 158 9.55 -23.87 -4.96
C ILE A 158 11.03 -23.91 -4.59
N GLU A 159 11.69 -25.06 -4.79
CA GLU A 159 13.14 -25.16 -4.67
C GLU A 159 13.77 -25.16 -6.07
N MET A 160 14.63 -24.17 -6.34
CA MET A 160 15.39 -24.09 -7.59
C MET A 160 16.87 -23.89 -7.29
N PHE A 161 17.70 -24.79 -7.81
CA PHE A 161 19.17 -24.76 -7.68
C PHE A 161 19.67 -24.78 -6.21
N GLY A 162 18.90 -25.36 -5.29
CA GLY A 162 19.20 -25.37 -3.85
C GLY A 162 18.82 -24.07 -3.13
N SER A 163 17.90 -23.28 -3.71
CA SER A 163 17.42 -22.01 -3.14
C SER A 163 15.88 -21.98 -3.16
N ARG A 164 15.27 -21.59 -2.03
CA ARG A 164 13.81 -21.54 -1.83
C ARG A 164 13.24 -20.23 -2.37
N LEU A 165 12.53 -20.29 -3.51
CA LEU A 165 11.90 -19.14 -4.16
C LEU A 165 10.38 -19.18 -3.93
N PHE A 166 9.80 -18.05 -3.49
CA PHE A 166 8.39 -17.98 -3.14
C PHE A 166 7.49 -17.65 -4.32
N ILE A 167 6.32 -18.28 -4.35
CA ILE A 167 5.28 -18.07 -5.37
C ILE A 167 3.88 -17.89 -4.76
N GLY A 168 3.73 -17.96 -3.43
CA GLY A 168 2.44 -17.81 -2.75
C GLY A 168 1.70 -16.53 -3.11
N ASN A 169 2.41 -15.39 -3.17
CA ASN A 169 1.84 -14.10 -3.59
C ASN A 169 1.58 -13.96 -5.11
N ASN A 170 1.70 -15.07 -5.85
CA ASN A 170 1.37 -15.13 -7.27
C ASN A 170 0.39 -16.27 -7.62
N VAL A 171 0.15 -17.23 -6.73
CA VAL A 171 -0.47 -18.53 -7.04
C VAL A 171 -1.63 -18.81 -6.08
N TYR A 172 -2.86 -18.77 -6.59
CA TYR A 172 -4.09 -18.79 -5.81
C TYR A 172 -5.08 -19.84 -6.35
N GLY A 173 -6.06 -20.23 -5.52
CA GLY A 173 -6.98 -21.33 -5.85
C GLY A 173 -6.27 -22.69 -5.91
N ILE A 174 -5.38 -22.94 -4.95
CA ILE A 174 -4.47 -24.09 -4.94
C ILE A 174 -5.18 -25.41 -4.61
N LYS A 175 -4.64 -26.50 -5.16
CA LYS A 175 -4.87 -27.88 -4.70
C LYS A 175 -3.52 -28.57 -4.56
N LEU A 176 -3.36 -29.32 -3.47
CA LEU A 176 -2.10 -30.01 -3.13
C LEU A 176 -2.29 -31.53 -3.18
N LYS A 177 -1.26 -32.25 -3.63
CA LYS A 177 -1.30 -33.71 -3.73
C LYS A 177 -1.24 -34.35 -2.35
N ASN A 178 -2.34 -34.97 -1.89
CA ASN A 178 -2.44 -35.86 -0.72
C ASN A 178 -1.52 -35.50 0.46
N GLU A 179 -1.84 -34.42 1.19
CA GLU A 179 -1.13 -33.96 2.41
C GLU A 179 0.37 -33.62 2.22
N THR A 180 0.86 -33.53 0.97
CA THR A 180 2.21 -33.03 0.67
C THR A 180 2.19 -31.57 0.21
N ASN A 181 3.31 -30.86 0.36
CA ASN A 181 3.47 -29.49 -0.16
C ASN A 181 3.55 -29.41 -1.70
N GLN A 182 3.29 -30.50 -2.44
CA GLN A 182 3.32 -30.52 -3.90
C GLN A 182 2.04 -29.96 -4.50
N LEU A 183 2.18 -28.93 -5.34
CA LEU A 183 1.08 -28.31 -6.08
C LEU A 183 0.56 -29.27 -7.17
N GLU A 184 -0.73 -29.60 -7.09
CA GLU A 184 -1.46 -30.34 -8.13
C GLU A 184 -2.02 -29.38 -9.18
N SER A 185 -2.65 -28.31 -8.74
CA SER A 185 -3.25 -27.29 -9.60
C SER A 185 -3.40 -25.94 -8.90
N PHE A 186 -3.53 -24.88 -9.70
CA PHE A 186 -3.98 -23.56 -9.26
C PHE A 186 -4.87 -22.93 -10.34
N ASP A 187 -5.94 -22.25 -9.96
CA ASP A 187 -6.92 -21.67 -10.90
C ASP A 187 -6.70 -20.17 -11.19
N THR A 188 -5.95 -19.49 -10.33
CA THR A 188 -5.76 -18.04 -10.33
C THR A 188 -4.28 -17.69 -10.24
N ALA A 189 -3.79 -16.88 -11.18
CA ALA A 189 -2.52 -16.17 -11.03
C ALA A 189 -2.77 -14.70 -10.69
N ILE A 190 -1.96 -14.12 -9.82
CA ILE A 190 -1.92 -12.66 -9.61
C ILE A 190 -0.48 -12.18 -9.87
N MET A 191 -0.33 -11.13 -10.66
CA MET A 191 0.95 -10.46 -10.87
C MET A 191 0.88 -9.05 -10.29
N SER A 192 1.69 -8.81 -9.26
CA SER A 192 1.80 -7.51 -8.59
C SER A 192 2.84 -6.66 -9.31
N ILE A 193 2.42 -5.54 -9.89
CA ILE A 193 3.25 -4.64 -10.69
C ILE A 193 3.16 -3.24 -10.08
N TYR A 194 4.29 -2.69 -9.63
CA TYR A 194 4.35 -1.36 -9.04
C TYR A 194 4.87 -0.39 -10.10
N LEU A 195 4.10 0.67 -10.36
CA LEU A 195 4.43 1.70 -11.34
C LEU A 195 4.72 3.03 -10.62
N VAL A 196 5.73 3.75 -11.07
CA VAL A 196 6.23 4.98 -10.44
C VAL A 196 6.31 6.08 -11.50
N ALA A 197 5.61 7.19 -11.27
CA ALA A 197 5.53 8.28 -12.23
C ALA A 197 6.71 9.27 -12.07
N PRO A 198 7.59 9.43 -13.08
CA PRO A 198 8.64 10.44 -13.01
C PRO A 198 8.02 11.84 -12.90
N ASN A 199 8.51 12.65 -11.96
CA ASN A 199 7.98 13.98 -11.62
C ASN A 199 6.48 13.99 -11.21
N ASN A 200 5.94 12.87 -10.72
CA ASN A 200 4.54 12.69 -10.35
C ASN A 200 3.52 12.87 -11.51
N ASP A 201 3.94 12.70 -12.78
CA ASP A 201 3.03 12.77 -13.94
C ASP A 201 2.18 11.48 -14.06
N VAL A 202 1.11 11.40 -13.25
CA VAL A 202 0.24 10.22 -13.08
C VAL A 202 -0.41 9.75 -14.40
N ASP A 203 -0.65 10.65 -15.36
CA ASP A 203 -1.14 10.28 -16.69
C ASP A 203 -0.28 9.19 -17.35
N ILE A 204 1.04 9.20 -17.12
CA ILE A 204 1.96 8.26 -17.76
C ILE A 204 1.66 6.83 -17.30
N ILE A 205 1.41 6.64 -16.00
CA ILE A 205 0.97 5.35 -15.42
C ILE A 205 -0.37 4.96 -16.04
N ILE A 206 -1.35 5.87 -15.99
CA ILE A 206 -2.72 5.63 -16.47
C ILE A 206 -2.74 5.21 -17.94
N GLN A 207 -1.99 5.88 -18.81
CA GLN A 207 -1.96 5.54 -20.23
C GLN A 207 -1.21 4.22 -20.48
N TRP A 208 -0.12 3.94 -19.75
CA TRP A 208 0.58 2.64 -19.82
C TRP A 208 -0.33 1.47 -19.39
N GLN A 209 -1.09 1.63 -18.30
CA GLN A 209 -2.11 0.68 -17.86
C GLN A 209 -3.19 0.45 -18.93
N ASN A 210 -3.65 1.51 -19.59
CA ASN A 210 -4.63 1.40 -20.66
C ASN A 210 -4.08 0.66 -21.90
N GLU A 211 -2.79 0.80 -22.24
CA GLU A 211 -2.15 -0.03 -23.27
C GLU A 211 -2.00 -1.50 -22.84
N ALA A 212 -1.69 -1.79 -21.57
CA ALA A 212 -1.70 -3.15 -21.05
C ALA A 212 -3.10 -3.80 -21.14
N ILE A 213 -4.15 -3.06 -20.77
CA ILE A 213 -5.56 -3.49 -20.86
C ILE A 213 -6.00 -3.73 -22.32
N LYS A 214 -5.47 -2.97 -23.30
CA LYS A 214 -5.68 -3.26 -24.72
C LYS A 214 -4.98 -4.54 -25.14
N MET A 215 -3.76 -4.81 -24.66
CA MET A 215 -3.05 -6.05 -24.95
C MET A 215 -3.80 -7.29 -24.42
N PHE A 216 -4.38 -7.22 -23.22
CA PHE A 216 -5.20 -8.30 -22.64
C PHE A 216 -6.42 -8.65 -23.50
N LYS A 217 -6.97 -7.67 -24.24
CA LYS A 217 -8.12 -7.83 -25.14
C LYS A 217 -7.73 -8.30 -26.55
N SER A 218 -6.47 -8.65 -26.80
CA SER A 218 -6.04 -9.25 -28.06
C SER A 218 -6.26 -10.76 -28.07
N THR A 219 -6.67 -11.31 -29.22
CA THR A 219 -7.01 -12.75 -29.41
C THR A 219 -5.90 -13.70 -28.98
N LYS A 220 -4.64 -13.26 -29.06
CA LYS A 220 -3.46 -13.98 -28.54
C LYS A 220 -3.63 -14.42 -27.07
N TYR A 221 -4.37 -13.64 -26.27
CA TYR A 221 -4.59 -13.90 -24.85
C TYR A 221 -6.06 -14.13 -24.52
N SER A 222 -6.99 -13.33 -25.06
CA SER A 222 -8.42 -13.38 -24.70
C SER A 222 -9.10 -14.72 -24.96
N ASP A 223 -8.57 -15.50 -25.90
CA ASP A 223 -9.18 -16.74 -26.37
C ASP A 223 -8.83 -17.93 -25.45
N ILE A 224 -7.92 -17.72 -24.48
CA ILE A 224 -7.41 -18.72 -23.54
C ILE A 224 -7.49 -18.21 -22.09
N LEU A 225 -7.17 -16.93 -21.86
CA LEU A 225 -7.03 -16.34 -20.52
C LEU A 225 -8.06 -15.24 -20.28
N LYS A 226 -8.78 -15.35 -19.17
CA LYS A 226 -9.58 -14.28 -18.59
C LYS A 226 -8.67 -13.40 -17.73
N ILE A 227 -8.35 -12.21 -18.23
CA ILE A 227 -7.40 -11.27 -17.60
C ILE A 227 -8.13 -9.99 -17.18
N GLY A 228 -7.82 -9.47 -16.00
CA GLY A 228 -8.22 -8.13 -15.58
C GLY A 228 -7.13 -7.44 -14.75
N MET A 229 -7.32 -6.15 -14.46
CA MET A 229 -6.33 -5.33 -13.77
C MET A 229 -7.00 -4.29 -12.87
N THR A 230 -6.50 -4.16 -11.65
CA THR A 230 -6.85 -3.06 -10.71
C THR A 230 -5.58 -2.33 -10.26
N GLY A 231 -5.76 -1.14 -9.68
CA GLY A 231 -4.71 -0.25 -9.18
C GLY A 231 -5.34 1.08 -8.75
N ASP A 232 -4.71 1.83 -7.84
CA ASP A 232 -5.32 3.00 -7.20
C ASP A 232 -5.69 4.09 -8.21
N ASN A 233 -4.90 4.27 -9.27
CA ASN A 233 -5.26 5.22 -10.33
C ASN A 233 -6.45 4.74 -11.18
N LEU A 234 -6.59 3.44 -11.44
CA LEU A 234 -7.74 2.88 -12.17
C LEU A 234 -9.04 3.04 -11.34
N VAL A 235 -8.99 2.79 -10.03
CA VAL A 235 -10.09 3.09 -9.11
C VAL A 235 -10.40 4.60 -9.12
N SER A 236 -9.37 5.45 -9.08
CA SER A 236 -9.51 6.92 -9.15
C SER A 236 -10.14 7.39 -10.47
N GLN A 237 -9.90 6.70 -11.59
CA GLN A 237 -10.58 6.97 -12.86
C GLN A 237 -12.07 6.62 -12.82
N GLU A 238 -12.46 5.48 -12.23
CA GLU A 238 -13.87 5.09 -12.11
C GLU A 238 -14.65 5.98 -11.12
N VAL A 239 -14.03 6.42 -10.01
CA VAL A 239 -14.59 7.44 -9.10
C VAL A 239 -14.88 8.74 -9.85
N ARG A 240 -13.92 9.19 -10.66
CA ARG A 240 -14.06 10.39 -11.49
C ARG A 240 -15.16 10.22 -12.55
N ARG A 241 -15.20 9.06 -13.19
CA ARG A 241 -16.24 8.68 -14.17
C ARG A 241 -17.64 8.71 -13.55
N MET A 242 -17.80 8.18 -12.33
CA MET A 242 -19.06 8.25 -11.58
C MET A 242 -19.54 9.70 -11.37
N GLY A 243 -18.63 10.62 -11.01
CA GLY A 243 -18.95 12.04 -10.87
C GLY A 243 -19.39 12.68 -12.19
N ILE A 244 -18.61 12.48 -13.25
CA ILE A 244 -18.86 13.06 -14.59
C ILE A 244 -20.15 12.52 -15.22
N GLU A 245 -20.44 11.21 -15.11
CA GLU A 245 -21.68 10.63 -15.65
C GLU A 245 -22.93 10.98 -14.82
N THR A 246 -22.77 11.32 -13.53
CA THR A 246 -23.90 11.74 -12.67
C THR A 246 -24.26 13.21 -12.90
N ALA A 247 -23.29 14.09 -13.17
CA ALA A 247 -23.49 15.54 -13.27
C ALA A 247 -24.59 16.00 -14.27
N PRO A 248 -24.78 15.40 -15.46
CA PRO A 248 -25.87 15.77 -16.38
C PRO A 248 -27.28 15.64 -15.79
N LEU A 249 -27.49 14.77 -14.79
CA LEU A 249 -28.80 14.62 -14.14
C LEU A 249 -29.23 15.87 -13.36
N LEU A 250 -28.30 16.77 -13.02
CA LEU A 250 -28.60 18.06 -12.42
C LEU A 250 -29.54 18.90 -13.30
N ILE A 251 -29.45 18.75 -14.63
CA ILE A 251 -30.35 19.43 -15.57
C ILE A 251 -31.79 18.91 -15.38
N GLY A 252 -31.96 17.59 -15.21
CA GLY A 252 -33.24 16.97 -14.89
C GLY A 252 -33.79 17.46 -13.54
N SER A 253 -32.93 17.53 -12.52
CA SER A 253 -33.27 18.05 -11.19
C SER A 253 -33.75 19.50 -11.21
N VAL A 254 -33.04 20.38 -11.94
CA VAL A 254 -33.42 21.78 -12.14
C VAL A 254 -34.78 21.89 -12.86
N ILE A 255 -35.01 21.10 -13.91
CA ILE A 255 -36.28 21.10 -14.65
C ILE A 255 -37.44 20.62 -13.77
N ALA A 256 -37.26 19.52 -13.02
CA ALA A 256 -38.27 19.00 -12.10
C ALA A 256 -38.63 20.03 -11.01
N MET A 257 -37.61 20.66 -10.41
CA MET A 257 -37.78 21.71 -9.40
C MET A 257 -38.49 22.95 -9.95
N ILE A 258 -38.12 23.44 -11.14
CA ILE A 258 -38.79 24.56 -11.81
C ILE A 258 -40.27 24.25 -12.06
N ILE A 259 -40.59 23.05 -12.58
CA ILE A 259 -41.99 22.64 -12.82
C ILE A 259 -42.77 22.63 -11.50
N PHE A 260 -42.21 22.05 -10.44
CA PHE A 260 -42.84 22.00 -9.12
C PHE A 260 -43.10 23.40 -8.55
N VAL A 261 -42.06 24.24 -8.42
CA VAL A 261 -42.16 25.59 -7.84
C VAL A 261 -43.11 26.46 -8.66
N VAL A 262 -43.08 26.41 -10.00
CA VAL A 262 -43.97 27.20 -10.85
C VAL A 262 -45.42 26.75 -10.68
N VAL A 263 -45.72 25.45 -10.62
CA VAL A 263 -47.08 24.93 -10.34
C VAL A 263 -47.58 25.38 -8.97
N PHE A 264 -46.72 25.33 -7.94
CA PHE A 264 -47.07 25.76 -6.58
C PHE A 264 -46.98 27.30 -6.35
N SER A 265 -46.56 28.08 -7.36
CA SER A 265 -46.58 29.55 -7.35
C SER A 265 -47.94 30.17 -7.67
N PHE A 266 -48.91 29.37 -8.13
CA PHE A 266 -50.26 29.84 -8.43
C PHE A 266 -51.05 30.14 -7.15
N ARG A 267 -52.01 31.07 -7.25
CA ARG A 267 -52.84 31.55 -6.16
C ARG A 267 -54.32 31.62 -6.55
N ARG A 268 -55.19 31.80 -5.56
CA ARG A 268 -56.63 31.92 -5.77
C ARG A 268 -57.00 33.20 -6.54
N ASN A 269 -56.24 34.28 -6.37
CA ASN A 269 -56.35 35.52 -7.15
C ASN A 269 -55.24 35.55 -8.23
N PRO A 270 -55.56 35.65 -9.53
CA PRO A 270 -54.55 35.66 -10.61
C PRO A 270 -53.53 36.81 -10.57
N ILE A 271 -53.82 37.90 -9.87
CA ILE A 271 -52.88 39.01 -9.64
C ILE A 271 -51.67 38.52 -8.80
N GLN A 272 -51.94 37.66 -7.82
CA GLN A 272 -50.98 37.13 -6.84
C GLN A 272 -50.20 35.90 -7.35
N ASN A 273 -50.45 35.41 -8.58
CA ASN A 273 -49.66 34.33 -9.17
C ASN A 273 -48.19 34.74 -9.30
N LYS A 274 -47.26 33.81 -9.05
CA LYS A 274 -45.80 34.07 -9.00
C LYS A 274 -44.91 33.16 -9.88
N PRO A 275 -45.25 32.90 -11.16
CA PRO A 275 -44.51 31.97 -12.01
C PRO A 275 -43.08 32.45 -12.34
N TRP A 276 -42.91 33.75 -12.63
CA TRP A 276 -41.59 34.31 -12.94
C TRP A 276 -40.73 34.45 -11.70
N GLU A 277 -41.35 34.84 -10.60
CA GLU A 277 -40.72 34.93 -9.29
C GLU A 277 -40.28 33.54 -8.83
N GLY A 278 -41.12 32.50 -8.98
CA GLY A 278 -40.74 31.10 -8.73
C GLY A 278 -39.58 30.63 -9.60
N LEU A 279 -39.63 30.87 -10.91
CA LEU A 279 -38.55 30.53 -11.84
C LEU A 279 -37.21 31.19 -11.46
N LEU A 280 -37.20 32.51 -11.21
CA LEU A 280 -36.01 33.24 -10.78
C LEU A 280 -35.50 32.74 -9.42
N GLY A 281 -36.42 32.31 -8.55
CA GLY A 281 -36.10 31.62 -7.30
C GLY A 281 -35.28 30.35 -7.51
N CYS A 282 -35.71 29.45 -8.41
CA CYS A 282 -34.97 28.23 -8.75
C CYS A 282 -33.59 28.47 -9.39
N LEU A 283 -33.29 29.69 -9.84
CA LEU A 283 -31.97 30.06 -10.37
C LEU A 283 -31.01 30.59 -9.28
N ILE A 284 -31.50 30.96 -8.09
CA ILE A 284 -30.67 31.43 -6.98
C ILE A 284 -29.67 30.36 -6.49
N PRO A 285 -30.05 29.08 -6.30
CA PRO A 285 -29.11 28.03 -5.89
C PRO A 285 -28.00 27.81 -6.91
N LEU A 286 -28.33 27.86 -8.21
CA LEU A 286 -27.35 27.71 -9.31
C LEU A 286 -26.37 28.90 -9.34
N ALA A 287 -26.86 30.12 -9.11
CA ALA A 287 -26.01 31.30 -8.97
C ALA A 287 -25.11 31.25 -7.72
N ALA A 288 -25.61 30.72 -6.60
CA ALA A 288 -24.83 30.52 -5.38
C ALA A 288 -23.74 29.45 -5.57
N LEU A 289 -24.04 28.35 -6.28
CA LEU A 289 -23.08 27.30 -6.63
C LEU A 289 -21.97 27.81 -7.56
N ALA A 290 -22.31 28.54 -8.63
CA ALA A 290 -21.31 29.11 -9.54
C ALA A 290 -20.35 30.09 -8.81
N ALA A 291 -20.89 30.86 -7.86
CA ALA A 291 -20.13 31.78 -7.03
C ALA A 291 -19.29 31.06 -5.95
N SER A 292 -19.80 30.00 -5.32
CA SER A 292 -19.06 29.26 -4.28
C SER A 292 -17.90 28.45 -4.85
N ILE A 293 -18.11 27.75 -5.97
CA ILE A 293 -17.05 27.01 -6.66
C ILE A 293 -15.99 27.99 -7.16
N GLY A 294 -16.40 29.11 -7.77
CA GLY A 294 -15.46 30.14 -8.23
C GLY A 294 -14.63 30.71 -7.07
N LEU A 295 -15.27 31.11 -5.96
CA LEU A 295 -14.57 31.60 -4.77
C LEU A 295 -13.55 30.58 -4.22
N LEU A 296 -13.93 29.30 -4.12
CA LEU A 296 -13.07 28.27 -3.54
C LEU A 296 -11.91 27.88 -4.48
N SER A 297 -12.14 27.83 -5.80
CA SER A 297 -11.08 27.65 -6.80
C SER A 297 -10.11 28.84 -6.83
N ALA A 298 -10.59 30.08 -6.69
CA ALA A 298 -9.73 31.26 -6.55
C ALA A 298 -8.90 31.29 -5.25
N LEU A 299 -9.32 30.53 -4.23
CA LEU A 299 -8.57 30.30 -2.99
C LEU A 299 -7.65 29.07 -3.06
N GLY A 300 -7.57 28.40 -4.22
CA GLY A 300 -6.71 27.22 -4.43
C GLY A 300 -7.26 25.92 -3.84
N LEU A 301 -8.52 25.87 -3.41
CA LEU A 301 -9.16 24.62 -2.98
C LEU A 301 -9.56 23.81 -4.22
N LYS A 302 -8.98 22.61 -4.35
CA LYS A 302 -9.22 21.71 -5.49
C LYS A 302 -10.60 21.05 -5.39
N PHE A 303 -11.26 20.90 -6.53
CA PHE A 303 -12.55 20.23 -6.65
C PHE A 303 -12.37 18.71 -6.65
N GLN A 304 -13.27 17.98 -5.99
CA GLN A 304 -13.28 16.51 -5.94
C GLN A 304 -14.64 15.98 -6.40
N SER A 305 -14.69 14.78 -6.98
CA SER A 305 -15.92 14.23 -7.58
C SER A 305 -17.10 14.10 -6.59
N ILE A 306 -16.83 13.91 -5.30
CA ILE A 306 -17.85 13.92 -4.25
C ILE A 306 -18.60 15.26 -4.14
N VAL A 307 -17.95 16.38 -4.51
CA VAL A 307 -18.56 17.73 -4.50
C VAL A 307 -19.69 17.84 -5.54
N VAL A 308 -19.75 16.97 -6.56
CA VAL A 308 -20.90 16.89 -7.48
C VAL A 308 -22.21 16.61 -6.72
N ALA A 309 -22.18 15.87 -5.60
CA ALA A 309 -23.36 15.65 -4.76
C ALA A 309 -23.86 16.93 -4.07
N SER A 310 -22.97 17.89 -3.74
CA SER A 310 -23.38 19.15 -3.12
C SER A 310 -24.17 20.05 -4.07
N LEU A 311 -24.08 19.83 -5.39
CA LEU A 311 -24.86 20.58 -6.39
C LEU A 311 -26.36 20.25 -6.27
N PHE A 312 -26.69 18.97 -6.12
CA PHE A 312 -28.06 18.48 -5.91
C PHE A 312 -28.61 18.87 -4.53
N LEU A 313 -27.74 18.81 -3.52
CA LEU A 313 -28.01 19.22 -2.13
C LEU A 313 -28.44 20.69 -2.06
N VAL A 314 -27.59 21.61 -2.57
CA VAL A 314 -27.82 23.05 -2.52
C VAL A 314 -29.00 23.45 -3.41
N LEU A 315 -29.21 22.79 -4.56
CA LEU A 315 -30.41 22.97 -5.38
C LEU A 315 -31.71 22.62 -4.64
N SER A 316 -31.67 21.64 -3.75
CA SER A 316 -32.83 21.23 -2.96
C SER A 316 -33.11 22.25 -1.85
N VAL A 317 -32.16 22.46 -0.94
CA VAL A 317 -32.26 23.40 0.20
C VAL A 317 -32.55 24.83 -0.25
N GLY A 318 -31.84 25.29 -1.29
CA GLY A 318 -31.88 26.66 -1.75
C GLY A 318 -33.22 27.12 -2.37
N VAL A 319 -34.19 26.20 -2.47
CA VAL A 319 -35.56 26.50 -2.88
C VAL A 319 -36.52 26.52 -1.69
N ASP A 320 -36.21 25.88 -0.58
CA ASP A 320 -37.19 25.63 0.49
C ASP A 320 -37.67 26.93 1.16
N ASP A 321 -36.78 27.89 1.41
CA ASP A 321 -37.11 29.23 1.93
C ASP A 321 -38.04 30.03 1.02
N ILE A 322 -38.07 29.74 -0.29
CA ILE A 322 -38.95 30.44 -1.24
C ILE A 322 -40.41 30.22 -0.85
N PHE A 323 -40.79 29.01 -0.40
CA PHE A 323 -42.15 28.74 0.05
C PHE A 323 -42.48 29.49 1.35
N ILE A 324 -41.52 29.60 2.26
CA ILE A 324 -41.67 30.28 3.56
C ILE A 324 -41.84 31.79 3.36
N ILE A 325 -40.92 32.43 2.60
CA ILE A 325 -40.98 33.87 2.30
C ILE A 325 -42.25 34.21 1.52
N ASN A 326 -42.66 33.39 0.53
CA ASN A 326 -43.93 33.62 -0.17
C ASN A 326 -45.15 33.50 0.74
N SER A 327 -45.17 32.54 1.68
CA SER A 327 -46.28 32.39 2.63
C SER A 327 -46.41 33.61 3.55
N ALA A 328 -45.30 34.13 4.07
CA ALA A 328 -45.27 35.38 4.83
C ALA A 328 -45.66 36.61 3.99
N TRP A 329 -45.21 36.67 2.72
CA TRP A 329 -45.58 37.73 1.77
C TRP A 329 -47.07 37.75 1.46
N ASP A 330 -47.70 36.60 1.25
CA ASP A 330 -49.11 36.49 0.90
C ASP A 330 -50.02 36.83 2.09
N ARG A 331 -49.65 36.43 3.32
CA ARG A 331 -50.30 36.87 4.57
C ARG A 331 -50.31 38.39 4.72
N ASN A 332 -49.18 39.05 4.48
CA ASN A 332 -49.01 40.49 4.65
C ASN A 332 -49.59 41.37 3.51
N SER A 333 -50.47 40.82 2.66
CA SER A 333 -51.00 41.49 1.47
C SER A 333 -51.77 42.80 1.72
N ASN A 334 -52.30 43.01 2.92
CA ASN A 334 -53.03 44.23 3.31
C ASN A 334 -52.12 45.43 3.69
N ALA A 335 -50.79 45.27 3.77
CA ALA A 335 -49.90 46.32 4.28
C ALA A 335 -49.85 47.59 3.40
N ASN A 336 -49.81 48.78 4.03
CA ASN A 336 -50.00 50.08 3.37
C ASN A 336 -48.99 50.42 2.26
N THR A 337 -47.74 49.96 2.33
CA THR A 337 -46.73 50.14 1.25
C THR A 337 -46.08 48.80 0.90
N VAL A 338 -45.52 48.69 -0.30
CA VAL A 338 -44.75 47.49 -0.72
C VAL A 338 -43.53 47.28 0.17
N SER A 339 -42.88 48.36 0.58
CA SER A 339 -41.71 48.34 1.47
C SER A 339 -42.08 47.86 2.88
N THR A 340 -43.23 48.30 3.41
CA THR A 340 -43.77 47.81 4.68
C THR A 340 -44.20 46.34 4.59
N ARG A 341 -44.78 45.90 3.45
CA ARG A 341 -45.11 44.49 3.23
C ARG A 341 -43.88 43.60 3.31
N MET A 342 -42.76 44.00 2.68
CA MET A 342 -41.52 43.23 2.75
C MET A 342 -40.89 43.25 4.16
N ALA A 343 -40.93 44.40 4.84
CA ALA A 343 -40.50 44.52 6.23
C ALA A 343 -41.22 43.51 7.16
N LEU A 344 -42.56 43.49 7.13
CA LEU A 344 -43.38 42.54 7.90
C LEU A 344 -43.19 41.08 7.45
N SER A 345 -42.85 40.84 6.19
CA SER A 345 -42.64 39.48 5.67
C SER A 345 -41.32 38.88 6.15
N LEU A 346 -40.24 39.67 6.19
CA LEU A 346 -38.96 39.23 6.76
C LEU A 346 -38.96 39.23 8.29
N GLU A 347 -39.68 40.14 8.95
CA GLU A 347 -39.94 40.07 10.39
C GLU A 347 -40.68 38.78 10.79
N ASP A 348 -41.49 38.21 9.89
CA ASP A 348 -42.22 36.97 10.16
C ASP A 348 -41.43 35.69 9.83
N ALA A 349 -40.77 35.63 8.67
CA ALA A 349 -40.06 34.44 8.21
C ALA A 349 -38.55 34.43 8.50
N GLY A 350 -37.90 35.60 8.46
CA GLY A 350 -36.44 35.76 8.47
C GLY A 350 -35.73 35.12 9.67
N PRO A 351 -36.18 35.34 10.93
CA PRO A 351 -35.58 34.67 12.09
C PRO A 351 -35.60 33.15 11.98
N SER A 352 -36.70 32.57 11.47
CA SER A 352 -36.86 31.11 11.39
C SER A 352 -36.02 30.50 10.27
N ILE A 353 -35.92 31.16 9.13
CA ILE A 353 -35.01 30.80 8.02
C ILE A 353 -33.55 30.84 8.49
N THR A 354 -33.22 31.83 9.32
CA THR A 354 -31.86 31.99 9.87
C THR A 354 -31.49 30.86 10.83
N ILE A 355 -32.44 30.28 11.57
CA ILE A 355 -32.20 29.07 12.37
C ILE A 355 -31.73 27.93 11.45
N SER A 356 -32.56 27.59 10.44
CA SER A 356 -32.28 26.53 9.47
C SER A 356 -30.93 26.71 8.78
N ALA A 357 -30.68 27.89 8.20
CA ALA A 357 -29.45 28.20 7.50
C ALA A 357 -28.23 28.06 8.42
N LEU A 358 -28.29 28.56 9.66
CA LEU A 358 -27.17 28.44 10.61
C LEU A 358 -26.97 27.00 11.10
N THR A 359 -28.03 26.22 11.35
CA THR A 359 -27.86 24.81 11.76
C THR A 359 -27.30 23.95 10.62
N ASN A 360 -27.74 24.19 9.38
CA ASN A 360 -27.15 23.54 8.21
C ASN A 360 -25.67 23.93 8.02
N ILE A 361 -25.35 25.23 8.03
CA ILE A 361 -23.95 25.71 7.90
C ILE A 361 -23.06 25.14 9.00
N ILE A 362 -23.52 25.07 10.26
CA ILE A 362 -22.71 24.49 11.35
C ILE A 362 -22.59 22.96 11.23
N SER A 363 -23.63 22.25 10.77
CA SER A 363 -23.52 20.79 10.52
C SER A 363 -22.42 20.47 9.50
N PHE A 364 -22.36 21.24 8.39
CA PHE A 364 -21.26 21.12 7.43
C PHE A 364 -19.93 21.65 7.99
N ALA A 365 -19.91 22.71 8.82
CA ALA A 365 -18.68 23.18 9.44
C ALA A 365 -18.07 22.15 10.41
N ILE A 366 -18.88 21.37 11.12
CA ILE A 366 -18.42 20.22 11.93
C ILE A 366 -17.73 19.18 11.02
N GLY A 367 -18.36 18.83 9.90
CA GLY A 367 -17.76 17.93 8.90
C GLY A 367 -16.49 18.48 8.23
N ALA A 368 -16.31 19.81 8.18
CA ALA A 368 -15.08 20.45 7.70
C ALA A 368 -13.87 20.28 8.65
N PHE A 369 -14.10 19.81 9.88
CA PHE A 369 -13.03 19.36 10.79
C PHE A 369 -12.73 17.84 10.68
N SER A 370 -13.31 17.13 9.72
CA SER A 370 -12.93 15.74 9.44
C SER A 370 -11.48 15.64 8.95
N ASP A 371 -10.74 14.69 9.49
CA ASP A 371 -9.37 14.38 9.04
C ASP A 371 -9.33 13.80 7.62
N THR A 372 -10.44 13.30 7.07
CA THR A 372 -10.52 12.76 5.71
C THR A 372 -10.72 13.88 4.68
N PRO A 373 -9.77 14.14 3.76
CA PRO A 373 -9.84 15.28 2.84
C PRO A 373 -11.09 15.38 1.97
N ALA A 374 -11.63 14.25 1.48
CA ALA A 374 -12.80 14.22 0.61
C ALA A 374 -14.07 14.73 1.32
N ILE A 375 -14.33 14.24 2.53
CA ILE A 375 -15.45 14.69 3.38
C ILE A 375 -15.28 16.17 3.73
N ARG A 376 -14.09 16.56 4.19
CA ARG A 376 -13.79 17.97 4.53
C ARG A 376 -14.04 18.89 3.34
N THR A 377 -13.60 18.53 2.14
CA THR A 377 -13.77 19.34 0.94
C THR A 377 -15.24 19.45 0.55
N PHE A 378 -15.98 18.33 0.52
CA PHE A 378 -17.43 18.32 0.33
C PHE A 378 -18.16 19.23 1.33
N CYS A 379 -17.78 19.17 2.60
CA CYS A 379 -18.35 19.99 3.67
C CYS A 379 -18.05 21.49 3.52
N ILE A 380 -16.81 21.87 3.15
CA ILE A 380 -16.45 23.28 2.91
C ILE A 380 -17.23 23.85 1.71
N TYR A 381 -17.27 23.12 0.59
CA TYR A 381 -18.04 23.53 -0.59
C TYR A 381 -19.54 23.67 -0.27
N SER A 382 -20.11 22.73 0.49
CA SER A 382 -21.52 22.76 0.91
C SER A 382 -21.81 23.94 1.85
N ALA A 383 -20.99 24.16 2.88
CA ALA A 383 -21.18 25.25 3.84
C ALA A 383 -21.12 26.63 3.17
N VAL A 384 -20.14 26.87 2.30
CA VAL A 384 -20.00 28.14 1.57
C VAL A 384 -21.13 28.33 0.55
N ALA A 385 -21.54 27.28 -0.14
CA ALA A 385 -22.67 27.34 -1.08
C ALA A 385 -24.00 27.67 -0.37
N ILE A 386 -24.28 27.03 0.77
CA ILE A 386 -25.49 27.30 1.59
C ILE A 386 -25.44 28.73 2.16
N LEU A 387 -24.29 29.20 2.65
CA LEU A 387 -24.14 30.58 3.13
C LEU A 387 -24.43 31.62 2.04
N ILE A 388 -23.88 31.44 0.83
CA ILE A 388 -24.16 32.34 -0.30
C ILE A 388 -25.62 32.22 -0.73
N CYS A 389 -26.19 31.02 -0.76
CA CYS A 389 -27.59 30.79 -1.11
C CYS A 389 -28.54 31.48 -0.14
N TYR A 390 -28.36 31.30 1.18
CA TYR A 390 -29.13 31.97 2.24
C TYR A 390 -29.11 33.50 2.10
N LEU A 391 -27.94 34.10 1.85
CA LEU A 391 -27.83 35.54 1.62
C LEU A 391 -28.58 35.97 0.36
N TYR A 392 -28.55 35.16 -0.72
CA TYR A 392 -29.27 35.46 -1.96
C TYR A 392 -30.78 35.25 -1.81
N GLN A 393 -31.25 34.22 -1.09
CA GLN A 393 -32.66 34.03 -0.75
C GLN A 393 -33.16 35.21 0.11
N LEU A 394 -32.44 35.58 1.16
CA LEU A 394 -32.85 36.67 2.05
C LEU A 394 -32.86 38.04 1.36
N MET A 395 -31.90 38.31 0.46
CA MET A 395 -31.69 39.65 -0.13
C MET A 395 -32.19 39.77 -1.58
N LEU A 396 -31.75 38.88 -2.47
CA LEU A 396 -32.08 38.92 -3.91
C LEU A 396 -33.53 38.46 -4.17
N TYR A 397 -33.99 37.38 -3.54
CA TYR A 397 -35.38 36.94 -3.69
C TYR A 397 -36.38 37.97 -3.15
N SER A 398 -36.07 38.55 -1.98
CA SER A 398 -36.84 39.66 -1.41
C SER A 398 -36.89 40.87 -2.35
N ALA A 399 -35.80 41.24 -3.02
CA ALA A 399 -35.81 42.32 -4.01
C ALA A 399 -36.72 42.00 -5.22
N ILE A 400 -36.72 40.75 -5.71
CA ILE A 400 -37.61 40.27 -6.77
C ILE A 400 -39.09 40.32 -6.32
N LEU A 401 -39.40 39.88 -5.10
CA LEU A 401 -40.75 39.98 -4.54
C LEU A 401 -41.21 41.43 -4.32
N VAL A 402 -40.33 42.36 -4.01
CA VAL A 402 -40.67 43.79 -3.96
C VAL A 402 -41.07 44.30 -5.35
N ILE A 403 -40.40 43.89 -6.43
CA ILE A 403 -40.82 44.22 -7.80
C ILE A 403 -42.18 43.57 -8.13
N SER A 404 -42.37 42.30 -7.71
CA SER A 404 -43.67 41.59 -7.78
C SER A 404 -44.78 42.37 -7.07
N GLY A 405 -44.53 42.94 -5.89
CA GLY A 405 -45.50 43.77 -5.17
C GLY A 405 -45.90 45.05 -5.88
N HIS A 406 -44.99 45.66 -6.66
CA HIS A 406 -45.32 46.79 -7.52
C HIS A 406 -46.14 46.37 -8.75
N ARG A 407 -45.95 45.14 -9.27
CA ARG A 407 -46.81 44.52 -10.30
C ARG A 407 -48.22 44.24 -9.76
N GLU A 408 -48.30 43.60 -8.58
CA GLU A 408 -49.56 43.27 -7.90
C GLU A 408 -50.42 44.54 -7.69
N ARG A 409 -49.83 45.62 -7.14
CA ARG A 409 -50.56 46.88 -6.88
C ARG A 409 -51.07 47.60 -8.13
N LYS A 410 -50.41 47.43 -9.28
CA LYS A 410 -50.88 47.99 -10.57
C LYS A 410 -51.95 47.11 -11.23
N GLY A 411 -52.26 45.95 -10.65
CA GLY A 411 -53.28 45.02 -11.12
C GLY A 411 -52.88 44.24 -12.37
N TYR A 412 -51.58 44.11 -12.67
CA TYR A 412 -51.10 43.43 -13.87
C TYR A 412 -51.05 41.90 -13.72
N LYS A 413 -51.40 41.19 -14.80
CA LYS A 413 -51.28 39.73 -14.92
C LYS A 413 -49.82 39.30 -14.72
N ALA A 414 -49.62 38.16 -14.05
CA ALA A 414 -48.29 37.62 -13.80
C ALA A 414 -47.54 37.23 -15.09
N PHE A 415 -48.19 36.51 -16.01
CA PHE A 415 -47.57 36.06 -17.27
C PHE A 415 -47.36 37.18 -18.31
N LEU A 416 -48.16 38.24 -18.26
CA LEU A 416 -48.19 39.30 -19.27
C LEU A 416 -48.20 40.66 -18.58
N CYS A 417 -47.01 41.15 -18.24
CA CYS A 417 -46.77 42.32 -17.38
C CYS A 417 -47.47 43.62 -17.83
N CYS A 418 -47.86 43.72 -19.10
CA CYS A 418 -48.51 44.90 -19.68
C CYS A 418 -50.06 44.87 -19.58
N PHE A 419 -50.66 43.72 -19.28
CA PHE A 419 -52.12 43.53 -19.30
C PHE A 419 -52.69 43.48 -17.89
N LYS A 420 -53.76 44.23 -17.61
CA LYS A 420 -54.49 44.12 -16.33
C LYS A 420 -55.18 42.76 -16.20
N ALA A 421 -55.20 42.23 -14.98
CA ALA A 421 -55.96 41.04 -14.63
C ALA A 421 -57.42 41.39 -14.32
N ASP A 422 -58.32 40.43 -14.51
CA ASP A 422 -59.70 40.51 -14.03
C ASP A 422 -59.72 40.20 -12.52
N PRO A 423 -60.13 41.13 -11.64
CA PRO A 423 -60.15 40.90 -10.20
C PRO A 423 -61.24 39.93 -9.75
N ASN A 424 -62.28 39.70 -10.57
CA ASN A 424 -63.42 38.84 -10.22
C ASN A 424 -63.13 37.36 -10.51
N LYS A 425 -62.19 37.06 -11.41
CA LYS A 425 -61.90 35.70 -11.90
C LYS A 425 -60.96 34.94 -10.97
N THR A 426 -61.49 34.33 -9.91
CA THR A 426 -60.70 33.48 -8.99
C THR A 426 -60.50 32.05 -9.49
N SER A 427 -59.36 31.44 -9.13
CA SER A 427 -59.06 30.03 -9.44
C SER A 427 -59.85 29.08 -8.54
N GLN A 428 -60.78 28.32 -9.14
CA GLN A 428 -61.60 27.33 -8.44
C GLN A 428 -60.76 26.16 -7.90
N ILE A 429 -59.77 25.70 -8.67
CA ILE A 429 -58.90 24.57 -8.30
C ILE A 429 -58.09 24.91 -7.03
N VAL A 430 -57.40 26.05 -7.02
CA VAL A 430 -56.65 26.51 -5.83
C VAL A 430 -57.59 26.77 -4.64
N GLY A 431 -58.78 27.31 -4.90
CA GLY A 431 -59.83 27.49 -3.88
C GLY A 431 -60.42 26.19 -3.32
N TYR A 432 -60.31 25.06 -4.03
CA TYR A 432 -60.70 23.74 -3.53
C TYR A 432 -59.61 23.15 -2.63
N PHE A 433 -58.35 23.17 -3.07
CA PHE A 433 -57.22 22.67 -2.27
C PHE A 433 -57.03 23.45 -0.95
N SER A 434 -57.14 24.79 -0.96
CA SER A 434 -57.12 25.59 0.29
C SER A 434 -58.22 25.13 1.27
N LYS A 435 -59.46 24.94 0.81
CA LYS A 435 -60.55 24.44 1.66
C LYS A 435 -60.33 23.03 2.20
N ILE A 436 -59.49 22.21 1.57
CA ILE A 436 -59.07 20.90 2.10
C ILE A 436 -57.99 21.09 3.16
N HIS A 437 -56.94 21.85 2.84
CA HIS A 437 -55.87 22.18 3.79
C HIS A 437 -56.42 22.71 5.11
N ASP A 438 -57.28 23.73 5.07
CA ASP A 438 -57.78 24.41 6.27
C ASP A 438 -58.62 23.44 7.14
N LYS A 439 -59.37 22.53 6.50
CA LYS A 439 -60.10 21.45 7.19
C LYS A 439 -59.16 20.40 7.80
N VAL A 440 -58.09 20.03 7.11
CA VAL A 440 -57.10 19.05 7.60
C VAL A 440 -56.37 19.62 8.81
N VAL A 441 -55.85 20.85 8.73
CA VAL A 441 -55.17 21.54 9.85
C VAL A 441 -56.10 21.69 11.05
N TYR A 442 -57.32 22.21 10.86
CA TYR A 442 -58.25 22.40 11.98
C TYR A 442 -58.65 21.06 12.63
N LYS A 443 -58.91 20.01 11.83
CA LYS A 443 -59.24 18.68 12.34
C LYS A 443 -58.05 18.03 13.06
N TRP A 444 -56.83 18.14 12.50
CA TRP A 444 -55.61 17.59 13.08
C TRP A 444 -55.23 18.27 14.39
N GLY A 445 -55.21 19.60 14.43
CA GLY A 445 -54.94 20.36 15.66
C GLY A 445 -55.99 20.15 16.78
N SER A 446 -57.20 19.70 16.45
CA SER A 446 -58.21 19.26 17.44
C SER A 446 -58.20 17.76 17.74
N LEU A 447 -57.33 16.99 17.07
CA LEU A 447 -57.15 15.54 17.29
C LEU A 447 -55.90 15.30 18.13
N VAL A 448 -54.78 15.94 17.80
CA VAL A 448 -53.47 15.81 18.47
C VAL A 448 -53.48 16.25 19.95
N THR A 449 -54.46 17.05 20.37
CA THR A 449 -54.63 17.43 21.79
C THR A 449 -55.36 16.37 22.63
N LYS A 450 -55.92 15.31 22.03
CA LYS A 450 -56.61 14.25 22.78
C LYS A 450 -55.61 13.26 23.36
N TRP A 451 -55.75 12.94 24.65
CA TRP A 451 -54.82 12.06 25.36
C TRP A 451 -54.60 10.70 24.67
N TRP A 452 -55.65 10.08 24.13
CA TRP A 452 -55.56 8.78 23.45
C TRP A 452 -54.80 8.86 22.11
N VAL A 453 -54.83 10.02 21.44
CA VAL A 453 -54.04 10.26 20.21
C VAL A 453 -52.57 10.42 20.56
N ARG A 454 -52.27 11.14 21.65
CA ARG A 454 -50.90 11.26 22.17
C ARG A 454 -50.34 9.92 22.62
N LEU A 455 -51.15 9.11 23.31
CA LEU A 455 -50.77 7.74 23.71
C LEU A 455 -50.49 6.86 22.49
N PHE A 456 -51.33 6.92 21.45
CA PHE A 456 -51.08 6.22 20.19
C PHE A 456 -49.75 6.66 19.55
N ILE A 457 -49.52 7.96 19.40
CA ILE A 457 -48.26 8.52 18.85
C ILE A 457 -47.06 8.07 19.69
N PHE A 458 -47.16 8.08 21.03
CA PHE A 458 -46.10 7.63 21.93
C PHE A 458 -45.77 6.15 21.74
N VAL A 459 -46.78 5.27 21.64
CA VAL A 459 -46.58 3.84 21.35
C VAL A 459 -45.99 3.62 19.95
N THR A 460 -46.44 4.37 18.93
CA THR A 460 -45.82 4.35 17.59
C THR A 460 -44.36 4.80 17.63
N THR A 461 -44.04 5.80 18.46
CA THR A 461 -42.67 6.31 18.63
C THR A 461 -41.76 5.27 19.30
N ILE A 462 -42.25 4.53 20.30
CA ILE A 462 -41.52 3.40 20.91
C ILE A 462 -41.27 2.28 19.89
N LEU A 463 -42.26 1.92 19.07
CA LEU A 463 -42.10 0.91 18.01
C LEU A 463 -41.07 1.37 16.95
N TYR A 464 -41.09 2.66 16.60
CA TYR A 464 -40.11 3.27 15.71
C TYR A 464 -38.68 3.22 16.29
N PHE A 465 -38.51 3.54 17.59
CA PHE A 465 -37.21 3.37 18.26
C PHE A 465 -36.75 1.91 18.23
N TYR A 466 -37.62 0.95 18.57
CA TYR A 466 -37.30 -0.49 18.55
C TYR A 466 -36.83 -0.98 17.16
N ILE A 467 -37.56 -0.63 16.09
CA ILE A 467 -37.17 -0.94 14.71
C ILE A 467 -35.82 -0.28 14.36
N SER A 468 -35.63 0.98 14.77
CA SER A 468 -34.38 1.72 14.53
C SER A 468 -33.19 1.09 15.28
N THR A 469 -33.39 0.58 16.49
CA THR A 469 -32.37 -0.16 17.25
C THR A 469 -31.96 -1.45 16.56
N ILE A 470 -32.91 -2.22 16.00
CA ILE A 470 -32.59 -3.42 15.20
C ILE A 470 -31.69 -3.05 14.01
N GLY A 471 -32.00 -1.94 13.32
CA GLY A 471 -31.17 -1.44 12.23
C GLY A 471 -29.77 -1.01 12.68
N ILE A 472 -29.66 -0.25 13.77
CA ILE A 472 -28.36 0.18 14.33
C ILE A 472 -27.50 -1.03 14.75
N MET A 473 -28.10 -2.13 15.20
CA MET A 473 -27.39 -3.38 15.52
C MET A 473 -26.97 -4.19 14.30
N GLN A 474 -27.37 -3.78 13.09
CA GLN A 474 -26.98 -4.37 11.79
C GLN A 474 -26.07 -3.43 10.97
N LEU A 475 -25.61 -2.32 11.57
CA LEU A 475 -24.88 -1.27 10.87
C LEU A 475 -23.38 -1.58 10.85
N GLU A 476 -22.90 -2.05 9.71
CA GLU A 476 -21.49 -2.36 9.47
C GLU A 476 -20.76 -1.16 8.83
N THR A 477 -19.48 -0.97 9.18
CA THR A 477 -18.60 0.03 8.53
C THR A 477 -17.85 -0.65 7.38
N ASN A 478 -18.37 -0.48 6.16
CA ASN A 478 -17.96 -1.24 4.97
C ASN A 478 -17.56 -0.30 3.83
N ASN A 479 -16.32 0.18 3.87
CA ASN A 479 -15.69 0.89 2.76
C ASN A 479 -15.20 -0.13 1.72
N SER A 480 -15.74 -0.14 0.50
CA SER A 480 -15.41 -1.15 -0.53
C SER A 480 -15.35 -0.55 -1.94
N ILE A 481 -14.50 -1.12 -2.81
CA ILE A 481 -14.16 -0.55 -4.13
C ILE A 481 -15.31 -0.68 -5.15
N ASP A 482 -16.15 -1.70 -5.04
CA ASP A 482 -17.32 -1.91 -5.90
C ASP A 482 -18.34 -0.76 -5.82
N LYS A 483 -18.49 -0.15 -4.65
CA LYS A 483 -19.31 1.05 -4.38
C LYS A 483 -18.75 2.33 -5.02
N MET A 484 -17.44 2.36 -5.28
CA MET A 484 -16.76 3.50 -5.88
C MET A 484 -16.86 3.51 -7.41
N ALA A 485 -17.33 2.40 -8.01
CA ALA A 485 -17.52 2.22 -9.44
C ALA A 485 -19.01 2.26 -9.85
N LEU A 486 -19.26 2.37 -11.16
CA LEU A 486 -20.60 2.25 -11.74
C LEU A 486 -20.98 0.76 -11.92
N PRO A 487 -22.28 0.37 -11.92
CA PRO A 487 -22.70 -1.02 -12.12
C PRO A 487 -22.34 -1.61 -13.50
N ASP A 488 -22.07 -0.74 -14.48
CA ASP A 488 -21.58 -1.12 -15.81
C ASP A 488 -20.04 -1.25 -15.88
N SER A 489 -19.34 -1.03 -14.77
CA SER A 489 -17.89 -1.13 -14.68
C SER A 489 -17.41 -2.58 -14.63
N TYR A 490 -16.28 -2.86 -15.30
CA TYR A 490 -15.60 -4.16 -15.19
C TYR A 490 -15.13 -4.45 -13.75
N LEU A 491 -14.91 -3.38 -12.96
CA LEU A 491 -14.27 -3.46 -11.66
C LEU A 491 -15.11 -4.20 -10.61
N GLN A 492 -16.44 -4.15 -10.68
CA GLN A 492 -17.30 -4.84 -9.70
C GLN A 492 -17.13 -6.37 -9.74
N ASN A 493 -17.21 -6.95 -10.94
CA ASN A 493 -17.02 -8.40 -11.13
C ASN A 493 -15.55 -8.82 -10.90
N PHE A 494 -14.60 -7.93 -11.21
CA PHE A 494 -13.18 -8.17 -10.98
C PHE A 494 -12.85 -8.20 -9.48
N GLN A 495 -13.28 -7.18 -8.74
CA GLN A 495 -12.91 -6.96 -7.34
C GLN A 495 -13.38 -8.13 -6.46
N HIS A 496 -14.61 -8.62 -6.64
CA HIS A 496 -15.11 -9.76 -5.86
C HIS A 496 -14.31 -11.06 -6.11
N ALA A 497 -13.86 -11.29 -7.36
CA ALA A 497 -13.01 -12.44 -7.68
C ALA A 497 -11.59 -12.27 -7.10
N PHE A 498 -11.05 -11.06 -7.15
CA PHE A 498 -9.74 -10.69 -6.65
C PHE A 498 -9.64 -10.82 -5.12
N GLU A 499 -10.63 -10.30 -4.37
CA GLU A 499 -10.72 -10.44 -2.92
C GLU A 499 -10.85 -11.92 -2.49
N LYS A 500 -11.68 -12.69 -3.21
CA LYS A 500 -11.84 -14.13 -2.98
C LYS A 500 -10.56 -14.93 -3.22
N ALA A 501 -9.66 -14.47 -4.10
CA ALA A 501 -8.34 -15.07 -4.26
C ALA A 501 -7.41 -14.68 -3.09
N LEU A 502 -7.29 -13.39 -2.79
CA LEU A 502 -6.35 -12.85 -1.79
C LEU A 502 -6.63 -13.29 -0.35
N ILE A 503 -7.86 -13.65 0.01
CA ILE A 503 -8.19 -14.10 1.39
C ILE A 503 -7.30 -15.27 1.90
N ASN A 504 -6.68 -16.03 0.99
CA ASN A 504 -5.81 -17.15 1.33
C ASN A 504 -4.36 -16.73 1.69
N MET A 505 -3.87 -15.61 1.15
CA MET A 505 -2.49 -15.13 1.35
C MET A 505 -2.28 -13.67 0.89
N GLN A 506 -1.92 -12.79 1.82
CA GLN A 506 -1.61 -11.36 1.60
C GLN A 506 -0.31 -10.94 2.31
N PRO A 507 0.58 -10.17 1.68
CA PRO A 507 1.80 -9.67 2.32
C PRO A 507 1.57 -8.44 3.22
N VAL A 508 2.33 -8.38 4.31
CA VAL A 508 2.76 -7.13 4.97
C VAL A 508 4.28 -7.01 4.85
N SER A 509 4.79 -5.81 4.59
CA SER A 509 6.23 -5.51 4.58
C SER A 509 6.59 -4.77 5.87
N VAL A 510 7.46 -5.33 6.70
CA VAL A 510 7.87 -4.74 7.98
C VAL A 510 9.25 -4.12 7.83
N PHE A 511 9.29 -2.80 7.80
CA PHE A 511 10.51 -2.00 7.73
C PHE A 511 11.12 -1.82 9.13
N VAL A 512 12.46 -1.87 9.21
CA VAL A 512 13.25 -1.79 10.45
C VAL A 512 14.39 -0.80 10.20
N LEU A 513 14.26 0.42 10.71
CA LEU A 513 15.16 1.53 10.35
C LEU A 513 16.39 1.67 11.24
N LYS A 514 16.43 0.99 12.39
CA LYS A 514 17.57 0.99 13.33
C LYS A 514 17.82 -0.41 13.92
N PRO A 515 18.20 -1.41 13.12
CA PRO A 515 18.37 -2.79 13.58
C PRO A 515 19.53 -3.01 14.58
N GLY A 516 20.36 -2.00 14.83
CA GLY A 516 21.50 -2.08 15.73
C GLY A 516 22.61 -3.00 15.20
N ASP A 517 23.52 -3.38 16.09
CA ASP A 517 24.61 -4.30 15.74
C ASP A 517 24.15 -5.76 15.87
N LEU A 518 23.97 -6.46 14.76
CA LEU A 518 23.60 -7.87 14.72
C LEU A 518 24.75 -8.83 15.08
N ARG A 519 25.98 -8.32 15.31
CA ARG A 519 27.08 -9.12 15.88
C ARG A 519 26.90 -9.36 17.38
N ASP A 520 26.13 -8.52 18.06
CA ASP A 520 25.70 -8.77 19.44
C ASP A 520 24.60 -9.85 19.46
N THR A 521 24.79 -10.87 20.30
CA THR A 521 23.84 -11.97 20.45
C THR A 521 22.55 -11.55 21.15
N GLU A 522 22.56 -10.56 22.04
CA GLU A 522 21.32 -10.07 22.67
C GLU A 522 20.46 -9.32 21.64
N ASN A 523 21.06 -8.41 20.88
CA ASN A 523 20.40 -7.68 19.80
C ASN A 523 19.91 -8.61 18.67
N MET A 524 20.72 -9.59 18.25
CA MET A 524 20.33 -10.60 17.27
C MET A 524 19.07 -11.37 17.70
N GLU A 525 19.02 -11.82 18.96
CA GLU A 525 17.85 -12.56 19.48
C GLU A 525 16.61 -11.67 19.68
N LYS A 526 16.77 -10.36 19.93
CA LYS A 526 15.64 -9.41 19.90
C LYS A 526 15.07 -9.26 18.49
N ILE A 527 15.92 -9.09 17.48
CA ILE A 527 15.51 -9.01 16.08
C ILE A 527 14.81 -10.30 15.62
N LYS A 528 15.34 -11.48 16.00
CA LYS A 528 14.68 -12.76 15.73
C LYS A 528 13.34 -12.91 16.45
N ARG A 529 13.22 -12.41 17.69
CA ARG A 529 11.95 -12.42 18.43
C ARG A 529 10.91 -11.51 17.79
N MET A 530 11.28 -10.29 17.41
CA MET A 530 10.41 -9.37 16.67
C MET A 530 9.85 -10.02 15.39
N VAL A 531 10.70 -10.63 14.56
CA VAL A 531 10.24 -11.35 13.35
C VAL A 531 9.28 -12.48 13.73
N LYS A 532 9.62 -13.27 14.76
CA LYS A 532 8.75 -14.35 15.26
C LYS A 532 7.41 -13.85 15.82
N ASP A 533 7.36 -12.67 16.43
CA ASP A 533 6.12 -12.09 16.95
C ASP A 533 5.21 -11.62 15.81
N PHE A 534 5.77 -11.12 14.70
CA PHE A 534 5.00 -10.91 13.45
C PHE A 534 4.55 -12.23 12.82
N GLU A 535 5.35 -13.29 12.88
CA GLU A 535 4.98 -14.64 12.42
C GLU A 535 3.89 -15.31 13.27
N ASN A 536 3.70 -14.87 14.52
CA ASN A 536 2.65 -15.36 15.42
C ASN A 536 1.55 -14.29 15.65
N ALA A 537 1.56 -13.21 14.88
CA ALA A 537 0.56 -12.15 14.93
C ALA A 537 -0.81 -12.65 14.47
N LYS A 538 -1.87 -11.93 14.85
CA LYS A 538 -3.24 -12.32 14.54
C LYS A 538 -3.48 -12.45 13.03
N PHE A 539 -3.97 -13.62 12.61
CA PHE A 539 -4.18 -14.05 11.21
C PHE A 539 -2.90 -14.28 10.39
N SER A 540 -1.72 -14.39 11.01
CA SER A 540 -0.47 -14.70 10.32
C SER A 540 -0.46 -16.14 9.81
N TYR A 541 0.04 -16.33 8.59
CA TYR A 541 0.31 -17.64 7.98
C TYR A 541 1.57 -18.31 8.59
N GLY A 542 2.39 -17.56 9.32
CA GLY A 542 3.59 -18.05 9.99
C GLY A 542 4.84 -18.13 9.12
N ALA A 543 5.92 -18.60 9.75
CA ALA A 543 7.30 -18.54 9.25
C ALA A 543 7.53 -19.15 7.85
N GLU A 544 6.73 -20.14 7.44
CA GLU A 544 6.78 -20.72 6.09
C GLU A 544 6.47 -19.70 4.97
N SER A 545 5.89 -18.55 5.33
CA SER A 545 5.60 -17.41 4.46
C SER A 545 6.51 -16.20 4.67
N SER A 546 7.53 -16.29 5.52
CA SER A 546 8.43 -15.16 5.82
C SER A 546 9.59 -15.03 4.84
N PHE A 547 9.87 -13.80 4.42
CA PHE A 547 11.02 -13.40 3.60
C PHE A 547 11.94 -12.50 4.38
N PHE A 548 12.87 -13.14 5.09
CA PHE A 548 13.89 -12.50 5.89
C PHE A 548 15.27 -12.99 5.45
N TRP A 549 16.16 -12.05 5.12
CA TRP A 549 17.48 -12.31 4.54
C TRP A 549 18.44 -13.02 5.50
N LEU A 550 18.22 -12.88 6.81
CA LEU A 550 19.16 -13.28 7.85
C LEU A 550 19.44 -14.79 7.85
N GLN A 551 18.42 -15.64 7.82
CA GLN A 551 18.60 -17.09 7.88
C GLN A 551 19.41 -17.59 6.68
N ALA A 552 19.06 -17.12 5.47
CA ALA A 552 19.79 -17.43 4.25
C ALA A 552 21.27 -16.99 4.31
N TYR A 553 21.59 -15.90 5.01
CA TYR A 553 22.96 -15.48 5.24
C TYR A 553 23.69 -16.33 6.31
N GLN A 554 23.00 -16.80 7.36
CA GLN A 554 23.59 -17.75 8.30
C GLN A 554 23.89 -19.11 7.62
N ASP A 555 22.99 -19.60 6.77
CA ASP A 555 23.16 -20.82 5.97
C ASP A 555 24.29 -20.70 4.91
N PHE A 556 24.57 -19.47 4.48
CA PHE A 556 25.70 -19.12 3.61
C PHE A 556 27.02 -19.10 4.41
N LEU A 557 27.06 -18.42 5.56
CA LEU A 557 28.24 -18.34 6.43
C LEU A 557 28.73 -19.74 6.82
N GLN A 558 27.84 -20.66 7.20
CA GLN A 558 28.18 -22.04 7.60
C GLN A 558 28.91 -22.85 6.51
N PHE A 559 28.97 -22.36 5.26
CA PHE A 559 29.65 -23.02 4.15
C PHE A 559 30.81 -22.23 3.55
N TYR A 560 30.81 -20.89 3.68
CA TYR A 560 31.81 -20.02 3.06
C TYR A 560 32.78 -19.35 4.04
N ALA A 561 32.44 -19.24 5.33
CA ALA A 561 33.32 -18.67 6.36
C ALA A 561 34.22 -19.73 7.02
N GLU A 562 35.35 -19.31 7.58
CA GLU A 562 36.25 -20.19 8.36
C GLU A 562 35.80 -20.38 9.82
N ASP A 563 34.91 -19.51 10.33
CA ASP A 563 34.31 -19.55 11.67
C ASP A 563 32.77 -19.64 11.57
N GLU A 564 32.12 -20.34 12.50
CA GLU A 564 30.65 -20.44 12.59
C GLU A 564 29.98 -19.19 13.20
N GLN A 565 30.75 -18.16 13.54
CA GLN A 565 30.24 -16.93 14.17
C GLN A 565 29.66 -15.94 13.13
N PHE A 566 28.65 -15.18 13.54
CA PHE A 566 28.04 -14.17 12.68
C PHE A 566 29.01 -13.00 12.43
N THR A 567 29.33 -12.77 11.16
CA THR A 567 30.22 -11.69 10.69
C THR A 567 29.56 -10.91 9.56
N TYR A 568 29.90 -9.64 9.40
CA TYR A 568 29.47 -8.83 8.26
C TYR A 568 30.39 -8.94 7.03
N THR A 569 31.56 -9.59 7.12
CA THR A 569 32.57 -9.58 6.04
C THR A 569 32.05 -10.13 4.72
N GLU A 570 31.24 -11.20 4.78
CA GLU A 570 30.76 -11.91 3.58
C GLU A 570 29.43 -11.40 3.04
N LEU A 571 28.76 -10.46 3.72
CA LEU A 571 27.45 -9.93 3.32
C LEU A 571 27.45 -9.29 1.92
N PRO A 572 28.49 -8.51 1.52
CA PRO A 572 28.62 -8.03 0.14
C PRO A 572 28.85 -9.13 -0.90
N VAL A 573 29.36 -10.30 -0.50
CA VAL A 573 29.54 -11.46 -1.39
C VAL A 573 28.22 -12.22 -1.53
N PHE A 574 27.54 -12.47 -0.41
CA PHE A 574 26.19 -13.04 -0.34
C PHE A 574 25.20 -12.28 -1.24
N PHE A 575 25.11 -10.96 -1.10
CA PHE A 575 24.23 -10.12 -1.93
C PHE A 575 24.63 -9.99 -3.40
N LYS A 576 25.81 -10.48 -3.80
CA LYS A 576 26.28 -10.54 -5.20
C LYS A 576 26.21 -11.96 -5.80
N SER A 577 25.88 -12.95 -4.98
CA SER A 577 25.72 -14.35 -5.41
C SER A 577 24.42 -14.57 -6.18
N ALA A 578 24.41 -15.49 -7.16
CA ALA A 578 23.21 -15.73 -7.98
C ALA A 578 22.05 -16.38 -7.19
N SER A 579 22.32 -17.02 -6.06
CA SER A 579 21.28 -17.58 -5.18
C SER A 579 20.56 -16.54 -4.33
N TYR A 580 21.19 -15.40 -4.03
CA TYR A 580 20.68 -14.48 -3.00
C TYR A 580 20.66 -12.98 -3.40
N PHE A 581 21.06 -12.63 -4.63
CA PHE A 581 21.09 -11.22 -5.08
C PHE A 581 19.76 -10.47 -4.92
N TYR A 582 18.62 -11.15 -5.01
CA TYR A 582 17.30 -10.55 -4.84
C TYR A 582 17.04 -10.04 -3.40
N LEU A 583 17.77 -10.55 -2.41
CA LEU A 583 17.72 -10.07 -1.03
C LEU A 583 18.49 -8.75 -0.83
N SER A 584 19.32 -8.33 -1.79
CA SER A 584 20.04 -7.04 -1.70
C SER A 584 19.08 -5.84 -1.67
N SER A 585 17.92 -5.93 -2.31
CA SER A 585 16.87 -4.91 -2.25
C SER A 585 16.17 -4.82 -0.89
N PHE A 586 16.30 -5.84 -0.03
CA PHE A 586 15.68 -5.89 1.30
C PHE A 586 16.54 -5.23 2.39
N VAL A 587 17.81 -4.92 2.10
CA VAL A 587 18.78 -4.47 3.11
C VAL A 587 19.57 -3.27 2.61
N HIS A 588 19.55 -2.18 3.38
CA HIS A 588 20.47 -1.08 3.21
C HIS A 588 21.77 -1.37 3.97
N TYR A 589 22.82 -1.66 3.20
CA TYR A 589 24.14 -1.99 3.71
C TYR A 589 25.24 -1.12 3.08
N ASN A 590 26.35 -0.98 3.80
CA ASN A 590 27.53 -0.21 3.42
C ASN A 590 28.72 -1.15 3.22
N GLU A 591 29.06 -1.48 1.96
CA GLU A 591 30.08 -2.47 1.62
C GLU A 591 31.40 -2.30 2.37
N SER A 592 31.91 -1.07 2.48
CA SER A 592 33.21 -0.82 3.12
C SER A 592 33.15 -0.94 4.65
N ALA A 593 32.00 -0.72 5.28
CA ALA A 593 31.78 -1.01 6.69
C ALA A 593 31.62 -2.52 6.93
N CYS A 594 30.90 -3.23 6.06
CA CYS A 594 30.73 -4.68 6.14
C CYS A 594 32.05 -5.44 6.00
N ILE A 595 32.89 -5.08 5.03
CA ILE A 595 34.24 -5.66 4.84
C ILE A 595 35.15 -5.43 6.06
N GLN A 596 34.94 -4.34 6.80
CA GLN A 596 35.65 -4.04 8.06
C GLN A 596 34.99 -4.69 9.30
N ASN A 597 33.94 -5.49 9.10
CA ASN A 597 33.07 -6.05 10.14
C ASN A 597 32.52 -4.99 11.13
N HIS A 598 32.27 -3.76 10.66
CA HIS A 598 31.86 -2.62 11.47
C HIS A 598 30.35 -2.63 11.76
N PRO A 599 29.85 -2.17 12.93
CA PRO A 599 28.42 -2.10 13.24
C PRO A 599 27.60 -1.33 12.20
N ASP A 600 28.16 -0.27 11.60
CA ASP A 600 27.51 0.52 10.53
C ASP A 600 27.38 -0.25 9.18
N CYS A 601 27.63 -1.56 9.14
CA CYS A 601 27.43 -2.38 7.96
C CYS A 601 25.98 -2.34 7.49
N ILE A 602 25.00 -2.50 8.38
CA ILE A 602 23.56 -2.49 8.04
C ILE A 602 22.90 -1.30 8.71
N SER A 603 22.39 -0.36 7.91
CA SER A 603 21.68 0.80 8.43
C SER A 603 20.19 0.55 8.60
N ALA A 604 19.57 -0.24 7.73
CA ALA A 604 18.15 -0.60 7.79
C ALA A 604 17.87 -1.87 6.98
N PHE A 605 16.78 -2.57 7.27
CA PHE A 605 16.25 -3.62 6.39
C PHE A 605 14.71 -3.63 6.39
N PHE A 606 14.10 -4.44 5.54
CA PHE A 606 12.73 -4.91 5.73
C PHE A 606 12.64 -6.43 5.55
N PHE A 607 11.56 -7.01 6.06
CA PHE A 607 11.15 -8.38 5.78
C PHE A 607 9.67 -8.40 5.36
N ILE A 608 9.24 -9.46 4.68
CA ILE A 608 7.82 -9.67 4.34
C ILE A 608 7.35 -10.89 5.13
N THR A 609 6.12 -10.86 5.65
CA THR A 609 5.41 -12.08 6.09
C THR A 609 3.94 -11.96 5.67
N ASN A 610 3.19 -13.07 5.68
CA ASN A 610 1.87 -13.12 5.03
C ASN A 610 0.73 -13.49 5.99
N PHE A 611 -0.47 -13.02 5.67
CA PHE A 611 -1.70 -13.13 6.45
C PHE A 611 -2.83 -13.76 5.62
N HIS A 612 -3.83 -14.33 6.27
CA HIS A 612 -4.97 -15.01 5.64
C HIS A 612 -6.29 -14.74 6.38
N ASP A 613 -7.40 -15.37 5.94
CA ASP A 613 -8.78 -15.31 6.47
C ASP A 613 -9.48 -13.94 6.43
N VAL A 614 -8.76 -12.82 6.37
CA VAL A 614 -9.30 -11.46 6.30
C VAL A 614 -8.90 -10.77 5.00
N ILE A 615 -9.81 -10.02 4.38
CA ILE A 615 -9.52 -9.25 3.16
C ILE A 615 -10.25 -7.91 3.09
N LYS A 616 -11.49 -7.80 3.62
CA LYS A 616 -12.19 -6.51 3.65
C LYS A 616 -11.56 -5.61 4.71
N TYR A 617 -11.51 -4.30 4.46
CA TYR A 617 -10.79 -3.38 5.34
C TYR A 617 -11.31 -3.34 6.79
N HIS A 618 -12.58 -3.70 7.05
CA HIS A 618 -13.10 -3.85 8.42
C HIS A 618 -12.67 -5.18 9.07
N GLU A 619 -12.59 -6.27 8.30
CA GLU A 619 -12.08 -7.57 8.76
C GLU A 619 -10.59 -7.48 9.12
N MET A 620 -9.82 -6.66 8.40
CA MET A 620 -8.39 -6.41 8.63
C MET A 620 -8.09 -5.53 9.86
N VAL A 621 -9.06 -4.81 10.43
CA VAL A 621 -8.85 -3.91 11.59
C VAL A 621 -8.10 -4.57 12.76
N PRO A 622 -8.39 -5.82 13.17
CA PRO A 622 -7.67 -6.47 14.26
C PRO A 622 -6.25 -6.92 13.88
N ALA A 623 -5.96 -7.15 12.59
CA ALA A 623 -4.62 -7.48 12.12
C ALA A 623 -3.71 -6.25 12.17
N VAL A 624 -4.13 -5.14 11.54
CA VAL A 624 -3.37 -3.88 11.52
C VAL A 624 -3.11 -3.33 12.93
N LYS A 625 -4.07 -3.48 13.85
CA LYS A 625 -3.89 -3.11 15.27
C LYS A 625 -2.85 -3.98 15.98
N ASP A 626 -2.77 -5.27 15.67
CA ASP A 626 -1.79 -6.18 16.27
C ASP A 626 -0.38 -5.96 15.69
N TRP A 627 -0.27 -5.74 14.36
CA TRP A 627 0.99 -5.34 13.71
C TRP A 627 1.61 -4.09 14.34
N ARG A 628 0.79 -3.06 14.59
CA ARG A 628 1.23 -1.81 15.21
C ARG A 628 1.51 -1.95 16.71
N ARG A 629 0.80 -2.86 17.41
CA ARG A 629 1.14 -3.22 18.79
C ARG A 629 2.54 -3.84 18.87
N ILE A 630 2.87 -4.78 17.98
CA ILE A 630 4.20 -5.40 17.91
C ILE A 630 5.26 -4.34 17.54
N ALA A 631 4.97 -3.45 16.60
CA ALA A 631 5.91 -2.38 16.23
C ALA A 631 6.24 -1.41 17.39
N GLU A 632 5.24 -1.04 18.20
CA GLU A 632 5.43 -0.20 19.41
C GLU A 632 6.18 -0.93 20.53
N GLU A 633 6.08 -2.27 20.60
CA GLU A 633 6.83 -3.12 21.53
C GLU A 633 8.33 -3.20 21.21
N TYR A 634 8.71 -2.97 19.94
CA TYR A 634 10.09 -2.99 19.43
C TYR A 634 10.58 -1.63 18.89
N LYS A 635 10.01 -0.52 19.40
CA LYS A 635 10.22 0.83 18.86
C LYS A 635 11.67 1.33 18.88
N GLU A 636 12.56 0.75 19.68
CA GLU A 636 14.00 1.05 19.62
C GLU A 636 14.61 0.79 18.24
N PHE A 637 14.03 -0.13 17.45
CA PHE A 637 14.48 -0.46 16.11
C PHE A 637 13.80 0.36 15.00
N GLU A 638 12.92 1.29 15.35
CA GLU A 638 12.10 2.10 14.43
C GLU A 638 11.39 1.22 13.39
N VAL A 639 10.44 0.42 13.90
CA VAL A 639 9.70 -0.61 13.16
C VAL A 639 8.41 -0.05 12.56
N TYR A 640 8.16 -0.31 11.28
CA TYR A 640 6.97 0.16 10.57
C TYR A 640 6.36 -0.94 9.68
N PRO A 641 5.17 -1.50 10.04
CA PRO A 641 4.45 -2.44 9.19
C PRO A 641 3.71 -1.68 8.07
N TYR A 642 3.94 -2.08 6.83
CA TYR A 642 3.37 -1.48 5.63
C TYR A 642 2.51 -2.48 4.85
N SER A 643 1.31 -2.05 4.47
CA SER A 643 0.43 -2.76 3.53
C SER A 643 -0.39 -1.74 2.74
N ASP A 644 -0.58 -1.97 1.45
CA ASP A 644 -1.39 -1.12 0.57
C ASP A 644 -2.87 -1.00 0.99
N HIS A 645 -3.35 -1.90 1.85
CA HIS A 645 -4.71 -1.84 2.41
C HIS A 645 -4.81 -0.97 3.68
N ALA A 646 -3.69 -0.70 4.38
CA ALA A 646 -3.69 0.03 5.65
C ALA A 646 -4.36 1.43 5.60
N PRO A 647 -4.21 2.26 4.54
CA PRO A 647 -4.92 3.55 4.44
C PRO A 647 -6.45 3.44 4.49
N PHE A 648 -7.01 2.34 3.99
CA PHE A 648 -8.45 2.10 3.99
C PHE A 648 -8.93 1.53 5.34
N VAL A 649 -8.10 0.72 6.01
CA VAL A 649 -8.34 0.27 7.40
C VAL A 649 -8.33 1.46 8.37
N ASP A 650 -7.41 2.41 8.19
CA ASP A 650 -7.35 3.64 8.96
C ASP A 650 -8.56 4.55 8.71
N GLN A 651 -9.07 4.60 7.48
CA GLN A 651 -10.33 5.30 7.19
C GLN A 651 -11.53 4.66 7.90
N THR A 652 -11.64 3.33 7.92
CA THR A 652 -12.68 2.60 8.67
C THR A 652 -12.66 2.99 10.15
N LEU A 653 -11.47 3.03 10.77
CA LEU A 653 -11.31 3.41 12.19
C LEU A 653 -11.65 4.88 12.49
N ALA A 654 -11.48 5.78 11.51
CA ALA A 654 -11.81 7.19 11.67
C ALA A 654 -13.33 7.46 11.56
N ILE A 655 -14.05 6.70 10.73
CA ILE A 655 -15.49 6.89 10.46
C ILE A 655 -16.32 6.75 11.75
N ASP A 656 -16.16 5.63 12.47
CA ASP A 656 -16.96 5.30 13.66
C ASP A 656 -16.92 6.43 14.71
N ASN A 657 -15.70 6.93 14.99
CA ASN A 657 -15.46 8.01 15.95
C ASN A 657 -15.99 9.36 15.44
N THR A 658 -15.77 9.67 14.16
CA THR A 658 -16.19 10.94 13.54
C THR A 658 -17.71 11.08 13.54
N ILE A 659 -18.45 10.00 13.28
CA ILE A 659 -19.91 9.97 13.26
C ILE A 659 -20.50 10.34 14.62
N ILE A 660 -20.08 9.64 15.68
CA ILE A 660 -20.64 9.82 17.03
C ILE A 660 -20.34 11.25 17.54
N GLY A 661 -19.09 11.71 17.35
CA GLY A 661 -18.69 13.07 17.69
C GLY A 661 -19.51 14.13 16.95
N SER A 662 -19.74 13.92 15.64
CA SER A 662 -20.48 14.88 14.80
C SER A 662 -21.97 14.96 15.18
N VAL A 663 -22.64 13.84 15.46
CA VAL A 663 -24.04 13.82 15.92
C VAL A 663 -24.19 14.60 17.23
N VAL A 664 -23.32 14.33 18.21
CA VAL A 664 -23.37 15.01 19.51
C VAL A 664 -23.10 16.51 19.37
N ALA A 665 -22.07 16.89 18.60
CA ALA A 665 -21.76 18.30 18.33
C ALA A 665 -22.92 19.03 17.64
N ALA A 666 -23.51 18.43 16.59
CA ALA A 666 -24.62 19.03 15.85
C ALA A 666 -25.89 19.19 16.70
N LEU A 667 -26.20 18.24 17.59
CA LEU A 667 -27.30 18.36 18.54
C LEU A 667 -27.09 19.49 19.55
N ILE A 668 -25.86 19.66 20.06
CA ILE A 668 -25.49 20.75 20.97
C ILE A 668 -25.59 22.11 20.25
N CYS A 669 -25.04 22.23 19.03
CA CYS A 669 -25.14 23.44 18.22
C CYS A 669 -26.59 23.79 17.88
N THR A 670 -27.41 22.80 17.54
CA THR A 670 -28.85 22.96 17.30
C THR A 670 -29.57 23.49 18.54
N ALA A 671 -29.29 22.92 19.72
CA ALA A 671 -29.84 23.41 20.98
C ALA A 671 -29.45 24.87 21.26
N ILE A 672 -28.19 25.24 21.04
CA ILE A 672 -27.68 26.61 21.24
C ILE A 672 -28.36 27.60 20.29
N ILE A 673 -28.46 27.31 18.98
CA ILE A 673 -29.16 28.19 18.02
C ILE A 673 -30.64 28.30 18.39
N CYS A 674 -31.32 27.19 18.69
CA CYS A 674 -32.71 27.21 19.11
C CYS A 674 -32.93 28.02 20.39
N LEU A 675 -32.03 27.98 21.39
CA LEU A 675 -32.12 28.85 22.58
C LEU A 675 -31.99 30.35 22.26
N ILE A 676 -31.14 30.73 21.31
CA ILE A 676 -30.93 32.13 20.92
C ILE A 676 -32.20 32.73 20.26
N PHE A 677 -32.85 31.95 19.40
CA PHE A 677 -34.01 32.41 18.61
C PHE A 677 -35.38 32.02 19.21
N ILE A 678 -35.45 31.09 20.18
CA ILE A 678 -36.69 30.58 20.80
C ILE A 678 -36.52 30.54 22.34
N PRO A 679 -36.86 31.61 23.08
CA PRO A 679 -36.77 31.68 24.54
C PRO A 679 -37.92 30.94 25.24
N HIS A 680 -38.16 29.69 24.84
CA HIS A 680 -39.18 28.83 25.42
C HIS A 680 -38.61 27.42 25.57
N ILE A 681 -38.04 27.13 26.74
CA ILE A 681 -37.34 25.88 27.04
C ILE A 681 -38.16 24.63 26.65
N PRO A 682 -39.48 24.53 26.90
CA PRO A 682 -40.26 23.38 26.44
C PRO A 682 -40.31 23.21 24.91
N SER A 683 -40.32 24.31 24.13
CA SER A 683 -40.27 24.24 22.67
C SER A 683 -38.88 23.88 22.14
N VAL A 684 -37.82 24.37 22.77
CA VAL A 684 -36.44 23.99 22.42
C VAL A 684 -36.18 22.53 22.77
N ALA A 685 -36.58 22.07 23.96
CA ALA A 685 -36.46 20.67 24.36
C ALA A 685 -37.26 19.74 23.42
N ALA A 686 -38.48 20.12 23.04
CA ALA A 686 -39.29 19.36 22.09
C ALA A 686 -38.67 19.31 20.68
N ALA A 687 -38.08 20.41 20.20
CA ALA A 687 -37.34 20.45 18.93
C ALA A 687 -36.09 19.57 18.99
N VAL A 688 -35.21 19.75 19.98
CA VAL A 688 -33.95 18.99 20.13
C VAL A 688 -34.21 17.50 20.32
N PHE A 689 -35.25 17.11 21.10
CA PHE A 689 -35.68 15.72 21.18
C PHE A 689 -36.14 15.18 19.82
N SER A 690 -36.88 15.98 19.05
CA SER A 690 -37.32 15.57 17.70
C SER A 690 -36.13 15.40 16.75
N VAL A 691 -35.13 16.29 16.78
CA VAL A 691 -33.90 16.19 15.99
C VAL A 691 -33.06 14.95 16.38
N PHE A 692 -32.92 14.68 17.68
CA PHE A 692 -32.30 13.43 18.17
C PHE A 692 -33.05 12.19 17.70
N SER A 693 -34.39 12.20 17.82
CA SER A 693 -35.27 11.11 17.39
C SER A 693 -35.13 10.82 15.89
N ILE A 694 -35.22 11.86 15.04
CA ILE A 694 -34.97 11.76 13.59
C ILE A 694 -33.57 11.18 13.32
N SER A 695 -32.53 11.72 13.97
CA SER A 695 -31.14 11.27 13.81
C SER A 695 -30.99 9.77 14.11
N TYR A 696 -31.57 9.29 15.22
CA TYR A 696 -31.54 7.88 15.61
C TYR A 696 -32.21 6.98 14.56
N GLY A 697 -33.38 7.37 14.04
CA GLY A 697 -34.05 6.62 13.00
C GLY A 697 -33.42 6.70 11.61
N ILE A 698 -32.60 7.73 11.32
CA ILE A 698 -31.83 7.78 10.07
C ILE A 698 -30.83 6.63 10.04
N PHE A 699 -30.04 6.42 11.10
CA PHE A 699 -29.13 5.28 11.20
C PHE A 699 -29.87 3.94 11.05
N GLY A 700 -30.92 3.74 11.84
CA GLY A 700 -31.65 2.48 11.85
C GLY A 700 -32.32 2.14 10.52
N ILE A 701 -33.05 3.10 9.93
CA ILE A 701 -33.78 2.85 8.68
C ILE A 701 -32.84 2.74 7.47
N LEU A 702 -31.73 3.48 7.44
CA LEU A 702 -30.75 3.33 6.35
C LEU A 702 -30.02 1.98 6.40
N SER A 703 -29.65 1.50 7.60
CA SER A 703 -29.07 0.16 7.75
C SER A 703 -30.04 -0.93 7.28
N LEU A 704 -31.32 -0.85 7.71
CA LEU A 704 -32.40 -1.76 7.26
C LEU A 704 -32.72 -1.62 5.76
N TRP A 705 -32.21 -0.59 5.08
CA TRP A 705 -32.34 -0.39 3.63
C TRP A 705 -31.04 -0.70 2.88
N ASN A 706 -30.11 -1.43 3.50
CA ASN A 706 -28.78 -1.77 2.96
C ASN A 706 -28.00 -0.51 2.56
N VAL A 707 -27.62 0.27 3.56
CA VAL A 707 -26.68 1.40 3.48
C VAL A 707 -25.73 1.35 4.67
N ASP A 708 -24.55 0.83 4.40
CA ASP A 708 -23.45 0.67 5.36
C ASP A 708 -22.78 2.03 5.69
N LEU A 709 -21.91 2.06 6.70
CA LEU A 709 -21.07 3.23 6.97
C LEU A 709 -19.82 3.24 6.09
N ASP A 710 -19.67 4.31 5.29
CA ASP A 710 -18.52 4.59 4.44
C ASP A 710 -18.37 6.12 4.26
N PRO A 711 -17.30 6.64 3.61
CA PRO A 711 -17.11 8.09 3.47
C PRO A 711 -18.24 8.83 2.73
N LEU A 712 -18.98 8.16 1.84
CA LEU A 712 -20.08 8.76 1.07
C LEU A 712 -21.37 8.77 1.89
N SER A 713 -21.68 7.66 2.58
CA SER A 713 -22.83 7.61 3.48
C SER A 713 -22.65 8.51 4.71
N MET A 714 -21.42 8.66 5.21
CA MET A 714 -21.09 9.64 6.26
C MET A 714 -21.30 11.09 5.79
N ALA A 715 -20.90 11.44 4.55
CA ALA A 715 -21.16 12.76 3.98
C ALA A 715 -22.67 13.04 3.82
N ALA A 716 -23.45 12.04 3.39
CA ALA A 716 -24.90 12.14 3.32
C ALA A 716 -25.56 12.24 4.71
N LEU A 717 -24.99 11.58 5.73
CA LEU A 717 -25.46 11.61 7.12
C LEU A 717 -25.21 12.97 7.80
N LEU A 718 -24.08 13.64 7.54
CA LEU A 718 -23.80 14.99 8.05
C LEU A 718 -24.79 16.03 7.51
N MET A 719 -25.21 15.87 6.25
CA MET A 719 -26.33 16.59 5.64
C MET A 719 -27.67 16.23 6.31
N ALA A 720 -27.92 14.93 6.53
CA ALA A 720 -29.14 14.40 7.13
C ALA A 720 -29.47 15.02 8.50
N ILE A 721 -28.45 15.19 9.33
CA ILE A 721 -28.58 15.81 10.67
C ILE A 721 -28.98 17.28 10.54
N GLY A 722 -28.37 18.05 9.64
CA GLY A 722 -28.74 19.45 9.38
C GLY A 722 -30.21 19.61 8.95
N PHE A 723 -30.62 18.86 7.92
CA PHE A 723 -31.98 18.90 7.37
C PHE A 723 -33.06 18.45 8.39
N SER A 724 -32.70 17.60 9.35
CA SER A 724 -33.64 17.15 10.39
C SER A 724 -34.10 18.28 11.32
N VAL A 725 -33.32 19.36 11.42
CA VAL A 725 -33.66 20.53 12.23
C VAL A 725 -34.81 21.31 11.62
N ASP A 726 -34.79 21.53 10.30
CA ASP A 726 -35.58 22.54 9.60
C ASP A 726 -37.09 22.43 9.92
N PHE A 727 -37.68 21.27 9.68
CA PHE A 727 -39.10 20.99 9.97
C PHE A 727 -39.49 21.23 11.43
N THR A 728 -38.57 20.94 12.37
CA THR A 728 -38.85 21.02 13.81
C THR A 728 -38.64 22.44 14.35
N ALA A 729 -37.63 23.15 13.86
CA ALA A 729 -37.34 24.53 14.23
C ALA A 729 -38.42 25.50 13.72
N HIS A 730 -38.85 25.37 12.46
CA HIS A 730 -39.91 26.22 11.90
C HIS A 730 -41.24 26.08 12.66
N ILE A 731 -41.65 24.85 12.97
CA ILE A 731 -42.87 24.57 13.75
C ILE A 731 -42.73 25.13 15.17
N SER A 732 -41.60 24.90 15.84
CA SER A 732 -41.35 25.38 17.21
C SER A 732 -41.26 26.92 17.32
N TYR A 733 -40.62 27.61 16.37
CA TYR A 733 -40.54 29.08 16.35
C TYR A 733 -41.93 29.71 16.17
N HIS A 734 -42.71 29.28 15.17
CA HIS A 734 -44.07 29.80 14.96
C HIS A 734 -45.02 29.42 16.10
N TYR A 735 -44.87 28.24 16.71
CA TYR A 735 -45.63 27.88 17.91
C TYR A 735 -45.28 28.78 19.10
N TYR A 736 -44.01 29.09 19.34
CA TYR A 736 -43.59 30.05 20.37
C TYR A 736 -44.18 31.45 20.12
N LYS A 737 -44.09 31.95 18.88
CA LYS A 737 -44.50 33.31 18.49
C LYS A 737 -46.00 33.58 18.65
N ILE A 738 -46.84 32.55 18.60
CA ILE A 738 -48.30 32.71 18.71
C ILE A 738 -48.70 32.92 20.17
N ASN A 739 -49.14 34.15 20.48
CA ASN A 739 -49.61 34.56 21.78
C ASN A 739 -51.08 34.14 22.02
N ASN A 740 -51.27 32.87 22.36
CA ASN A 740 -52.56 32.25 22.64
C ASN A 740 -52.39 31.22 23.77
N ASP A 741 -53.14 31.35 24.88
CA ASP A 741 -53.01 30.46 26.04
C ASP A 741 -53.66 29.09 25.83
N ASN A 742 -54.61 28.95 24.89
CA ASN A 742 -55.27 27.66 24.66
C ASN A 742 -54.42 26.77 23.73
N PRO A 743 -53.93 25.60 24.18
CA PRO A 743 -52.94 24.81 23.45
C PRO A 743 -53.49 24.23 22.14
N LYS A 744 -54.81 23.96 22.06
CA LYS A 744 -55.48 23.55 20.82
C LYS A 744 -55.53 24.68 19.80
N LYS A 745 -55.93 25.89 20.20
CA LYS A 745 -55.95 27.04 19.27
C LYS A 745 -54.53 27.40 18.82
N LYS A 746 -53.58 27.46 19.75
CA LYS A 746 -52.16 27.74 19.50
C LYS A 746 -51.56 26.81 18.45
N ILE A 747 -51.81 25.49 18.53
CA ILE A 747 -51.29 24.53 17.53
C ILE A 747 -52.05 24.61 16.19
N GLN A 748 -53.36 24.87 16.21
CA GLN A 748 -54.14 25.08 14.97
C GLN A 748 -53.66 26.32 14.20
N GLU A 749 -53.39 27.42 14.90
CA GLU A 749 -52.87 28.67 14.35
C GLU A 749 -51.43 28.47 13.82
N ALA A 750 -50.55 27.78 14.56
CA ALA A 750 -49.18 27.48 14.12
C ALA A 750 -49.16 26.65 12.84
N LEU A 751 -49.92 25.55 12.80
CA LEU A 751 -50.00 24.68 11.63
C LEU A 751 -50.66 25.37 10.42
N ALA A 752 -51.59 26.31 10.63
CA ALA A 752 -52.17 27.10 9.54
C ALA A 752 -51.17 28.12 8.94
N VAL A 753 -50.21 28.60 9.73
CA VAL A 753 -49.18 29.56 9.32
C VAL A 753 -48.03 28.91 8.55
N ILE A 754 -47.53 27.75 9.02
CA ILE A 754 -46.28 27.13 8.50
C ILE A 754 -46.42 25.69 8.02
N GLY A 755 -47.50 24.96 8.36
CA GLY A 755 -47.66 23.54 8.03
C GLY A 755 -47.73 23.25 6.52
N TRP A 756 -48.41 24.09 5.73
CA TRP A 756 -48.40 23.97 4.28
C TRP A 756 -47.02 24.25 3.65
N PRO A 757 -46.33 25.38 3.93
CA PRO A 757 -44.94 25.58 3.50
C PRO A 757 -44.02 24.39 3.81
N MET A 758 -44.05 23.84 5.03
CA MET A 758 -43.24 22.67 5.40
C MET A 758 -43.61 21.41 4.60
N THR A 759 -44.88 21.27 4.21
CA THR A 759 -45.32 20.19 3.31
C THR A 759 -44.83 20.42 1.87
N GLN A 760 -44.79 21.67 1.41
CA GLN A 760 -44.25 22.01 0.09
C GLN A 760 -42.75 21.73 0.02
N VAL A 761 -42.00 22.20 1.02
CA VAL A 761 -40.56 21.97 1.24
C VAL A 761 -40.20 20.49 1.08
N GLY A 762 -40.72 19.60 1.94
CA GLY A 762 -40.34 18.19 1.87
C GLY A 762 -40.68 17.52 0.53
N ILE A 763 -41.79 17.89 -0.10
CA ILE A 763 -42.13 17.35 -1.42
C ILE A 763 -41.20 17.92 -2.51
N SER A 764 -40.78 19.20 -2.45
CA SER A 764 -39.78 19.74 -3.39
C SER A 764 -38.43 19.06 -3.24
N THR A 765 -37.94 18.83 -2.01
CA THR A 765 -36.66 18.15 -1.77
C THR A 765 -36.62 16.77 -2.43
N ILE A 766 -37.70 15.99 -2.32
CA ILE A 766 -37.82 14.66 -2.93
C ILE A 766 -37.96 14.76 -4.46
N VAL A 767 -38.79 15.67 -4.98
CA VAL A 767 -39.01 15.86 -6.43
C VAL A 767 -37.75 16.33 -7.16
N ALA A 768 -36.93 17.17 -6.52
CA ALA A 768 -35.65 17.63 -7.08
C ALA A 768 -34.65 16.49 -7.33
N LEU A 769 -34.70 15.46 -6.50
CA LEU A 769 -33.74 14.36 -6.50
C LEU A 769 -34.26 13.11 -7.22
N ALA A 770 -35.55 13.01 -7.52
CA ALA A 770 -36.13 11.92 -8.30
C ALA A 770 -35.38 11.62 -9.63
N PRO A 771 -34.81 12.60 -10.37
CA PRO A 771 -34.00 12.32 -11.57
C PRO A 771 -32.71 11.51 -11.31
N LEU A 772 -32.22 11.44 -10.06
CA LEU A 772 -31.10 10.57 -9.69
C LEU A 772 -31.42 9.07 -9.86
N LEU A 773 -32.71 8.69 -9.89
CA LEU A 773 -33.13 7.32 -10.17
C LEU A 773 -32.76 6.83 -11.58
N PHE A 774 -32.42 7.72 -12.52
CA PHE A 774 -32.14 7.35 -13.91
C PHE A 774 -30.70 6.87 -14.18
N LYS A 775 -29.72 7.15 -13.30
CA LYS A 775 -28.38 6.52 -13.33
C LYS A 775 -28.11 5.90 -11.97
N GLN A 776 -27.97 4.59 -11.93
CA GLN A 776 -27.72 3.82 -10.71
C GLN A 776 -26.25 3.95 -10.26
N SER A 777 -25.79 5.15 -9.87
CA SER A 777 -24.52 5.30 -9.16
C SER A 777 -24.72 5.18 -7.64
N TYR A 778 -23.78 4.57 -6.93
CA TYR A 778 -23.88 4.37 -5.48
C TYR A 778 -24.01 5.71 -4.74
N LEU A 779 -23.19 6.68 -5.13
CA LEU A 779 -23.24 8.07 -4.65
C LEU A 779 -24.65 8.67 -4.76
N ALA A 780 -25.27 8.57 -5.94
CA ALA A 780 -26.62 9.10 -6.16
C ALA A 780 -27.69 8.36 -5.34
N LEU A 781 -27.58 7.02 -5.25
CA LEU A 781 -28.54 6.18 -4.53
C LEU A 781 -28.48 6.40 -3.01
N VAL A 782 -27.29 6.52 -2.42
CA VAL A 782 -27.12 6.78 -0.98
C VAL A 782 -27.67 8.14 -0.61
N PHE A 783 -27.30 9.21 -1.32
CA PHE A 783 -27.84 10.55 -1.07
C PHE A 783 -29.38 10.58 -1.23
N LEU A 784 -29.93 9.91 -2.24
CA LEU A 784 -31.37 9.82 -2.45
C LEU A 784 -32.10 9.04 -1.33
N LYS A 785 -31.61 7.85 -0.95
CA LYS A 785 -32.15 7.07 0.18
C LYS A 785 -32.14 7.91 1.46
N THR A 786 -31.00 8.52 1.77
CA THR A 786 -30.82 9.37 2.95
C THR A 786 -31.83 10.52 2.97
N ILE A 787 -31.96 11.28 1.88
CA ILE A 787 -32.87 12.43 1.86
C ILE A 787 -34.35 12.00 1.91
N ILE A 788 -34.73 10.87 1.29
CA ILE A 788 -36.09 10.30 1.43
C ILE A 788 -36.39 9.95 2.90
N VAL A 789 -35.46 9.29 3.60
CA VAL A 789 -35.62 8.95 5.03
C VAL A 789 -35.67 10.21 5.89
N VAL A 790 -34.75 11.15 5.69
CA VAL A 790 -34.65 12.42 6.43
C VAL A 790 -35.92 13.25 6.29
N VAL A 791 -36.40 13.46 5.07
CA VAL A 791 -37.59 14.27 4.80
C VAL A 791 -38.85 13.55 5.30
N GLY A 792 -38.97 12.23 5.10
CA GLY A 792 -40.08 11.45 5.63
C GLY A 792 -40.17 11.52 7.16
N LEU A 793 -39.04 11.33 7.85
CA LEU A 793 -38.95 11.44 9.30
C LEU A 793 -39.11 12.90 9.78
N GLY A 794 -38.57 13.88 9.07
CA GLY A 794 -38.67 15.31 9.39
C GLY A 794 -40.11 15.82 9.28
N MET A 795 -40.84 15.45 8.23
CA MET A 795 -42.26 15.73 8.09
C MET A 795 -43.08 15.02 9.17
N LEU A 796 -42.81 13.74 9.47
CA LEU A 796 -43.47 13.00 10.54
C LEU A 796 -43.24 13.66 11.91
N HIS A 797 -42.00 14.01 12.23
CA HIS A 797 -41.68 14.63 13.52
C HIS A 797 -42.25 16.06 13.60
N GLY A 798 -41.98 16.92 12.62
CA GLY A 798 -42.43 18.32 12.62
C GLY A 798 -43.95 18.49 12.56
N LEU A 799 -44.68 17.65 11.83
CA LEU A 799 -46.13 17.81 11.61
C LEU A 799 -47.01 16.90 12.48
N VAL A 800 -46.46 15.82 13.07
CA VAL A 800 -47.23 14.84 13.87
C VAL A 800 -46.73 14.76 15.32
N ILE A 801 -45.45 14.41 15.52
CA ILE A 801 -44.91 14.09 16.86
C ILE A 801 -44.68 15.37 17.68
N LEU A 802 -44.01 16.37 17.12
CA LEU A 802 -43.70 17.65 17.77
C LEU A 802 -44.98 18.39 18.23
N PRO A 803 -46.07 18.49 17.43
CA PRO A 803 -47.38 18.97 17.91
C PRO A 803 -47.98 18.20 19.10
N ALA A 804 -47.76 16.88 19.17
CA ALA A 804 -48.20 16.06 20.31
C ALA A 804 -47.38 16.34 21.57
N ILE A 805 -46.06 16.50 21.43
CA ILE A 805 -45.13 16.85 22.51
C ILE A 805 -45.42 18.27 23.03
N LEU A 806 -45.43 19.28 22.14
CA LEU A 806 -45.65 20.68 22.50
C LEU A 806 -46.97 20.85 23.28
N THR A 807 -48.07 20.29 22.76
CA THR A 807 -49.38 20.43 23.42
C THR A 807 -49.54 19.57 24.69
N ALA A 808 -48.64 18.62 24.96
CA ALA A 808 -48.60 17.88 26.22
C ALA A 808 -47.91 18.65 27.35
N PHE A 809 -46.89 19.45 27.03
CA PHE A 809 -46.16 20.24 28.04
C PHE A 809 -46.75 21.64 28.29
N THR A 810 -47.55 22.19 27.39
CA THR A 810 -48.36 23.38 27.68
C THR A 810 -49.60 23.02 28.50
N SER A 811 -49.59 23.34 29.79
CA SER A 811 -50.81 23.35 30.61
C SER A 811 -51.80 24.37 30.06
N GLU A 812 -53.09 24.03 30.09
CA GLU A 812 -54.10 25.09 30.14
C GLU A 812 -53.94 25.82 31.48
N LYS A 813 -53.89 27.15 31.45
CA LYS A 813 -54.19 27.95 32.64
C LYS A 813 -55.70 27.99 32.75
N GLU A 814 -56.25 27.47 33.83
CA GLU A 814 -57.64 27.78 34.17
C GLU A 814 -57.76 29.30 34.37
N SER A 815 -58.70 29.92 33.66
CA SER A 815 -58.95 31.34 33.78
C SER A 815 -59.72 31.60 35.07
N GLU A 816 -59.00 31.90 36.16
CA GLU A 816 -59.63 32.36 37.40
C GLU A 816 -60.56 33.55 37.12
N THR A 817 -61.85 33.36 37.36
CA THR A 817 -62.86 34.42 37.21
C THR A 817 -62.73 35.42 38.35
N GLN A 818 -62.00 36.51 38.11
CA GLN A 818 -62.10 37.72 38.94
C GLN A 818 -61.96 39.01 38.13
N SER A 819 -62.58 40.07 38.66
CA SER A 819 -62.86 41.33 37.97
C SER A 819 -61.97 42.48 38.43
N ASN A 820 -62.04 43.59 37.67
CA ASN A 820 -61.57 44.95 37.96
C ASN A 820 -60.11 45.32 37.62
N CYS A 821 -60.00 46.13 36.55
CA CYS A 821 -59.14 47.31 36.39
C CYS A 821 -57.64 47.29 36.79
N SER A 822 -56.81 47.15 35.76
CA SER A 822 -55.74 48.09 35.39
C SER A 822 -54.77 48.61 36.47
N SER A 823 -53.49 48.22 36.34
CA SER A 823 -52.48 49.16 35.80
C SER A 823 -51.10 48.51 35.57
N GLN A 824 -50.78 48.16 34.33
CA GLN A 824 -49.43 48.27 33.76
C GLN A 824 -49.50 48.18 32.23
N ILE A 825 -48.65 48.95 31.55
CA ILE A 825 -48.71 49.15 30.09
C ILE A 825 -47.95 48.03 29.38
N SER A 826 -48.59 47.34 28.43
CA SER A 826 -47.98 46.33 27.58
C SER A 826 -47.84 46.84 26.13
N GLU A 827 -46.93 46.23 25.35
CA GLU A 827 -46.55 46.72 24.02
C GLU A 827 -47.56 46.41 22.89
N SER A 828 -48.76 45.90 23.21
CA SER A 828 -49.79 45.51 22.24
C SER A 828 -50.39 46.67 21.44
N ASP A 829 -50.28 47.91 21.91
CA ASP A 829 -50.92 49.09 21.31
C ASP A 829 -50.17 49.71 20.11
N ARG A 830 -49.14 49.02 19.58
CA ARG A 830 -48.45 49.43 18.35
C ARG A 830 -48.84 48.66 17.08
N SER A 831 -49.57 47.55 17.20
CA SER A 831 -50.11 46.79 16.07
C SER A 831 -51.64 46.86 15.97
N SER A 832 -52.34 46.97 17.11
CA SER A 832 -53.81 46.88 17.19
C SER A 832 -54.59 48.01 16.50
N GLN A 833 -54.02 49.20 16.34
CA GLN A 833 -54.69 50.34 15.67
C GLN A 833 -54.70 50.30 14.12
N ARG A 834 -54.43 49.15 13.49
CA ARG A 834 -54.85 48.91 12.10
C ARG A 834 -55.56 47.56 11.94
N SER A 835 -56.83 47.66 11.57
CA SER A 835 -57.72 46.57 11.14
C SER A 835 -57.86 45.37 12.09
N HIS A 836 -58.64 45.55 13.15
CA HIS A 836 -59.63 44.51 13.47
C HIS A 836 -60.81 44.66 12.50
N GLY A 837 -61.13 43.57 11.80
CA GLY A 837 -62.23 43.45 10.85
C GLY A 837 -62.51 41.96 10.63
N GLU A 838 -63.78 41.61 10.54
CA GLU A 838 -64.27 40.24 10.75
C GLU A 838 -63.91 39.23 9.64
N SER A 839 -63.97 37.95 10.02
CA SER A 839 -64.40 36.79 9.20
C SER A 839 -64.12 36.82 7.69
N PHE A 840 -63.18 35.96 7.25
CA PHE A 840 -62.80 35.79 5.85
C PHE A 840 -63.99 35.51 4.91
N TYR A 841 -64.29 36.48 4.03
CA TYR A 841 -65.22 36.43 2.90
C TYR A 841 -66.73 36.30 3.22
N LYS A 842 -67.35 37.44 3.59
CA LYS A 842 -68.70 37.80 3.12
C LYS A 842 -68.73 39.23 2.59
N VAL A 843 -69.20 39.40 1.36
CA VAL A 843 -69.72 40.68 0.85
C VAL A 843 -71.24 40.55 0.86
N ASN A 844 -71.94 41.53 1.43
CA ASN A 844 -73.40 41.67 1.29
C ASN A 844 -73.76 43.16 1.34
N PHE A 845 -74.80 43.54 0.60
CA PHE A 845 -75.39 44.88 0.68
C PHE A 845 -76.12 45.05 2.02
N GLY A 846 -76.17 46.28 2.55
CA GLY A 846 -76.71 46.57 3.88
C GLY A 846 -77.94 47.48 3.88
N SER A 847 -78.56 47.63 5.06
CA SER A 847 -79.68 48.57 5.29
C SER A 847 -79.83 48.93 6.78
N SER A 848 -79.86 50.24 7.07
CA SER A 848 -80.65 50.97 8.08
C SER A 848 -80.79 50.48 9.55
N ASN A 849 -80.53 51.44 10.47
CA ASN A 849 -81.33 51.82 11.66
C ASN A 849 -81.03 51.27 13.11
N SER A 850 -80.36 52.15 13.88
CA SER A 850 -80.87 52.91 15.07
C SER A 850 -80.90 52.36 16.52
N THR A 851 -80.30 53.19 17.41
CA THR A 851 -80.80 53.77 18.71
C THR A 851 -80.54 53.17 20.13
N HIS A 852 -80.14 54.09 21.04
CA HIS A 852 -80.34 54.19 22.52
C HIS A 852 -79.61 53.20 23.49
N MET A 853 -78.75 53.65 24.44
CA MET A 853 -78.96 54.26 25.81
C MET A 853 -79.24 53.21 26.94
N SER A 854 -78.87 53.34 28.23
CA SER A 854 -78.09 54.34 29.03
C SER A 854 -77.77 53.81 30.47
N SER A 855 -76.60 54.11 31.10
CA SER A 855 -76.35 55.07 32.23
C SER A 855 -76.19 54.51 33.69
N SER A 856 -75.71 55.38 34.61
CA SER A 856 -75.40 55.30 36.08
C SER A 856 -74.15 54.53 36.53
N MET A 857 -73.23 54.98 37.43
CA MET A 857 -73.23 55.80 38.69
C MET A 857 -73.67 55.00 39.94
N ALA A 858 -73.01 55.02 41.12
CA ALA A 858 -71.79 55.70 41.64
C ALA A 858 -71.03 54.75 42.65
N SER A 859 -70.16 55.08 43.63
CA SER A 859 -69.74 56.33 44.34
C SER A 859 -68.32 56.24 44.99
N MET A 860 -68.10 56.82 46.20
CA MET A 860 -66.89 56.90 47.07
C MET A 860 -67.31 56.60 48.55
N PRO A 861 -66.42 56.40 49.60
CA PRO A 861 -65.16 57.13 49.89
C PRO A 861 -64.00 56.30 50.56
N SER A 862 -63.08 56.99 51.25
CA SER A 862 -61.76 56.59 51.81
C SER A 862 -61.64 56.90 53.33
N PRO A 863 -60.46 57.02 54.03
CA PRO A 863 -59.14 56.34 54.03
C PRO A 863 -58.64 55.92 55.47
N SER A 864 -57.39 55.38 55.67
CA SER A 864 -56.39 55.84 56.71
C SER A 864 -55.19 54.89 57.06
N SER A 865 -54.00 55.48 57.35
CA SER A 865 -52.90 55.02 58.28
C SER A 865 -52.08 53.71 57.96
N THR A 866 -50.78 53.49 58.29
CA THR A 866 -49.66 54.30 58.88
C THR A 866 -48.24 53.71 58.54
N CYS A 867 -47.14 54.32 59.02
CA CYS A 867 -45.70 53.94 58.82
C CYS A 867 -45.22 52.76 59.74
N SER A 868 -43.95 52.28 59.84
CA SER A 868 -42.58 52.83 59.59
C SER A 868 -41.44 51.76 59.43
N SER A 869 -40.18 52.19 59.25
CA SER A 869 -38.88 51.42 59.09
C SER A 869 -38.07 51.27 60.43
N PRO A 870 -36.78 50.78 60.58
CA PRO A 870 -35.62 50.56 59.65
C PRO A 870 -34.67 49.31 59.90
N CYS A 871 -33.42 49.32 59.37
CA CYS A 871 -32.33 48.28 59.47
C CYS A 871 -31.44 48.37 60.77
N PRO A 872 -30.52 47.41 61.15
CA PRO A 872 -29.16 47.25 60.53
C PRO A 872 -28.29 45.92 60.72
N THR A 873 -27.24 45.74 59.89
CA THR A 873 -25.84 45.20 60.07
C THR A 873 -25.37 43.87 60.78
N LYS A 874 -24.54 43.09 60.01
CA LYS A 874 -23.16 42.49 60.27
C LYS A 874 -22.82 41.16 61.06
N GLU A 875 -22.16 40.25 60.30
CA GLU A 875 -20.87 39.48 60.53
C GLU A 875 -20.71 38.14 61.33
N LEU A 876 -19.49 37.55 61.24
CA LEU A 876 -19.05 36.12 61.33
C LEU A 876 -18.39 35.73 62.71
N PRO A 877 -17.89 34.49 63.06
CA PRO A 877 -17.01 33.59 62.23
C PRO A 877 -16.91 32.02 62.48
N LYS A 878 -16.50 31.30 61.41
CA LYS A 878 -15.53 30.13 61.32
C LYS A 878 -15.76 28.71 61.92
N PHE A 879 -15.04 27.75 61.27
CA PHE A 879 -14.87 26.30 61.49
C PHE A 879 -16.10 25.39 61.21
N LEU A 880 -15.95 24.12 60.76
CA LEU A 880 -14.78 23.22 60.63
C LEU A 880 -14.91 22.36 59.34
N LEU A 881 -13.81 22.02 58.65
CA LEU A 881 -13.79 21.09 57.49
C LEU A 881 -12.39 20.49 57.23
N GLY A 882 -12.31 19.29 56.65
CA GLY A 882 -11.10 18.58 56.20
C GLY A 882 -11.45 17.17 55.68
N HIS A 883 -10.64 16.38 54.97
CA HIS A 883 -9.26 16.43 54.41
C HIS A 883 -9.15 15.25 53.38
N HIS A 884 -8.19 15.00 52.48
CA HIS A 884 -7.01 15.63 51.86
C HIS A 884 -6.79 14.84 50.50
N LEU A 885 -6.24 15.27 49.34
CA LEU A 885 -5.34 16.35 48.87
C LEU A 885 -3.89 16.21 49.36
N THR A 886 -2.81 16.37 48.58
CA THR A 886 -2.53 17.21 47.38
C THR A 886 -1.53 16.53 46.39
N SER A 887 -0.96 17.30 45.46
CA SER A 887 -0.08 16.93 44.33
C SER A 887 1.37 17.52 44.42
N GLU A 888 2.30 16.98 43.61
CA GLU A 888 3.53 17.63 43.04
C GLU A 888 4.68 18.12 43.99
N PRO A 889 5.88 18.54 43.49
CA PRO A 889 6.74 17.99 42.41
C PRO A 889 8.30 17.98 42.69
N LEU A 890 9.10 17.53 41.70
CA LEU A 890 10.49 17.96 41.32
C LEU A 890 11.79 17.51 42.08
N SER A 891 12.76 17.05 41.25
CA SER A 891 14.26 17.07 41.41
C SER A 891 14.99 16.00 42.29
N ALA A 892 16.32 15.87 42.10
CA ALA A 892 17.21 14.77 42.54
C ALA A 892 18.71 15.22 42.56
N PRO A 893 19.75 14.36 42.73
CA PRO A 893 20.02 13.21 43.64
C PRO A 893 21.10 13.63 44.72
N PRO A 894 21.81 12.80 45.56
CA PRO A 894 22.62 11.60 45.22
C PRO A 894 22.83 10.51 46.35
N THR A 895 23.78 9.59 46.09
CA THR A 895 24.60 8.75 47.03
C THR A 895 24.04 7.47 47.73
N LYS A 896 24.92 6.45 47.72
CA LYS A 896 24.95 5.16 48.47
C LYS A 896 25.41 5.39 49.93
N PRO A 897 25.14 4.50 50.92
CA PRO A 897 25.85 3.20 51.06
C PRO A 897 25.06 2.01 51.67
N LEU A 898 25.80 0.91 51.92
CA LEU A 898 25.43 -0.39 52.51
C LEU A 898 24.67 -0.21 53.86
N GLY A 899 23.73 -1.06 54.29
CA GLY A 899 23.60 -2.51 54.15
C GLY A 899 23.70 -3.21 55.53
N GLY A 900 23.10 -4.39 55.70
CA GLY A 900 23.41 -5.31 56.81
C GLY A 900 22.33 -5.56 57.87
N PHE A 901 21.82 -6.79 57.88
CA PHE A 901 21.54 -7.54 59.12
C PHE A 901 22.11 -8.95 58.93
N PHE A 902 22.81 -9.43 59.96
CA PHE A 902 23.53 -10.72 60.01
C PHE A 902 23.14 -11.44 61.30
N TYR A 903 23.21 -12.78 61.31
CA TYR A 903 24.03 -13.59 62.24
C TYR A 903 23.94 -15.06 61.73
N ASP A 904 24.99 -15.67 61.18
CA ASP A 904 26.10 -16.42 61.84
C ASP A 904 25.64 -17.81 62.37
N LYS A 905 26.33 -18.96 62.19
CA LYS A 905 27.75 -19.27 61.91
C LYS A 905 27.97 -20.49 60.98
N THR A 906 29.22 -20.65 60.55
CA THR A 906 29.87 -21.76 59.79
C THR A 906 30.57 -22.75 60.77
N PRO A 907 31.52 -23.68 60.42
CA PRO A 907 32.12 -24.06 59.12
C PRO A 907 32.45 -25.58 58.85
N GLU A 908 32.89 -25.84 57.60
CA GLU A 908 33.98 -26.76 57.16
C GLU A 908 33.93 -28.32 57.11
N PHE A 909 34.59 -28.82 56.05
CA PHE A 909 35.26 -30.13 55.76
C PHE A 909 34.75 -31.50 56.28
N GLY A 910 34.75 -32.48 55.37
CA GLY A 910 34.72 -33.93 55.67
C GLY A 910 34.67 -34.81 54.42
N ASP A 911 35.58 -35.78 54.30
CA ASP A 911 35.76 -36.67 53.13
C ASP A 911 35.59 -38.17 53.52
N ASN A 912 35.78 -39.09 52.56
CA ASN A 912 36.15 -40.52 52.73
C ASN A 912 35.10 -41.63 53.04
N SER A 913 34.66 -42.31 51.95
CA SER A 913 35.11 -43.70 51.57
C SER A 913 34.52 -45.03 52.15
N TYR A 914 34.72 -46.11 51.35
CA TYR A 914 34.65 -47.58 51.61
C TYR A 914 33.25 -48.25 51.71
N GLU A 915 32.82 -49.19 50.84
CA GLU A 915 33.26 -50.60 50.48
C GLU A 915 32.38 -51.68 51.20
N MET A 916 32.25 -52.98 50.84
CA MET A 916 32.83 -53.96 49.89
C MET A 916 31.67 -54.93 49.47
N SER A 917 31.52 -55.58 48.30
CA SER A 917 32.34 -56.46 47.42
C SER A 917 32.14 -57.98 47.62
N HIS A 918 32.09 -58.74 46.50
CA HIS A 918 32.48 -60.17 46.27
C HIS A 918 31.98 -60.58 44.86
N GLY A 919 32.67 -61.28 43.93
CA GLY A 919 34.02 -61.89 43.82
C GLY A 919 34.17 -62.51 42.38
N ASN A 920 35.07 -63.45 41.99
CA ASN A 920 36.25 -64.09 42.59
C ASN A 920 37.03 -64.96 41.54
N LYS A 921 38.13 -64.43 40.91
CA LYS A 921 39.21 -65.16 40.17
C LYS A 921 38.90 -65.67 38.73
N LYS A 922 39.88 -65.92 37.82
CA LYS A 922 41.30 -66.40 37.96
C LYS A 922 42.35 -65.76 37.00
N SER A 923 43.59 -65.69 37.53
CA SER A 923 44.97 -65.83 36.97
C SER A 923 45.22 -65.96 35.43
N SER A 924 46.39 -65.59 34.88
CA SER A 924 47.76 -65.66 35.49
C SER A 924 48.77 -64.61 35.00
N SER A 925 49.84 -64.43 35.79
CA SER A 925 51.00 -63.56 35.53
C SER A 925 52.27 -64.35 35.11
N ALA A 926 53.32 -63.63 34.69
CA ALA A 926 54.68 -63.75 35.23
C ALA A 926 55.52 -62.49 34.88
N SER A 927 56.63 -62.23 35.60
CA SER A 927 57.36 -60.95 35.58
C SER A 927 58.84 -61.05 35.99
N THR A 928 59.74 -60.33 35.29
CA THR A 928 61.09 -59.88 35.72
C THR A 928 61.74 -59.01 34.60
N SER A 929 62.77 -58.19 34.78
CA SER A 929 63.08 -57.19 35.85
C SER A 929 64.35 -56.38 35.50
N GLU A 930 64.23 -55.05 35.41
CA GLU A 930 65.26 -53.99 35.63
C GLU A 930 66.57 -53.84 34.79
N SER A 931 66.97 -52.55 34.62
CA SER A 931 68.36 -52.03 34.54
C SER A 931 69.17 -52.19 33.21
N ILE A 932 70.16 -51.35 32.82
CA ILE A 932 70.38 -49.88 32.97
C ILE A 932 71.47 -49.36 31.96
N ILE A 933 71.31 -48.14 31.44
CA ILE A 933 72.33 -47.19 30.88
C ILE A 933 73.39 -47.65 29.83
N SER A 934 73.23 -47.12 28.59
CA SER A 934 74.29 -46.74 27.61
C SER A 934 75.13 -47.84 26.92
N HIS A 935 75.97 -47.60 25.88
CA HIS A 935 76.40 -46.37 25.18
C HIS A 935 76.88 -46.73 23.74
N SER A 936 76.66 -45.86 22.73
CA SER A 936 77.37 -45.83 21.40
C SER A 936 77.28 -47.08 20.47
N THR A 937 77.45 -47.03 19.14
CA THR A 937 77.72 -45.92 18.18
C THR A 937 77.13 -46.21 16.78
N ASP A 938 76.88 -45.14 16.02
CA ASP A 938 76.78 -45.00 14.55
C ASP A 938 76.62 -46.25 13.65
N SER A 939 75.48 -46.33 12.94
CA SER A 939 75.27 -47.24 11.80
C SER A 939 74.43 -46.58 10.68
N LYS A 940 74.88 -45.42 10.18
CA LYS A 940 74.35 -44.80 8.95
C LYS A 940 74.47 -45.74 7.73
N ASN A 941 73.41 -46.50 7.42
CA ASN A 941 72.96 -46.81 6.05
C ASN A 941 71.69 -47.68 5.93
N GLU A 942 71.16 -48.29 6.99
CA GLU A 942 70.21 -49.42 6.85
C GLU A 942 68.75 -49.18 7.31
N LEU A 943 68.21 -47.96 7.16
CA LEU A 943 66.85 -47.61 7.63
C LEU A 943 65.84 -47.16 6.55
N CYS A 944 66.12 -47.35 5.26
CA CYS A 944 65.25 -46.89 4.15
C CYS A 944 64.44 -48.02 3.48
N ARG A 945 63.78 -48.89 4.25
CA ARG A 945 62.76 -49.83 3.73
C ARG A 945 61.57 -49.99 4.68
N TYR A 946 60.37 -49.88 4.12
CA TYR A 946 59.06 -50.23 4.70
C TYR A 946 58.54 -49.43 5.91
N ALA A 947 58.59 -48.11 5.81
CA ALA A 947 57.49 -47.27 6.29
C ALA A 947 57.22 -46.14 5.26
N TRP A 948 55.95 -45.92 4.89
CA TRP A 948 55.53 -44.68 4.21
C TRP A 948 55.37 -43.50 5.20
N GLU A 949 55.61 -43.77 6.48
CA GLU A 949 55.46 -42.85 7.60
C GLU A 949 56.85 -42.38 8.01
N ILE A 950 57.07 -41.08 7.84
CA ILE A 950 58.35 -40.40 7.97
C ILE A 950 58.36 -39.70 9.33
N GLN A 951 59.42 -39.91 10.11
CA GLN A 951 59.58 -39.19 11.37
C GLN A 951 59.74 -37.69 11.10
N ARG A 952 59.03 -36.84 11.85
CA ARG A 952 59.05 -35.38 11.68
C ARG A 952 60.46 -34.77 11.71
N SER A 953 61.38 -35.40 12.44
CA SER A 953 62.80 -35.04 12.56
C SER A 953 63.61 -35.16 11.27
N LEU A 954 63.16 -35.97 10.31
CA LEU A 954 63.83 -36.19 9.02
C LEU A 954 63.39 -35.21 7.92
N VAL A 955 62.45 -34.31 8.23
CA VAL A 955 61.78 -33.45 7.24
C VAL A 955 62.03 -31.98 7.59
N GLU A 956 62.80 -31.29 6.75
CA GLU A 956 63.06 -29.86 6.90
C GLU A 956 61.97 -29.05 6.21
N PHE A 957 61.37 -28.08 6.92
CA PHE A 957 60.35 -27.17 6.38
C PHE A 957 61.03 -25.87 5.96
N GLY A 958 60.92 -25.53 4.69
CA GLY A 958 61.32 -24.24 4.13
C GLY A 958 60.13 -23.27 3.99
N PRO A 959 60.15 -22.35 3.01
CA PRO A 959 59.12 -21.32 2.89
C PRO A 959 57.73 -21.89 2.54
N LYS A 960 56.70 -21.22 3.07
CA LYS A 960 55.29 -21.42 2.68
C LYS A 960 55.12 -21.02 1.22
N ILE A 961 54.50 -21.90 0.44
CA ILE A 961 54.26 -21.77 -1.01
C ILE A 961 52.80 -21.44 -1.30
N GLY A 962 51.86 -21.93 -0.48
CA GLY A 962 50.43 -21.67 -0.65
C GLY A 962 49.59 -22.08 0.57
N SER A 963 48.33 -21.66 0.57
CA SER A 963 47.33 -21.94 1.61
C SER A 963 45.96 -22.13 0.93
N GLY A 964 45.15 -23.06 1.42
CA GLY A 964 43.76 -23.22 0.95
C GLY A 964 43.00 -24.28 1.74
N SER A 965 41.80 -24.63 1.27
CA SER A 965 40.88 -25.58 1.90
C SER A 965 41.47 -26.98 2.15
N PHE A 966 42.46 -27.40 1.35
CA PHE A 966 43.17 -28.68 1.50
C PHE A 966 44.45 -28.58 2.35
N GLY A 967 44.67 -27.46 3.05
CA GLY A 967 45.80 -27.23 3.94
C GLY A 967 46.82 -26.20 3.43
N THR A 968 47.99 -26.18 4.07
CA THR A 968 49.10 -25.28 3.79
C THR A 968 50.26 -26.04 3.15
N VAL A 969 50.76 -25.57 2.01
CA VAL A 969 51.88 -26.21 1.29
C VAL A 969 53.18 -25.45 1.53
N TYR A 970 54.23 -26.17 1.90
CA TYR A 970 55.60 -25.68 2.08
C TYR A 970 56.53 -26.38 1.08
N ARG A 971 57.60 -25.70 0.64
CA ARG A 971 58.78 -26.39 0.08
C ARG A 971 59.59 -26.92 1.25
N GLY A 972 60.15 -28.11 1.13
CA GLY A 972 61.00 -28.69 2.16
C GLY A 972 62.04 -29.63 1.59
N HIS A 973 62.78 -30.28 2.49
CA HIS A 973 63.81 -31.24 2.12
C HIS A 973 63.59 -32.57 2.85
N TYR A 974 63.56 -33.66 2.07
CA TYR A 974 63.52 -35.05 2.52
C TYR A 974 64.07 -35.94 1.39
N CYS A 975 65.31 -36.42 1.53
CA CYS A 975 66.03 -37.19 0.50
C CYS A 975 66.09 -36.49 -0.88
N GLY A 976 66.11 -35.15 -0.89
CA GLY A 976 65.86 -34.31 -2.06
C GLY A 976 64.81 -33.24 -1.76
N ASP A 977 64.52 -32.40 -2.76
CA ASP A 977 63.51 -31.35 -2.63
C ASP A 977 62.08 -31.92 -2.73
N VAL A 978 61.23 -31.50 -1.80
CA VAL A 978 59.86 -32.02 -1.65
C VAL A 978 58.84 -30.90 -1.47
N ALA A 979 57.58 -31.20 -1.84
CA ALA A 979 56.42 -30.43 -1.43
C ALA A 979 55.78 -31.09 -0.20
N ILE A 980 55.53 -30.29 0.85
CA ILE A 980 54.93 -30.75 2.10
C ILE A 980 53.56 -30.08 2.25
N LYS A 981 52.49 -30.84 2.02
CA LYS A 981 51.10 -30.43 2.23
C LYS A 981 50.71 -30.76 3.68
N ARG A 982 50.80 -29.77 4.58
CA ARG A 982 50.31 -29.84 5.96
C ARG A 982 48.80 -29.62 5.98
N ILE A 983 48.04 -30.51 6.61
CA ILE A 983 46.62 -30.29 6.87
C ILE A 983 46.48 -29.23 7.98
N ASN A 984 45.54 -28.29 7.82
CA ASN A 984 45.29 -27.26 8.83
C ASN A 984 44.45 -27.86 9.97
N THR A 985 45.03 -27.96 11.17
CA THR A 985 44.38 -28.52 12.37
C THR A 985 44.56 -27.56 13.54
N ASN A 986 43.45 -27.02 14.06
CA ASN A 986 43.44 -26.06 15.17
C ASN A 986 43.44 -26.79 16.52
N GLY A 987 44.43 -27.66 16.73
CA GLY A 987 44.47 -28.66 17.81
C GLY A 987 44.53 -30.08 17.26
N GLU A 988 43.89 -31.03 17.94
CA GLU A 988 43.75 -32.40 17.45
C GLU A 988 42.90 -32.46 16.16
N PRO A 989 43.24 -33.30 15.18
CA PRO A 989 42.48 -33.43 13.94
C PRO A 989 41.12 -34.08 14.18
N SER A 990 40.06 -33.54 13.57
CA SER A 990 38.73 -34.14 13.68
C SER A 990 38.65 -35.50 12.97
N GLU A 991 37.69 -36.35 13.37
CA GLU A 991 37.48 -37.67 12.74
C GLU A 991 37.29 -37.56 11.23
N LYS A 992 36.56 -36.54 10.76
CA LYS A 992 36.42 -36.24 9.33
C LYS A 992 37.77 -35.90 8.67
N GLN A 993 38.58 -35.02 9.27
CA GLN A 993 39.90 -34.69 8.74
C GLN A 993 40.84 -35.91 8.69
N LEU A 994 40.75 -36.81 9.68
CA LEU A 994 41.47 -38.09 9.68
C LEU A 994 40.99 -39.02 8.57
N ILE A 995 39.69 -39.09 8.29
CA ILE A 995 39.12 -39.87 7.19
C ILE A 995 39.54 -39.31 5.83
N ASP A 996 39.44 -37.98 5.63
CA ASP A 996 39.81 -37.31 4.38
C ASP A 996 41.33 -37.45 4.10
N PHE A 997 42.18 -37.26 5.12
CA PHE A 997 43.62 -37.51 5.04
C PHE A 997 43.94 -38.97 4.71
N GLN A 998 43.30 -39.93 5.38
CA GLN A 998 43.47 -41.35 5.07
C GLN A 998 42.99 -41.69 3.66
N SER A 999 41.94 -41.04 3.17
CA SER A 999 41.41 -41.21 1.81
C SER A 999 42.43 -40.74 0.76
N GLU A 1000 42.89 -39.49 0.83
CA GLU A 1000 43.89 -38.94 -0.10
C GLU A 1000 45.19 -39.78 -0.08
N VAL A 1001 45.67 -40.15 1.10
CA VAL A 1001 46.87 -40.99 1.27
C VAL A 1001 46.66 -42.41 0.75
N SER A 1002 45.44 -42.98 0.86
CA SER A 1002 45.14 -44.31 0.30
C SER A 1002 45.16 -44.32 -1.23
N ILE A 1003 44.75 -43.22 -1.87
CA ILE A 1003 44.82 -43.06 -3.32
C ILE A 1003 46.27 -42.86 -3.75
N LEU A 1004 46.99 -41.92 -3.12
CA LEU A 1004 48.36 -41.54 -3.47
C LEU A 1004 49.40 -42.68 -3.39
N LYS A 1005 49.24 -43.64 -2.47
CA LYS A 1005 50.19 -44.74 -2.25
C LYS A 1005 50.38 -45.63 -3.48
N ASP A 1006 49.29 -45.98 -4.17
CA ASP A 1006 49.30 -46.96 -5.26
C ASP A 1006 49.62 -46.35 -6.64
N MET A 1007 49.93 -45.05 -6.67
CA MET A 1007 50.15 -44.28 -7.89
C MET A 1007 51.63 -44.24 -8.28
N ARG A 1008 51.97 -44.84 -9.42
CA ARG A 1008 53.30 -44.80 -10.02
C ARG A 1008 53.17 -44.69 -11.55
N HIS A 1009 53.30 -43.48 -12.07
CA HIS A 1009 53.22 -43.17 -13.49
C HIS A 1009 54.03 -41.90 -13.82
N GLY A 1010 54.61 -41.83 -15.03
CA GLY A 1010 55.49 -40.72 -15.44
C GLY A 1010 54.83 -39.34 -15.40
N ASN A 1011 53.51 -39.27 -15.64
CA ASN A 1011 52.74 -38.02 -15.67
C ASN A 1011 51.83 -37.79 -14.45
N VAL A 1012 52.08 -38.49 -13.33
CA VAL A 1012 51.39 -38.27 -12.05
C VAL A 1012 52.41 -37.83 -11.00
N LEU A 1013 52.02 -36.95 -10.09
CA LEU A 1013 52.88 -36.44 -9.02
C LEU A 1013 53.28 -37.59 -8.08
N LEU A 1014 54.59 -37.78 -7.89
CA LEU A 1014 55.12 -38.87 -7.06
C LEU A 1014 54.85 -38.65 -5.56
N PHE A 1015 54.07 -39.54 -4.94
CA PHE A 1015 53.93 -39.65 -3.48
C PHE A 1015 55.18 -40.27 -2.85
N MET A 1016 55.74 -39.61 -1.83
CA MET A 1016 56.96 -40.02 -1.14
C MET A 1016 56.70 -40.52 0.29
N GLY A 1017 55.73 -39.94 1.00
CA GLY A 1017 55.33 -40.42 2.33
C GLY A 1017 54.40 -39.47 3.08
N ILE A 1018 54.20 -39.73 4.37
CA ILE A 1018 53.41 -38.90 5.29
C ILE A 1018 54.16 -38.63 6.60
N VAL A 1019 53.81 -37.56 7.29
CA VAL A 1019 54.08 -37.37 8.72
C VAL A 1019 52.73 -37.41 9.44
N LYS A 1020 52.63 -38.10 10.58
CA LYS A 1020 51.40 -38.12 11.39
C LYS A 1020 51.45 -37.21 12.62
N THR A 1021 52.61 -37.09 13.26
CA THR A 1021 52.79 -36.36 14.53
C THR A 1021 54.01 -35.45 14.47
N PRO A 1022 53.97 -34.25 15.07
CA PRO A 1022 52.81 -33.63 15.73
C PRO A 1022 51.74 -33.10 14.76
N GLU A 1023 52.01 -33.12 13.44
CA GLU A 1023 51.15 -32.50 12.42
C GLU A 1023 50.94 -33.45 11.24
N LEU A 1024 49.68 -33.58 10.77
CA LEU A 1024 49.34 -34.39 9.59
C LEU A 1024 49.90 -33.73 8.31
N CYS A 1025 50.85 -34.39 7.66
CA CYS A 1025 51.48 -33.89 6.44
C CYS A 1025 51.55 -34.98 5.35
N ILE A 1026 51.30 -34.61 4.10
CA ILE A 1026 51.54 -35.42 2.91
C ILE A 1026 52.81 -34.88 2.21
N ILE A 1027 53.74 -35.77 1.87
CA ILE A 1027 55.00 -35.43 1.20
C ILE A 1027 55.00 -36.00 -0.22
N THR A 1028 55.18 -35.11 -1.19
CA THR A 1028 55.25 -35.42 -2.62
C THR A 1028 56.51 -34.81 -3.24
N GLN A 1029 56.86 -35.23 -4.46
CA GLN A 1029 57.98 -34.61 -5.19
C GLN A 1029 57.80 -33.09 -5.34
N TRP A 1030 58.90 -32.35 -5.34
CA TRP A 1030 58.91 -30.98 -5.84
C TRP A 1030 58.74 -30.95 -7.38
N CYS A 1031 58.36 -29.77 -7.89
CA CYS A 1031 58.21 -29.46 -9.31
C CYS A 1031 58.68 -28.01 -9.53
N GLU A 1032 59.91 -27.84 -10.04
CA GLU A 1032 60.58 -26.53 -10.15
C GLU A 1032 59.83 -25.59 -11.11
N GLY A 1033 59.25 -26.17 -12.16
CA GLY A 1033 58.48 -25.49 -13.18
C GLY A 1033 57.12 -24.97 -12.72
N SER A 1034 56.75 -25.03 -11.42
CA SER A 1034 55.47 -24.52 -10.90
C SER A 1034 54.22 -25.15 -11.56
N SER A 1035 53.04 -24.57 -11.37
CA SER A 1035 51.79 -24.99 -12.04
C SER A 1035 51.60 -24.36 -13.42
N LEU A 1036 50.88 -25.06 -14.29
CA LEU A 1036 50.56 -24.63 -15.65
C LEU A 1036 49.77 -23.31 -15.67
N TYR A 1037 48.85 -23.11 -14.71
CA TYR A 1037 48.13 -21.85 -14.50
C TYR A 1037 49.08 -20.65 -14.39
N LYS A 1038 50.20 -20.82 -13.67
CA LYS A 1038 51.15 -19.72 -13.42
C LYS A 1038 51.79 -19.26 -14.73
N HIS A 1039 52.20 -20.18 -15.60
CA HIS A 1039 52.77 -19.84 -16.90
C HIS A 1039 51.76 -19.21 -17.87
N LEU A 1040 50.51 -19.69 -17.88
CA LEU A 1040 49.49 -19.20 -18.81
C LEU A 1040 48.95 -17.82 -18.41
N HIS A 1041 48.73 -17.57 -17.11
CA HIS A 1041 47.93 -16.45 -16.63
C HIS A 1041 48.62 -15.50 -15.63
N VAL A 1042 49.86 -15.79 -15.17
CA VAL A 1042 50.52 -15.02 -14.09
C VAL A 1042 51.93 -14.55 -14.44
N THR A 1043 52.71 -15.34 -15.19
CA THR A 1043 54.08 -14.97 -15.58
C THR A 1043 54.08 -13.94 -16.71
N GLU A 1044 54.81 -12.84 -16.54
CA GLU A 1044 55.12 -11.89 -17.61
C GLU A 1044 56.60 -11.99 -18.04
N PRO A 1045 56.92 -11.87 -19.35
CA PRO A 1045 56.00 -11.80 -20.48
C PRO A 1045 55.19 -13.10 -20.65
N LYS A 1046 53.97 -12.99 -21.22
CA LYS A 1046 53.05 -14.13 -21.41
C LYS A 1046 53.74 -15.29 -22.14
N TRP A 1047 53.46 -16.52 -21.72
CA TRP A 1047 54.10 -17.72 -22.26
C TRP A 1047 53.62 -18.06 -23.68
N GLU A 1048 54.33 -17.56 -24.70
CA GLU A 1048 54.07 -17.87 -26.11
C GLU A 1048 54.49 -19.31 -26.48
N LEU A 1049 53.67 -20.27 -26.07
CA LEU A 1049 53.80 -21.67 -26.46
C LEU A 1049 53.75 -21.84 -27.99
N GLU A 1050 54.68 -22.61 -28.57
CA GLU A 1050 54.46 -23.19 -29.89
C GLU A 1050 53.32 -24.21 -29.86
N ILE A 1051 52.64 -24.42 -30.99
CA ILE A 1051 51.57 -25.43 -31.10
C ILE A 1051 52.08 -26.85 -30.80
N THR A 1052 53.35 -27.13 -31.13
CA THR A 1052 54.05 -28.37 -30.78
C THR A 1052 54.10 -28.59 -29.27
N LYS A 1053 54.40 -27.55 -28.48
CA LYS A 1053 54.42 -27.63 -27.02
C LYS A 1053 53.01 -27.77 -26.42
N VAL A 1054 52.01 -27.10 -27.00
CA VAL A 1054 50.59 -27.29 -26.62
C VAL A 1054 50.18 -28.75 -26.76
N ILE A 1055 50.50 -29.37 -27.91
CA ILE A 1055 50.18 -30.79 -28.16
C ILE A 1055 50.96 -31.71 -27.21
N ASP A 1056 52.23 -31.43 -26.94
CA ASP A 1056 53.07 -32.26 -26.08
C ASP A 1056 52.64 -32.21 -24.60
N ILE A 1057 52.30 -31.03 -24.08
CA ILE A 1057 51.70 -30.88 -22.74
C ILE A 1057 50.35 -31.60 -22.70
N SER A 1058 49.48 -31.36 -23.69
CA SER A 1058 48.13 -31.96 -23.72
C SER A 1058 48.16 -33.49 -23.83
N LYS A 1059 49.13 -34.05 -24.57
CA LYS A 1059 49.33 -35.51 -24.66
C LYS A 1059 49.82 -36.08 -23.33
N GLN A 1060 50.75 -35.40 -22.64
CA GLN A 1060 51.21 -35.83 -21.32
C GLN A 1060 50.09 -35.78 -20.26
N VAL A 1061 49.24 -34.73 -20.26
CA VAL A 1061 48.04 -34.67 -19.40
C VAL A 1061 47.08 -35.82 -19.73
N SER A 1062 46.79 -36.05 -21.02
CA SER A 1062 45.92 -37.15 -21.47
C SER A 1062 46.45 -38.53 -21.07
N ASN A 1063 47.77 -38.72 -21.08
CA ASN A 1063 48.45 -39.94 -20.68
C ASN A 1063 48.35 -40.15 -19.16
N GLY A 1064 48.57 -39.10 -18.36
CA GLY A 1064 48.35 -39.11 -16.92
C GLY A 1064 46.90 -39.46 -16.55
N MET A 1065 45.93 -38.78 -17.15
CA MET A 1065 44.50 -39.03 -16.90
C MET A 1065 44.04 -40.42 -17.38
N GLY A 1066 44.54 -40.89 -18.52
CA GLY A 1066 44.27 -42.25 -19.01
C GLY A 1066 44.73 -43.33 -18.03
N TYR A 1067 45.90 -43.15 -17.41
CA TYR A 1067 46.36 -44.02 -16.31
C TYR A 1067 45.41 -43.99 -15.10
N LEU A 1068 44.97 -42.81 -14.64
CA LEU A 1068 44.01 -42.70 -13.52
C LEU A 1068 42.70 -43.45 -13.81
N HIS A 1069 42.11 -43.22 -14.99
CA HIS A 1069 40.85 -43.83 -15.38
C HIS A 1069 40.98 -45.35 -15.55
N SER A 1070 42.13 -45.85 -16.03
CA SER A 1070 42.43 -47.30 -16.06
C SER A 1070 42.45 -47.94 -14.66
N ARG A 1071 42.81 -47.17 -13.62
CA ARG A 1071 42.78 -47.55 -12.21
C ARG A 1071 41.43 -47.28 -11.53
N LYS A 1072 40.39 -46.90 -12.28
CA LYS A 1072 39.06 -46.50 -11.80
C LYS A 1072 39.07 -45.31 -10.83
N ILE A 1073 40.09 -44.45 -10.92
CA ILE A 1073 40.21 -43.21 -10.15
C ILE A 1073 39.61 -42.07 -10.99
N ILE A 1074 38.78 -41.23 -10.37
CA ILE A 1074 38.26 -39.98 -10.94
C ILE A 1074 38.92 -38.81 -10.20
N HIS A 1075 39.42 -37.80 -10.91
CA HIS A 1075 40.19 -36.70 -10.32
C HIS A 1075 39.30 -35.59 -9.73
N ARG A 1076 38.16 -35.30 -10.35
CA ARG A 1076 37.12 -34.33 -9.93
C ARG A 1076 37.51 -32.84 -9.91
N ASP A 1077 38.79 -32.50 -9.81
CA ASP A 1077 39.28 -31.12 -9.84
C ASP A 1077 40.53 -30.97 -10.74
N LEU A 1078 40.45 -31.54 -11.95
CA LEU A 1078 41.48 -31.36 -12.98
C LEU A 1078 41.42 -29.91 -13.52
N LYS A 1079 42.46 -29.12 -13.26
CA LYS A 1079 42.58 -27.72 -13.69
C LYS A 1079 44.04 -27.33 -13.89
N SER A 1080 44.30 -26.24 -14.58
CA SER A 1080 45.67 -25.77 -14.85
C SER A 1080 46.50 -25.47 -13.58
N ASN A 1081 45.87 -25.20 -12.42
CA ASN A 1081 46.57 -25.08 -11.13
C ASN A 1081 47.14 -26.42 -10.60
N ASN A 1082 46.47 -27.53 -10.91
CA ASN A 1082 46.77 -28.88 -10.39
C ASN A 1082 47.64 -29.71 -11.36
N ILE A 1083 48.01 -29.10 -12.49
CA ILE A 1083 48.93 -29.63 -13.49
C ILE A 1083 50.25 -28.89 -13.31
N PHE A 1084 51.31 -29.61 -12.96
CA PHE A 1084 52.63 -29.06 -12.66
C PHE A 1084 53.64 -29.39 -13.75
N LEU A 1085 54.65 -28.53 -13.90
CA LEU A 1085 55.80 -28.73 -14.77
C LEU A 1085 57.07 -28.92 -13.93
N THR A 1086 57.94 -29.78 -14.41
CA THR A 1086 59.30 -30.02 -13.90
C THR A 1086 60.31 -29.21 -14.71
N ALA A 1087 61.56 -29.12 -14.24
CA ALA A 1087 62.63 -28.41 -14.95
C ALA A 1087 62.89 -28.92 -16.40
N ASP A 1088 62.57 -30.18 -16.70
CA ASP A 1088 62.69 -30.82 -18.02
C ASP A 1088 61.38 -30.85 -18.83
N GLU A 1089 60.44 -29.97 -18.51
CA GLU A 1089 59.11 -29.82 -19.15
C GLU A 1089 58.21 -31.08 -19.08
N THR A 1090 58.50 -32.05 -18.19
CA THR A 1090 57.58 -33.18 -17.95
C THR A 1090 56.40 -32.74 -17.09
N VAL A 1091 55.19 -33.12 -17.51
CA VAL A 1091 53.94 -32.77 -16.84
C VAL A 1091 53.65 -33.74 -15.71
N LYS A 1092 53.29 -33.24 -14.53
CA LYS A 1092 52.83 -34.00 -13.35
C LYS A 1092 51.43 -33.56 -12.94
N ILE A 1093 50.46 -34.48 -12.94
CA ILE A 1093 49.11 -34.23 -12.39
C ILE A 1093 49.12 -34.47 -10.88
N GLY A 1094 48.63 -33.51 -10.10
CA GLY A 1094 48.64 -33.53 -8.62
C GLY A 1094 47.34 -33.05 -7.97
N ASP A 1095 47.40 -32.90 -6.63
CA ASP A 1095 46.29 -32.58 -5.72
C ASP A 1095 45.07 -33.52 -5.83
N PHE A 1096 45.14 -34.65 -5.12
CA PHE A 1096 44.14 -35.72 -5.15
C PHE A 1096 43.14 -35.65 -3.98
N GLY A 1097 43.06 -34.52 -3.28
CA GLY A 1097 42.18 -34.32 -2.11
C GLY A 1097 40.67 -34.45 -2.37
N LEU A 1098 40.23 -34.39 -3.63
CA LEU A 1098 38.85 -34.67 -4.05
C LEU A 1098 38.70 -35.98 -4.86
N ALA A 1099 39.79 -36.71 -5.11
CA ALA A 1099 39.75 -37.90 -5.96
C ALA A 1099 39.06 -39.08 -5.25
N THR A 1100 38.55 -40.04 -6.03
CA THR A 1100 38.02 -41.28 -5.43
C THR A 1100 38.10 -42.49 -6.36
N VAL A 1101 38.05 -43.68 -5.77
CA VAL A 1101 37.93 -44.97 -6.48
C VAL A 1101 36.46 -45.30 -6.64
N LYS A 1102 36.02 -45.54 -7.87
CA LYS A 1102 34.58 -45.68 -8.21
C LYS A 1102 33.80 -46.72 -7.38
N GLN A 1103 34.45 -47.75 -6.83
CA GLN A 1103 33.79 -48.77 -5.99
C GLN A 1103 33.39 -48.33 -4.57
N LYS A 1104 33.76 -47.13 -4.10
CA LYS A 1104 33.37 -46.62 -2.77
C LYS A 1104 32.10 -45.75 -2.75
N PHE A 1105 31.41 -45.56 -3.88
CA PHE A 1105 30.15 -44.82 -3.93
C PHE A 1105 28.95 -45.74 -3.64
N THR A 1106 28.45 -45.71 -2.41
CA THR A 1106 27.18 -46.34 -2.02
C THR A 1106 26.04 -45.32 -2.00
N SER A 1107 24.85 -45.74 -2.44
CA SER A 1107 23.75 -44.85 -2.86
C SER A 1107 23.23 -43.88 -1.79
N GLU A 1108 23.37 -44.21 -0.50
CA GLU A 1108 22.99 -43.35 0.63
C GLU A 1108 23.80 -42.04 0.70
N SER A 1109 25.01 -42.02 0.13
CA SER A 1109 25.89 -40.83 0.12
C SER A 1109 25.39 -39.71 -0.79
N THR A 1110 24.48 -40.01 -1.73
CA THR A 1110 24.17 -39.12 -2.88
C THR A 1110 23.33 -37.91 -2.49
N ALA A 1111 22.54 -37.99 -1.41
CA ALA A 1111 21.52 -37.01 -1.06
C ALA A 1111 22.02 -35.75 -0.31
N LYS A 1112 23.33 -35.59 -0.06
CA LYS A 1112 23.89 -34.47 0.73
C LYS A 1112 25.14 -33.80 0.16
N LEU A 1113 25.63 -34.16 -1.04
CA LEU A 1113 26.77 -33.46 -1.65
C LEU A 1113 26.33 -32.18 -2.38
N ARG A 1114 26.85 -31.03 -1.94
CA ARG A 1114 26.93 -29.82 -2.77
C ARG A 1114 27.98 -30.04 -3.90
N PRO A 1115 27.91 -29.32 -5.04
CA PRO A 1115 28.95 -29.37 -6.07
C PRO A 1115 30.33 -28.97 -5.53
N THR A 1116 31.37 -29.72 -5.87
CA THR A 1116 32.76 -29.49 -5.45
C THR A 1116 33.71 -29.52 -6.64
N GLY A 1117 34.87 -28.87 -6.49
CA GLY A 1117 35.82 -28.58 -7.56
C GLY A 1117 35.77 -27.11 -7.99
N SER A 1118 36.47 -26.76 -9.06
CA SER A 1118 36.71 -25.37 -9.46
C SER A 1118 35.77 -24.90 -10.58
N ILE A 1119 34.90 -23.92 -10.28
CA ILE A 1119 33.74 -23.49 -11.11
C ILE A 1119 34.01 -23.43 -12.63
N LEU A 1120 35.10 -22.78 -13.05
CA LEU A 1120 35.40 -22.56 -14.47
C LEU A 1120 35.67 -23.86 -15.27
N TRP A 1121 36.04 -24.94 -14.58
CA TRP A 1121 36.33 -26.27 -15.15
C TRP A 1121 35.20 -27.29 -14.89
N MET A 1122 34.18 -26.96 -14.10
CA MET A 1122 33.09 -27.87 -13.76
C MET A 1122 32.27 -28.28 -14.99
N ALA A 1123 32.00 -29.57 -15.12
CA ALA A 1123 31.12 -30.06 -16.18
C ALA A 1123 29.64 -29.74 -15.87
N PRO A 1124 28.81 -29.47 -16.90
CA PRO A 1124 27.39 -29.14 -16.75
C PRO A 1124 26.57 -30.13 -15.92
N GLU A 1125 26.91 -31.43 -15.91
CA GLU A 1125 26.29 -32.44 -15.06
C GLU A 1125 26.70 -32.37 -13.58
N ILE A 1126 27.90 -31.87 -13.26
CA ILE A 1126 28.33 -31.60 -11.88
C ILE A 1126 27.55 -30.42 -11.31
N ILE A 1127 27.43 -29.36 -12.09
CA ILE A 1127 26.68 -28.14 -11.72
C ILE A 1127 25.20 -28.47 -11.46
N ARG A 1128 24.60 -29.37 -12.25
CA ARG A 1128 23.19 -29.74 -12.14
C ARG A 1128 22.89 -30.75 -11.03
N MET A 1129 23.81 -31.65 -10.69
CA MET A 1129 23.62 -32.80 -9.78
C MET A 1129 22.46 -33.77 -10.09
N LYS A 1130 21.59 -33.51 -11.08
CA LYS A 1130 20.38 -34.29 -11.43
C LYS A 1130 20.63 -35.68 -12.06
N VAL A 1131 21.80 -36.27 -11.91
CA VAL A 1131 22.15 -37.55 -12.54
C VAL A 1131 22.89 -38.45 -11.55
N GLU A 1132 22.50 -39.72 -11.50
CA GLU A 1132 23.21 -40.74 -10.72
C GLU A 1132 24.69 -40.83 -11.16
N GLU A 1133 25.58 -40.79 -10.17
CA GLU A 1133 27.03 -40.53 -10.34
C GLU A 1133 27.34 -39.33 -11.26
N PRO A 1134 27.20 -38.07 -10.80
CA PRO A 1134 27.52 -36.91 -11.63
C PRO A 1134 29.03 -36.85 -11.92
N TYR A 1135 29.87 -37.04 -10.89
CA TYR A 1135 31.32 -37.18 -11.02
C TYR A 1135 31.67 -38.50 -11.71
N SER A 1136 32.25 -38.39 -12.91
CA SER A 1136 32.47 -39.52 -13.81
C SER A 1136 33.74 -39.31 -14.63
N PHE A 1137 34.15 -40.32 -15.42
CA PHE A 1137 35.25 -40.15 -16.37
C PHE A 1137 34.98 -38.99 -17.35
N TRP A 1138 33.71 -38.77 -17.72
CA TRP A 1138 33.31 -37.70 -18.64
C TRP A 1138 33.38 -36.30 -18.03
N SER A 1139 33.27 -36.13 -16.70
CA SER A 1139 33.45 -34.82 -16.07
C SER A 1139 34.92 -34.38 -16.06
N ASP A 1140 35.85 -35.33 -15.81
CA ASP A 1140 37.29 -35.08 -15.96
C ASP A 1140 37.67 -34.73 -17.41
N ILE A 1141 36.98 -35.31 -18.40
CA ILE A 1141 37.18 -35.02 -19.84
C ILE A 1141 36.70 -33.61 -20.22
N TYR A 1142 35.61 -33.13 -19.63
CA TYR A 1142 35.16 -31.74 -19.83
C TYR A 1142 36.17 -30.76 -19.24
N ALA A 1143 36.64 -31.02 -18.01
CA ALA A 1143 37.66 -30.22 -17.34
C ALA A 1143 38.98 -30.18 -18.14
N PHE A 1144 39.40 -31.31 -18.72
CA PHE A 1144 40.51 -31.38 -19.67
C PHE A 1144 40.25 -30.53 -20.94
N GLY A 1145 39.02 -30.54 -21.46
CA GLY A 1145 38.63 -29.65 -22.56
C GLY A 1145 38.80 -28.17 -22.22
N ILE A 1146 38.49 -27.76 -20.98
CA ILE A 1146 38.74 -26.40 -20.52
C ILE A 1146 40.26 -26.11 -20.42
N VAL A 1147 41.07 -27.03 -19.91
CA VAL A 1147 42.54 -26.88 -19.90
C VAL A 1147 43.12 -26.76 -21.32
N LEU A 1148 42.57 -27.50 -22.29
CA LEU A 1148 42.95 -27.39 -23.70
C LEU A 1148 42.52 -26.05 -24.31
N TYR A 1149 41.42 -25.45 -23.86
CA TYR A 1149 41.04 -24.07 -24.22
C TYR A 1149 42.05 -23.05 -23.67
N GLU A 1150 42.45 -23.16 -22.40
CA GLU A 1150 43.47 -22.27 -21.80
C GLU A 1150 44.79 -22.32 -22.60
N LEU A 1151 45.28 -23.53 -22.90
CA LEU A 1151 46.50 -23.77 -23.69
C LEU A 1151 46.45 -23.24 -25.13
N LEU A 1152 45.25 -23.00 -25.68
CA LEU A 1152 45.05 -22.51 -27.06
C LEU A 1152 44.72 -21.01 -27.14
N THR A 1153 44.52 -20.35 -26.00
CA THR A 1153 44.10 -18.94 -25.91
C THR A 1153 44.98 -18.07 -25.00
N ASN A 1154 45.72 -18.65 -24.05
CA ASN A 1154 46.39 -17.95 -22.95
C ASN A 1154 45.45 -16.99 -22.17
N ASN A 1155 44.18 -17.41 -22.05
CA ASN A 1155 43.10 -16.76 -21.31
C ASN A 1155 42.30 -17.82 -20.52
N LEU A 1156 41.66 -17.41 -19.43
CA LEU A 1156 40.65 -18.23 -18.75
C LEU A 1156 39.36 -18.34 -19.59
N PRO A 1157 38.59 -19.43 -19.46
CA PRO A 1157 37.27 -19.50 -20.09
C PRO A 1157 36.35 -18.41 -19.52
N TYR A 1158 35.46 -17.90 -20.36
CA TYR A 1158 34.44 -16.91 -19.97
C TYR A 1158 34.95 -15.55 -19.45
N ALA A 1159 36.19 -15.15 -19.77
CA ALA A 1159 36.85 -13.92 -19.28
C ALA A 1159 36.17 -12.55 -19.62
N GLY A 1160 34.95 -12.55 -20.15
CA GLY A 1160 34.07 -11.38 -20.30
C GLY A 1160 32.76 -11.50 -19.50
N ILE A 1161 32.74 -12.30 -18.44
CA ILE A 1161 31.62 -12.48 -17.52
C ILE A 1161 32.18 -12.45 -16.09
N ASP A 1162 32.05 -11.29 -15.41
CA ASP A 1162 32.68 -11.08 -14.11
C ASP A 1162 32.00 -11.86 -12.96
N ASN A 1163 30.72 -12.20 -13.12
CA ASN A 1163 29.97 -12.98 -12.13
C ASN A 1163 30.17 -14.49 -12.33
N ARG A 1164 30.88 -15.13 -11.38
CA ARG A 1164 31.18 -16.56 -11.36
C ARG A 1164 29.94 -17.45 -11.29
N ASP A 1165 28.90 -17.00 -10.59
CA ASP A 1165 27.66 -17.75 -10.43
C ASP A 1165 26.79 -17.65 -11.69
N ALA A 1166 26.86 -16.53 -12.41
CA ALA A 1166 26.28 -16.42 -13.75
C ALA A 1166 26.98 -17.35 -14.75
N ILE A 1167 28.28 -17.61 -14.60
CA ILE A 1167 28.97 -18.68 -15.35
C ILE A 1167 28.42 -20.04 -14.92
N PHE A 1168 28.44 -20.35 -13.62
CA PHE A 1168 27.94 -21.62 -13.05
C PHE A 1168 26.53 -21.95 -13.55
N PHE A 1169 25.56 -21.07 -13.30
CA PHE A 1169 24.17 -21.21 -13.73
C PHE A 1169 24.05 -21.42 -15.24
N ARG A 1170 24.71 -20.60 -16.06
CA ARG A 1170 24.57 -20.68 -17.52
C ARG A 1170 25.27 -21.90 -18.11
N VAL A 1171 26.37 -22.38 -17.54
CA VAL A 1171 27.02 -23.63 -17.96
C VAL A 1171 26.14 -24.83 -17.56
N GLY A 1172 25.60 -24.83 -16.33
CA GLY A 1172 24.65 -25.86 -15.87
C GLY A 1172 23.40 -25.96 -16.74
N MET A 1173 22.81 -24.82 -17.10
CA MET A 1173 21.65 -24.73 -18.00
C MET A 1173 21.97 -24.99 -19.48
N GLY A 1174 23.24 -25.21 -19.87
CA GLY A 1174 23.63 -25.42 -21.27
C GLY A 1174 23.58 -24.16 -22.15
N LEU A 1175 23.57 -22.97 -21.54
CA LEU A 1175 23.42 -21.65 -22.18
C LEU A 1175 24.76 -20.91 -22.38
N LEU A 1176 25.88 -21.51 -21.97
CA LEU A 1176 27.21 -20.91 -22.03
C LEU A 1176 28.29 -21.98 -22.26
N LYS A 1177 29.22 -21.69 -23.17
CA LYS A 1177 30.42 -22.49 -23.49
C LYS A 1177 31.59 -21.55 -23.79
N PRO A 1178 32.86 -22.00 -23.72
CA PRO A 1178 34.02 -21.17 -24.02
C PRO A 1178 33.96 -20.56 -25.43
N ASP A 1179 34.54 -19.38 -25.61
CA ASP A 1179 34.48 -18.63 -26.86
C ASP A 1179 35.56 -19.08 -27.84
N LEU A 1180 35.17 -20.02 -28.70
CA LEU A 1180 36.04 -20.63 -29.69
C LEU A 1180 36.43 -19.68 -30.85
N SER A 1181 36.04 -18.40 -30.82
CA SER A 1181 36.61 -17.38 -31.72
C SER A 1181 38.00 -16.90 -31.25
N GLN A 1182 38.32 -17.04 -29.95
CA GLN A 1182 39.56 -16.59 -29.33
C GLN A 1182 40.75 -17.54 -29.56
N LEU A 1183 40.52 -18.70 -30.19
CA LEU A 1183 41.56 -19.69 -30.49
C LEU A 1183 42.62 -19.11 -31.44
N ARG A 1184 43.88 -19.32 -31.10
CA ARG A 1184 45.04 -18.89 -31.91
C ARG A 1184 44.92 -19.28 -33.40
N LYS A 1185 45.25 -18.35 -34.30
CA LYS A 1185 45.09 -18.49 -35.77
C LYS A 1185 45.83 -19.69 -36.37
N ASN A 1186 46.87 -20.19 -35.71
CA ASN A 1186 47.65 -21.37 -36.13
C ASN A 1186 47.20 -22.69 -35.46
N CYS A 1187 46.00 -22.75 -34.88
CA CYS A 1187 45.43 -23.98 -34.32
C CYS A 1187 44.97 -24.96 -35.43
N PRO A 1188 45.43 -26.23 -35.44
CA PRO A 1188 44.95 -27.25 -36.37
C PRO A 1188 43.44 -27.50 -36.24
N LYS A 1189 42.74 -27.70 -37.37
CA LYS A 1189 41.29 -28.01 -37.39
C LYS A 1189 40.96 -29.27 -36.60
N SER A 1190 41.83 -30.28 -36.65
CA SER A 1190 41.75 -31.52 -35.88
C SER A 1190 41.83 -31.27 -34.36
N LEU A 1191 42.73 -30.40 -33.91
CA LEU A 1191 42.86 -30.03 -32.49
C LEU A 1191 41.68 -29.18 -31.99
N ARG A 1192 41.15 -28.27 -32.84
CA ARG A 1192 39.91 -27.54 -32.56
C ARG A 1192 38.70 -28.48 -32.43
N SER A 1193 38.56 -29.45 -33.32
CA SER A 1193 37.49 -30.46 -33.27
C SER A 1193 37.59 -31.32 -32.00
N LEU A 1194 38.80 -31.68 -31.58
CA LEU A 1194 39.04 -32.40 -30.33
C LEU A 1194 38.56 -31.59 -29.11
N LEU A 1195 38.91 -30.30 -29.04
CA LEU A 1195 38.39 -29.37 -28.03
C LEU A 1195 36.85 -29.30 -28.04
N GLU A 1196 36.25 -29.08 -29.21
CA GLU A 1196 34.80 -28.97 -29.38
C GLU A 1196 34.05 -30.23 -28.92
N ASN A 1197 34.65 -31.41 -29.08
CA ASN A 1197 34.07 -32.68 -28.63
C ASN A 1197 34.25 -32.92 -27.11
N CYS A 1198 35.33 -32.44 -26.49
CA CYS A 1198 35.52 -32.55 -25.03
C CYS A 1198 34.53 -31.67 -24.24
N ILE A 1199 34.16 -30.49 -24.75
CA ILE A 1199 33.35 -29.49 -24.01
C ILE A 1199 31.82 -29.61 -24.24
N LYS A 1200 31.32 -30.76 -24.70
CA LYS A 1200 29.89 -30.97 -24.98
C LYS A 1200 29.00 -30.98 -23.71
N PHE A 1201 27.78 -30.47 -23.82
CA PHE A 1201 26.81 -30.40 -22.70
C PHE A 1201 26.21 -31.74 -22.25
N LYS A 1202 26.19 -32.74 -23.14
CA LYS A 1202 25.91 -34.14 -22.80
C LYS A 1202 27.23 -34.86 -22.55
N ARG A 1203 27.30 -35.65 -21.48
CA ARG A 1203 28.56 -36.28 -21.04
C ARG A 1203 28.94 -37.47 -21.94
N GLU A 1204 27.94 -38.23 -22.38
CA GLU A 1204 28.04 -39.43 -23.21
C GLU A 1204 28.60 -39.15 -24.61
N GLU A 1205 28.51 -37.91 -25.09
CA GLU A 1205 29.04 -37.51 -26.41
C GLU A 1205 30.53 -37.13 -26.40
N ARG A 1206 31.21 -37.17 -25.25
CA ARG A 1206 32.62 -36.76 -25.09
C ARG A 1206 33.57 -37.96 -25.26
N PRO A 1207 34.71 -37.82 -25.96
CA PRO A 1207 35.65 -38.92 -26.20
C PRO A 1207 36.44 -39.29 -24.93
N LEU A 1208 36.62 -40.58 -24.67
CA LEU A 1208 37.46 -41.06 -23.55
C LEU A 1208 38.96 -40.82 -23.82
N PHE A 1209 39.76 -40.65 -22.76
CA PHE A 1209 41.20 -40.34 -22.87
C PHE A 1209 42.02 -41.23 -23.84
N PRO A 1210 41.78 -42.55 -24.00
CA PRO A 1210 42.45 -43.34 -25.03
C PRO A 1210 42.20 -42.86 -26.47
N ALA A 1211 40.97 -42.39 -26.77
CA ALA A 1211 40.64 -41.80 -28.07
C ALA A 1211 41.22 -40.38 -28.23
N ILE A 1212 41.28 -39.61 -27.14
CA ILE A 1212 41.97 -38.30 -27.12
C ILE A 1212 43.46 -38.49 -27.45
N LEU A 1213 44.12 -39.46 -26.82
CA LEU A 1213 45.53 -39.80 -27.06
C LEU A 1213 45.80 -40.17 -28.53
N GLY A 1214 45.06 -41.13 -29.10
CA GLY A 1214 45.20 -41.49 -30.51
C GLY A 1214 44.96 -40.31 -31.46
N THR A 1215 44.01 -39.43 -31.13
CA THR A 1215 43.79 -38.19 -31.90
C THR A 1215 45.00 -37.25 -31.81
N MET A 1216 45.58 -37.05 -30.62
CA MET A 1216 46.75 -36.18 -30.44
C MET A 1216 48.03 -36.74 -31.08
N GLU A 1217 48.19 -38.06 -31.16
CA GLU A 1217 49.33 -38.68 -31.85
C GLU A 1217 49.23 -38.56 -33.37
N ASN A 1218 48.02 -38.64 -33.94
CA ASN A 1218 47.80 -38.33 -35.35
C ASN A 1218 48.12 -36.86 -35.65
N ILE A 1219 47.59 -35.92 -34.85
CA ILE A 1219 47.88 -34.47 -34.99
C ILE A 1219 49.39 -34.19 -34.89
N ARG A 1220 50.12 -34.89 -34.01
CA ARG A 1220 51.58 -34.75 -33.90
C ARG A 1220 52.34 -35.30 -35.12
N GLN A 1221 51.80 -36.31 -35.80
CA GLN A 1221 52.40 -36.86 -37.03
C GLN A 1221 52.09 -36.01 -38.27
N GLU A 1222 50.96 -35.29 -38.27
CA GLU A 1222 50.58 -34.32 -39.32
C GLU A 1222 51.45 -33.04 -39.33
N LEU A 1223 52.16 -32.74 -38.23
CA LEU A 1223 53.01 -31.55 -38.14
C LEU A 1223 54.37 -31.72 -38.85
N PRO A 1224 54.86 -30.69 -39.57
CA PRO A 1224 56.16 -30.75 -40.24
C PRO A 1224 57.31 -30.87 -39.23
N LYS A 1225 58.10 -31.93 -39.35
CA LYS A 1225 59.29 -32.15 -38.52
C LYS A 1225 60.36 -31.11 -38.86
N MET A 1226 60.64 -30.19 -37.94
CA MET A 1226 61.78 -29.28 -38.10
C MET A 1226 63.10 -30.08 -38.15
N GLN A 1227 63.89 -29.88 -39.20
CA GLN A 1227 65.28 -30.32 -39.21
C GLN A 1227 66.06 -29.48 -38.20
N LYS A 1228 66.91 -30.13 -37.37
CA LYS A 1228 67.90 -29.42 -36.56
C LYS A 1228 68.97 -28.82 -37.47
N SER A 1229 68.91 -27.53 -37.74
CA SER A 1229 70.05 -26.78 -38.27
C SER A 1229 71.11 -26.65 -37.17
N HIS A 1230 72.25 -27.32 -37.36
CA HIS A 1230 73.46 -26.99 -36.62
C HIS A 1230 73.96 -25.61 -37.07
N SER A 1231 74.04 -24.63 -36.17
CA SER A 1231 75.01 -23.52 -36.23
C SER A 1231 74.98 -22.70 -34.94
N ALA A 1232 76.05 -22.78 -34.14
CA ALA A 1232 76.44 -21.68 -33.28
C ALA A 1232 77.34 -20.74 -34.11
N PRO A 1233 77.06 -19.42 -34.20
CA PRO A 1233 77.81 -18.53 -35.07
C PRO A 1233 79.13 -18.08 -34.42
N LEU A 1234 80.25 -18.66 -34.88
CA LEU A 1234 81.55 -18.00 -34.83
C LEU A 1234 81.74 -17.27 -36.17
N LEU A 1235 81.82 -15.94 -36.12
CA LEU A 1235 81.73 -15.09 -37.32
C LEU A 1235 82.92 -14.13 -37.37
N ASN A 1236 83.78 -14.26 -38.40
CA ASN A 1236 84.70 -13.19 -38.78
C ASN A 1236 85.13 -13.30 -40.27
N ARG A 1237 84.60 -12.38 -41.10
CA ARG A 1237 85.11 -11.92 -42.42
C ARG A 1237 84.90 -12.81 -43.69
N PRO A 1238 84.89 -12.20 -44.92
CA PRO A 1238 83.75 -12.34 -45.85
C PRO A 1238 84.12 -12.49 -47.36
N ASP A 1239 83.41 -11.77 -48.27
CA ASP A 1239 83.61 -11.55 -49.73
C ASP A 1239 83.03 -12.66 -50.68
N ASP A 1240 82.46 -12.45 -51.89
CA ASP A 1240 82.42 -11.33 -52.88
C ASP A 1240 81.14 -11.26 -53.82
N GLU A 1241 80.95 -10.13 -54.52
CA GLU A 1241 80.22 -9.74 -55.81
C GLU A 1241 78.90 -10.46 -56.32
N MET A 1242 77.77 -9.82 -56.76
CA MET A 1242 77.38 -8.87 -57.88
C MET A 1242 77.17 -9.55 -59.29
N ILE A 1243 76.21 -9.23 -60.22
CA ILE A 1243 75.79 -8.00 -60.97
C ILE A 1243 74.44 -8.18 -61.79
N GLN A 1244 73.57 -7.13 -61.93
CA GLN A 1244 72.52 -6.77 -62.99
C GLN A 1244 71.44 -7.78 -63.57
N GLU A 1245 70.34 -7.41 -64.27
CA GLU A 1245 69.38 -6.25 -64.33
C GLU A 1245 68.11 -6.61 -65.21
N ARG A 1246 66.92 -5.97 -65.01
CA ARG A 1246 65.68 -5.88 -65.87
C ARG A 1246 65.03 -7.20 -66.39
N ASN A 1247 63.69 -7.41 -66.44
CA ASN A 1247 62.62 -6.54 -66.97
C ASN A 1247 61.19 -7.07 -66.66
N SER A 1248 60.17 -6.19 -66.75
CA SER A 1248 58.72 -6.43 -67.03
C SER A 1248 57.89 -7.59 -66.38
N GLY A 1249 56.83 -7.22 -65.63
CA GLY A 1249 55.46 -7.73 -65.92
C GLY A 1249 54.75 -8.70 -64.95
N LYS A 1250 53.86 -8.16 -64.08
CA LYS A 1250 52.82 -8.83 -63.26
C LYS A 1250 53.27 -9.69 -62.05
N GLN A 1251 52.28 -9.88 -61.16
CA GLN A 1251 52.23 -10.67 -59.91
C GLN A 1251 52.96 -10.12 -58.67
N GLN A 1252 52.39 -10.47 -57.50
CA GLN A 1252 52.47 -9.76 -56.22
C GLN A 1252 53.73 -10.10 -55.41
N HIS A 1253 54.46 -9.07 -54.96
CA HIS A 1253 55.27 -9.01 -53.71
C HIS A 1253 55.85 -7.56 -53.58
N PRO A 1254 56.79 -7.23 -52.66
CA PRO A 1254 56.55 -7.03 -51.22
C PRO A 1254 57.16 -5.70 -50.68
N SER A 1255 57.02 -5.40 -49.38
CA SER A 1255 58.12 -4.88 -48.51
C SER A 1255 57.67 -4.54 -47.07
N THR A 1256 58.67 -4.41 -46.19
CA THR A 1256 58.69 -4.03 -44.77
C THR A 1256 59.90 -3.08 -44.55
N PRO A 1257 60.20 -2.47 -43.38
CA PRO A 1257 59.38 -2.13 -42.18
C PRO A 1257 59.66 -0.68 -41.63
N MET A 1258 59.17 -0.37 -40.42
CA MET A 1258 59.61 0.71 -39.46
C MET A 1258 59.53 2.18 -39.92
N TYR A 1259 58.91 3.10 -39.17
CA TYR A 1259 59.40 3.63 -37.88
C TYR A 1259 58.33 4.47 -37.12
N GLY A 1260 58.55 4.75 -35.83
CA GLY A 1260 58.33 6.09 -35.26
C GLY A 1260 56.95 6.56 -34.77
N THR A 1261 56.57 6.17 -33.54
CA THR A 1261 56.07 7.04 -32.44
C THR A 1261 54.82 7.97 -32.54
N ARG A 1262 54.10 8.06 -31.40
CA ARG A 1262 53.15 9.11 -30.92
C ARG A 1262 51.69 9.11 -31.42
N HIS A 1263 50.81 8.56 -30.56
CA HIS A 1263 49.73 9.26 -29.81
C HIS A 1263 49.36 10.74 -30.16
N PRO A 1264 48.13 11.20 -29.85
CA PRO A 1264 46.84 10.44 -29.83
C PRO A 1264 45.54 11.24 -30.12
N TYR A 1265 44.40 10.52 -30.13
CA TYR A 1265 43.09 10.89 -29.56
C TYR A 1265 42.20 12.06 -30.09
N PHE A 1266 40.89 11.89 -29.83
CA PHE A 1266 39.73 12.81 -29.91
C PHE A 1266 39.42 13.48 -31.29
N VAL A 1267 38.17 13.77 -31.69
CA VAL A 1267 36.83 13.13 -31.56
C VAL A 1267 35.84 14.07 -32.25
N ALA A 1268 34.87 13.52 -32.99
CA ALA A 1268 33.59 14.14 -33.31
C ALA A 1268 32.58 12.99 -33.52
N SER A 1269 31.41 12.88 -32.88
CA SER A 1269 30.34 13.83 -32.54
C SER A 1269 29.44 14.21 -33.74
N SER A 1270 28.16 13.84 -33.65
CA SER A 1270 27.04 14.27 -34.52
C SER A 1270 27.12 13.91 -36.02
N SER A 1271 26.04 13.61 -36.75
CA SER A 1271 24.65 13.25 -36.41
C SER A 1271 23.88 13.00 -37.72
N ARG A 1272 22.86 12.12 -37.71
CA ARG A 1272 21.88 11.88 -38.81
C ARG A 1272 22.51 11.33 -40.11
N GLY A 1273 21.98 10.28 -40.73
CA GLY A 1273 20.78 9.47 -40.45
C GLY A 1273 20.19 8.95 -41.77
N VAL A 1274 18.96 8.44 -41.72
CA VAL A 1274 18.13 8.00 -42.88
C VAL A 1274 18.53 6.64 -43.45
N ASP A 1275 17.57 5.71 -43.39
CA ASP A 1275 17.32 4.44 -44.11
C ASP A 1275 18.44 3.36 -44.16
N ASP A 1276 18.16 2.05 -44.10
CA ASP A 1276 16.91 1.26 -43.98
C ASP A 1276 16.92 0.36 -42.70
#